data_AF-A0AAJ1JXZ1-F1
#
_entry.id   AF-A0AAJ1JXZ1-F1
#
_cell.length_a   1.000
_cell.length_b   1.000
_cell.length_c   1.000
_cell.angle_alpha   90.00
_cell.angle_beta   90.00
_cell.angle_gamma   90.00
#
_symmetry.space_group_name_H-M   'P 1'
#
loop_
_entity.id
_entity.type
_entity.pdbx_description
1 polymer ?
#
loop_
_entity_poly.entity_id
_entity_poly.type
_entity_poly.pdbx_seq_one_letter_code
_entity_poly.pdbx_strand_id
1 'polypeptide(L)'
;VKTTSYKGTIKNTYDKYGNVVSTTNELGLKTVNEYDELHHKVKEKVAEKEVVYIYDANYQVIEEQDINRNQKTMTVYDANGNIIEEKDALGNTIKKVYDKKNQVVEEIDALGNTTQNEYDANGNVTKVIDANGNSEQTLYNEYGQVAKEIDQRGFAITYVYDDECRLVEVVDKLGNSSYLKYNDKNQAVKEIDGNGNTKTYAYDAYGQVIEESDGRGYKTTRTYDVLGNVTKEKNGNKVLSNAYDKKGNLVETKTNTRITQKNEYNKYNQLVTSYDARFAKSTYTYDIFGNQKSSNEKGYKSVSTYNVYGELLKKSENGSYVEEYTYDELSRLVSVKTNGKETLNKVYDANGNEVKVTEHNLSKEIVYDKLNRPVELKLPSTDGSSMKSVQKVTYDESGNALVIEDGNGNKETKTYDGNNNEITTTNARGVTYRYEYDANNNLLKAQNPHGRVVSYVYDGNNNVITKDLNGKYAIYNYDRQNNLTSEYNEYKYKHFYTYDVYGNKTSYTKPDGSKITYKYDANNNMVQRNNDTYKYDARDNVISAKNKAGTITYKYNAFDQIVSVKDTNQKEVQYTYNKDKKLSTITYANGDLVKYAYNSYNLLKSVKKNDATVAAYEYNARGEVSKVTQGSVVSIYGYDNNGNLIKKDTTKSGKAIHTTSKSYDANNNLVKEVINGKTNTYKYNQADELLESNKYVDGKKVTTKYSYDLHGNKTVTSSSEGKKTYKYNDRNQLETIESDKGTISFYYNENGNLKNKVKEDGSNEVYTYDENDQLTQLQKGAYVYDYTYDAQGERVKQVKSDIREYPMTLWYDYTVSLEFDEVSEKEVEDSFDILRDQVRKKKANGDVCEEVLSASYPSTYKKEPEVTIYTLDRNQEYTQILEKDGKSNVYGISIVEEDGVTQVAGLNNSVVAEVKGDKVKLASYSDYGYSKHGEGHYYNGEHKEETGLIYLRARYYDPSIGNFIQIDNNYAGEKEDVGTQNRYNYTLSNPYKYVDRDGNSWAENFASKWAHLSRAAFEKKLKNQKKNVAQKTMALAAWLIEQAKKAVTTPKNNQSKTPKPKPNPNPNPGKGKDWGGFITDIAKFILECLEKKKNDQKNNDNNKVKDNNSVVIKNMKVSNKMIKYIKAVEGREPELYYVRGEQFGTIGYGHHFTTQEEQDAFMNIYKNPLTEKQMDAILREDLLTFEGIVNANMQELKFQLKQNVFDAYTSLAMNGGGAYIYEILVFEKDGRYGEVDQSFRNIKYGDGGTELGGLVKRREEEIRIMREGIYEHEGKRF
;
A
#
# COMPACT_ATOMS: atom_id res chain seq x y z
N VAL A 1 -42.85 33.73 -7.35
CA VAL A 1 -42.22 33.78 -6.00
C VAL A 1 -40.70 33.79 -6.16
N LYS A 2 -39.99 34.63 -5.40
CA LYS A 2 -38.53 34.58 -5.31
C LYS A 2 -38.18 34.06 -3.92
N THR A 3 -37.38 33.01 -3.86
CA THR A 3 -36.87 32.46 -2.60
C THR A 3 -35.37 32.67 -2.61
N THR A 4 -34.87 33.47 -1.69
CA THR A 4 -33.44 33.76 -1.55
C THR A 4 -32.91 33.04 -0.32
N SER A 5 -31.87 32.23 -0.53
CA SER A 5 -31.10 31.56 0.51
C SER A 5 -29.65 32.07 0.47
N TYR A 6 -28.82 31.58 1.39
CA TYR A 6 -27.37 31.81 1.36
C TYR A 6 -26.69 31.19 0.11
N LYS A 7 -27.34 30.21 -0.54
CA LYS A 7 -26.85 29.55 -1.75
C LYS A 7 -27.17 30.34 -3.03
N GLY A 8 -28.29 31.07 -3.05
CA GLY A 8 -28.64 31.96 -4.15
C GLY A 8 -30.12 32.32 -4.16
N THR A 9 -30.59 32.90 -5.27
CA THR A 9 -32.02 33.19 -5.47
C THR A 9 -32.61 32.23 -6.48
N ILE A 10 -33.60 31.46 -6.04
CA ILE A 10 -34.45 30.65 -6.90
C ILE A 10 -35.68 31.49 -7.25
N LYS A 11 -36.08 31.49 -8.52
CA LYS A 11 -37.29 32.16 -9.00
C LYS A 11 -38.27 31.12 -9.52
N ASN A 12 -39.41 30.99 -8.85
CA ASN A 12 -40.49 30.11 -9.28
C ASN A 12 -41.65 30.95 -9.84
N THR A 13 -42.15 30.57 -11.00
CA THR A 13 -43.40 31.05 -11.58
C THR A 13 -44.45 29.97 -11.41
N TYR A 14 -45.64 30.38 -11.01
CA TYR A 14 -46.76 29.49 -10.73
C TYR A 14 -47.92 29.80 -11.66
N ASP A 15 -48.71 28.78 -12.00
CA ASP A 15 -50.03 29.00 -12.61
C ASP A 15 -51.07 29.44 -11.55
N LYS A 16 -52.33 29.60 -11.98
CA LYS A 16 -53.45 29.99 -11.10
C LYS A 16 -53.84 28.91 -10.09
N TYR A 17 -53.33 27.68 -10.25
CA TYR A 17 -53.63 26.52 -9.40
C TYR A 17 -52.49 26.21 -8.41
N GLY A 18 -51.38 26.95 -8.49
CA GLY A 18 -50.23 26.79 -7.60
C GLY A 18 -49.19 25.78 -8.09
N ASN A 19 -49.28 25.32 -9.35
CA ASN A 19 -48.27 24.45 -9.95
C ASN A 19 -47.06 25.26 -10.39
N VAL A 20 -45.85 24.73 -10.21
CA VAL A 20 -44.61 25.41 -10.62
C VAL A 20 -44.40 25.24 -12.12
N VAL A 21 -44.80 26.23 -12.92
CA VAL A 21 -44.65 26.22 -14.39
C VAL A 21 -43.25 26.60 -14.86
N SER A 22 -42.47 27.29 -14.03
CA SER A 22 -41.06 27.50 -14.31
C SER A 22 -40.26 27.76 -13.05
N THR A 23 -39.07 27.17 -12.99
CA THR A 23 -38.06 27.41 -11.96
C THR A 23 -36.81 27.95 -12.62
N THR A 24 -36.26 29.06 -12.14
CA THR A 24 -34.89 29.47 -12.45
C THR A 24 -34.04 29.23 -11.22
N ASN A 25 -33.08 28.31 -11.33
CA ASN A 25 -32.21 27.96 -10.22
C ASN A 25 -31.18 29.08 -9.93
N GLU A 26 -30.36 28.84 -8.91
CA GLU A 26 -29.36 29.79 -8.43
C GLU A 26 -28.31 30.15 -9.49
N LEU A 27 -28.00 29.23 -10.41
CA LEU A 27 -27.06 29.40 -11.53
C LEU A 27 -27.69 30.13 -12.74
N GLY A 28 -29.00 30.41 -12.70
CA GLY A 28 -29.73 31.01 -13.81
C GLY A 28 -30.28 29.99 -14.83
N LEU A 29 -30.13 28.69 -14.57
CA LEU A 29 -30.72 27.64 -15.39
C LEU A 29 -32.24 27.61 -15.21
N LYS A 30 -32.98 27.69 -16.31
CA LYS A 30 -34.44 27.70 -16.32
C LYS A 30 -34.99 26.31 -16.67
N THR A 31 -35.79 25.76 -15.75
CA THR A 31 -36.68 24.62 -15.94
C THR A 31 -38.09 25.14 -16.23
N VAL A 32 -38.78 24.54 -17.19
CA VAL A 32 -40.19 24.84 -17.53
C VAL A 32 -40.97 23.54 -17.42
N ASN A 33 -42.12 23.58 -16.76
CA ASN A 33 -43.01 22.44 -16.59
C ASN A 33 -44.37 22.74 -17.22
N GLU A 34 -44.96 21.74 -17.87
CA GLU A 34 -46.33 21.78 -18.38
C GLU A 34 -47.17 20.76 -17.60
N TYR A 35 -48.43 21.10 -17.36
CA TYR A 35 -49.36 20.29 -16.56
C TYR A 35 -50.65 20.04 -17.35
N ASP A 36 -51.30 18.91 -17.11
CA ASP A 36 -52.63 18.61 -17.64
C ASP A 36 -53.74 19.39 -16.90
N GLU A 37 -55.00 19.18 -17.32
CA GLU A 37 -56.17 19.80 -16.67
C GLU A 37 -56.37 19.35 -15.21
N LEU A 38 -55.77 18.22 -14.82
CA LEU A 38 -55.81 17.64 -13.49
C LEU A 38 -54.58 18.01 -12.64
N HIS A 39 -53.70 18.87 -13.17
CA HIS A 39 -52.50 19.39 -12.50
C HIS A 39 -51.36 18.38 -12.30
N HIS A 40 -51.29 17.32 -13.11
CA HIS A 40 -50.14 16.42 -13.17
C HIS A 40 -49.08 16.95 -14.14
N LYS A 41 -47.80 16.81 -13.80
CA LYS A 41 -46.69 17.29 -14.64
C LYS A 41 -46.55 16.39 -15.87
N VAL A 42 -46.98 16.84 -17.05
CA VAL A 42 -46.91 16.05 -18.29
C VAL A 42 -45.63 16.27 -19.07
N LYS A 43 -44.91 17.37 -18.79
CA LYS A 43 -43.65 17.67 -19.46
C LYS A 43 -42.74 18.54 -18.59
N GLU A 44 -41.45 18.27 -18.66
CA GLU A 44 -40.38 19.05 -18.05
C GLU A 44 -39.32 19.39 -19.11
N LYS A 45 -38.89 20.65 -19.17
CA LYS A 45 -37.87 21.12 -20.10
C LYS A 45 -36.77 21.89 -19.36
N VAL A 46 -35.53 21.44 -19.51
CA VAL A 46 -34.33 22.08 -18.96
C VAL A 46 -33.32 22.27 -20.09
N ALA A 47 -33.08 23.53 -20.47
CA ALA A 47 -32.29 23.85 -21.65
C ALA A 47 -32.80 23.07 -22.88
N GLU A 48 -31.97 22.17 -23.43
CA GLU A 48 -32.35 21.33 -24.57
C GLU A 48 -33.08 20.06 -24.14
N LYS A 49 -32.88 19.54 -22.92
CA LYS A 49 -33.52 18.31 -22.40
C LYS A 49 -35.02 18.53 -22.20
N GLU A 50 -35.83 17.65 -22.79
CA GLU A 50 -37.28 17.65 -22.70
C GLU A 50 -37.77 16.24 -22.37
N VAL A 51 -38.44 16.10 -21.23
CA VAL A 51 -38.98 14.83 -20.73
C VAL A 51 -40.50 14.93 -20.70
N VAL A 52 -41.18 13.94 -21.27
CA VAL A 52 -42.65 13.81 -21.26
C VAL A 52 -43.04 12.66 -20.35
N TYR A 53 -44.11 12.85 -19.57
CA TYR A 53 -44.64 11.88 -18.63
C TYR A 53 -46.03 11.43 -19.07
N ILE A 54 -46.26 10.12 -19.11
CA ILE A 54 -47.55 9.51 -19.39
C ILE A 54 -48.05 8.79 -18.14
N TYR A 55 -49.32 9.00 -17.83
CA TYR A 55 -49.96 8.53 -16.62
C TYR A 55 -51.03 7.47 -16.93
N ASP A 56 -51.26 6.56 -16.00
CA ASP A 56 -52.43 5.68 -16.01
C ASP A 56 -53.68 6.38 -15.46
N ALA A 57 -54.79 5.64 -15.36
CA ALA A 57 -56.06 6.15 -14.82
C ALA A 57 -56.00 6.48 -13.31
N ASN A 58 -54.97 6.00 -12.59
CA ASN A 58 -54.74 6.27 -11.17
C ASN A 58 -53.70 7.39 -10.96
N TYR A 59 -53.29 8.09 -12.02
CA TYR A 59 -52.31 9.17 -12.00
C TYR A 59 -50.90 8.74 -11.58
N GLN A 60 -50.55 7.49 -11.89
CA GLN A 60 -49.20 6.96 -11.72
C GLN A 60 -48.43 7.05 -13.03
N VAL A 61 -47.14 7.42 -12.97
CA VAL A 61 -46.28 7.54 -14.17
C VAL A 61 -45.96 6.15 -14.70
N ILE A 62 -46.52 5.81 -15.87
CA ILE A 62 -46.28 4.52 -16.54
C ILE A 62 -45.21 4.61 -17.63
N GLU A 63 -44.87 5.83 -18.05
CA GLU A 63 -43.85 6.06 -19.06
C GLU A 63 -43.22 7.44 -18.89
N GLU A 64 -41.89 7.48 -18.93
CA GLU A 64 -41.10 8.71 -19.06
C GLU A 64 -40.33 8.65 -20.36
N GLN A 65 -40.50 9.67 -21.20
CA GLN A 65 -39.84 9.77 -22.50
C GLN A 65 -38.93 10.99 -22.54
N ASP A 66 -37.63 10.77 -22.65
CA ASP A 66 -36.68 11.82 -23.04
C ASP A 66 -36.74 12.03 -24.56
N ILE A 67 -37.36 13.13 -24.97
CA ILE A 67 -37.64 13.44 -26.37
C ILE A 67 -36.35 13.68 -27.16
N ASN A 68 -35.34 14.28 -26.53
CA ASN A 68 -34.09 14.64 -27.20
C ASN A 68 -33.21 13.43 -27.47
N ARG A 69 -33.24 12.45 -26.56
CA ARG A 69 -32.53 11.19 -26.72
C ARG A 69 -33.37 10.11 -27.40
N ASN A 70 -34.66 10.35 -27.60
CA ASN A 70 -35.63 9.33 -28.00
C ASN A 70 -35.56 8.09 -27.10
N GLN A 71 -35.37 8.31 -25.79
CA GLN A 71 -35.26 7.27 -24.78
C GLN A 71 -36.57 7.18 -24.00
N LYS A 72 -36.97 5.96 -23.67
CA LYS A 72 -38.22 5.69 -22.97
C LYS A 72 -37.98 4.72 -21.83
N THR A 73 -38.43 5.07 -20.65
CA THR A 73 -38.56 4.14 -19.52
C THR A 73 -40.03 3.84 -19.30
N MET A 74 -40.35 2.63 -18.82
CA MET A 74 -41.72 2.21 -18.54
C MET A 74 -41.83 1.64 -17.14
N THR A 75 -42.94 1.91 -16.48
CA THR A 75 -43.27 1.37 -15.16
C THR A 75 -44.67 0.77 -15.21
N VAL A 76 -44.83 -0.43 -14.67
CA VAL A 76 -46.14 -1.11 -14.55
C VAL A 76 -46.49 -1.24 -13.08
N TYR A 77 -47.73 -0.88 -12.74
CA TYR A 77 -48.26 -0.97 -11.39
C TYR A 77 -49.31 -2.07 -11.25
N ASP A 78 -49.43 -2.63 -10.05
CA ASP A 78 -50.60 -3.43 -9.67
C ASP A 78 -51.79 -2.54 -9.23
N ALA A 79 -52.92 -3.17 -8.87
CA ALA A 79 -54.12 -2.46 -8.41
C ALA A 79 -53.94 -1.72 -7.07
N ASN A 80 -52.91 -2.04 -6.29
CA ASN A 80 -52.57 -1.36 -5.05
C ASN A 80 -51.55 -0.22 -5.27
N GLY A 81 -51.10 -0.01 -6.51
CA GLY A 81 -50.13 1.01 -6.89
C GLY A 81 -48.68 0.61 -6.65
N ASN A 82 -48.38 -0.68 -6.44
CA ASN A 82 -47.02 -1.17 -6.31
C ASN A 82 -46.38 -1.39 -7.69
N ILE A 83 -45.08 -1.11 -7.82
CA ILE A 83 -44.33 -1.28 -9.08
C ILE A 83 -43.99 -2.76 -9.30
N ILE A 84 -44.62 -3.41 -10.26
CA ILE A 84 -44.39 -4.84 -10.56
C ILE A 84 -43.39 -5.06 -11.71
N GLU A 85 -43.17 -4.06 -12.55
CA GLU A 85 -42.21 -4.12 -13.66
C GLU A 85 -41.64 -2.72 -13.94
N GLU A 86 -40.32 -2.63 -14.05
CA GLU A 86 -39.59 -1.42 -14.47
C GLU A 86 -38.77 -1.79 -15.71
N LYS A 87 -38.90 -1.01 -16.77
CA LYS A 87 -38.16 -1.18 -18.01
C LYS A 87 -37.32 0.06 -18.28
N ASP A 88 -36.01 -0.12 -18.38
CA ASP A 88 -35.07 0.97 -18.65
C ASP A 88 -35.06 1.40 -20.13
N ALA A 89 -34.25 2.42 -20.46
CA ALA A 89 -34.15 2.97 -21.81
C ALA A 89 -33.52 2.00 -22.84
N LEU A 90 -32.80 0.98 -22.40
CA LEU A 90 -32.26 -0.10 -23.23
C LEU A 90 -33.26 -1.26 -23.39
N GLY A 91 -34.37 -1.21 -22.65
CA GLY A 91 -35.39 -2.24 -22.62
C GLY A 91 -35.10 -3.39 -21.66
N ASN A 92 -34.11 -3.26 -20.77
CA ASN A 92 -33.86 -4.20 -19.70
C ASN A 92 -34.98 -4.10 -18.66
N THR A 93 -35.43 -5.23 -18.12
CA THR A 93 -36.62 -5.30 -17.27
C THR A 93 -36.32 -5.85 -15.90
N ILE A 94 -36.64 -5.11 -14.85
CA ILE A 94 -36.65 -5.56 -13.45
C ILE A 94 -38.09 -5.84 -13.03
N LYS A 95 -38.34 -6.93 -12.31
CA LYS A 95 -39.68 -7.30 -11.83
C LYS A 95 -39.71 -7.44 -10.31
N LYS A 96 -40.85 -7.12 -9.72
CA LYS A 96 -41.09 -7.26 -8.27
C LYS A 96 -42.40 -7.98 -8.02
N VAL A 97 -42.39 -8.90 -7.06
CA VAL A 97 -43.58 -9.63 -6.58
C VAL A 97 -43.87 -9.19 -5.16
N TYR A 98 -45.15 -8.89 -4.90
CA TYR A 98 -45.62 -8.41 -3.61
C TYR A 98 -46.50 -9.42 -2.91
N ASP A 99 -46.44 -9.44 -1.58
CA ASP A 99 -47.40 -10.18 -0.76
C ASP A 99 -48.72 -9.39 -0.57
N LYS A 100 -49.65 -9.96 0.21
CA LYS A 100 -50.95 -9.32 0.53
C LYS A 100 -50.82 -8.06 1.39
N LYS A 101 -49.65 -7.78 1.96
CA LYS A 101 -49.33 -6.59 2.76
C LYS A 101 -48.55 -5.54 1.96
N ASN A 102 -48.42 -5.71 0.64
CA ASN A 102 -47.64 -4.84 -0.25
C ASN A 102 -46.13 -4.81 0.07
N GLN A 103 -45.58 -5.94 0.52
CA GLN A 103 -44.15 -6.12 0.81
C GLN A 103 -43.48 -6.88 -0.33
N VAL A 104 -42.27 -6.49 -0.74
CA VAL A 104 -41.52 -7.11 -1.85
C VAL A 104 -40.96 -8.47 -1.42
N VAL A 105 -41.61 -9.56 -1.81
CA VAL A 105 -41.15 -10.92 -1.49
C VAL A 105 -40.18 -11.49 -2.51
N GLU A 106 -40.17 -10.94 -3.72
CA GLU A 106 -39.27 -11.35 -4.81
C GLU A 106 -38.89 -10.15 -5.67
N GLU A 107 -37.61 -10.02 -5.97
CA GLU A 107 -37.08 -9.08 -6.98
C GLU A 107 -36.28 -9.88 -8.01
N ILE A 108 -36.59 -9.65 -9.30
CA ILE A 108 -35.98 -10.34 -10.43
C ILE A 108 -35.23 -9.30 -11.23
N ASP A 109 -33.91 -9.44 -11.33
CA ASP A 109 -33.06 -8.53 -12.09
C ASP A 109 -33.23 -8.69 -13.62
N ALA A 110 -32.54 -7.85 -14.38
CA ALA A 110 -32.66 -7.83 -15.83
C ALA A 110 -32.09 -9.07 -16.55
N LEU A 111 -31.29 -9.88 -15.87
CA LEU A 111 -30.81 -11.17 -16.35
C LEU A 111 -31.69 -12.34 -15.89
N GLY A 112 -32.74 -12.09 -15.12
CA GLY A 112 -33.63 -13.10 -14.57
C GLY A 112 -33.14 -13.75 -13.27
N ASN A 113 -32.15 -13.16 -12.59
CA ASN A 113 -31.71 -13.64 -11.29
C ASN A 113 -32.64 -13.11 -10.20
N THR A 114 -33.02 -13.99 -9.28
CA THR A 114 -34.05 -13.72 -8.26
C THR A 114 -33.42 -13.50 -6.88
N THR A 115 -33.83 -12.44 -6.18
CA THR A 115 -33.61 -12.26 -4.74
C THR A 115 -34.96 -12.32 -4.01
N GLN A 116 -35.04 -13.04 -2.89
CA GLN A 116 -36.28 -13.19 -2.11
C GLN A 116 -36.15 -12.62 -0.71
N ASN A 117 -37.23 -12.07 -0.18
CA ASN A 117 -37.28 -11.54 1.19
C ASN A 117 -38.38 -12.25 2.00
N GLU A 118 -38.05 -12.59 3.25
CA GLU A 118 -39.03 -13.02 4.26
C GLU A 118 -39.17 -11.92 5.32
N TYR A 119 -40.39 -11.77 5.86
CA TYR A 119 -40.76 -10.70 6.78
C TYR A 119 -41.34 -11.23 8.10
N ASP A 120 -41.12 -10.51 9.19
CA ASP A 120 -41.83 -10.75 10.44
C ASP A 120 -43.26 -10.16 10.43
N ALA A 121 -44.01 -10.35 11.52
CA ALA A 121 -45.36 -9.81 11.65
C ALA A 121 -45.43 -8.27 11.59
N ASN A 122 -44.35 -7.59 11.98
CA ASN A 122 -44.20 -6.13 12.00
C ASN A 122 -43.73 -5.57 10.64
N GLY A 123 -43.35 -6.43 9.70
CA GLY A 123 -42.89 -6.07 8.38
C GLY A 123 -41.39 -5.79 8.27
N ASN A 124 -40.59 -6.21 9.26
CA ASN A 124 -39.14 -6.16 9.17
C ASN A 124 -38.63 -7.35 8.34
N VAL A 125 -37.58 -7.13 7.54
CA VAL A 125 -36.95 -8.20 6.73
C VAL A 125 -36.15 -9.12 7.64
N THR A 126 -36.61 -10.36 7.83
CA THR A 126 -35.94 -11.34 8.69
C THR A 126 -34.93 -12.21 7.95
N LYS A 127 -35.08 -12.34 6.63
CA LYS A 127 -34.21 -13.17 5.81
C LYS A 127 -34.19 -12.68 4.38
N VAL A 128 -33.00 -12.60 3.80
CA VAL A 128 -32.77 -12.30 2.39
C VAL A 128 -32.13 -13.52 1.75
N ILE A 129 -32.72 -14.04 0.68
CA ILE A 129 -32.23 -15.20 -0.08
C ILE A 129 -31.72 -14.68 -1.42
N ASP A 130 -30.44 -14.90 -1.70
CA ASP A 130 -29.82 -14.47 -2.94
C ASP A 130 -30.15 -15.39 -4.13
N ALA A 131 -29.69 -15.03 -5.32
CA ALA A 131 -29.94 -15.78 -6.56
C ALA A 131 -29.27 -17.17 -6.64
N ASN A 132 -28.40 -17.49 -5.69
CA ASN A 132 -27.82 -18.82 -5.52
C ASN A 132 -28.58 -19.65 -4.47
N GLY A 133 -29.55 -19.07 -3.77
CA GLY A 133 -30.31 -19.71 -2.69
C GLY A 133 -29.64 -19.60 -1.32
N ASN A 134 -28.53 -18.86 -1.19
CA ASN A 134 -27.92 -18.61 0.10
C ASN A 134 -28.72 -17.56 0.84
N SER A 135 -28.77 -17.63 2.17
CA SER A 135 -29.58 -16.71 2.96
C SER A 135 -28.83 -16.07 4.10
N GLU A 136 -28.96 -14.76 4.25
CA GLU A 136 -28.61 -14.03 5.46
C GLU A 136 -29.88 -13.75 6.28
N GLN A 137 -29.73 -13.63 7.60
CA GLN A 137 -30.85 -13.44 8.52
C GLN A 137 -30.62 -12.26 9.44
N THR A 138 -31.70 -11.53 9.71
CA THR A 138 -31.71 -10.42 10.67
C THR A 138 -32.76 -10.71 11.73
N LEU A 139 -32.32 -10.74 12.99
CA LEU A 139 -33.19 -10.93 14.14
C LEU A 139 -33.39 -9.59 14.84
N TYR A 140 -34.64 -9.28 15.14
CA TYR A 140 -35.04 -8.04 15.81
C TYR A 140 -35.41 -8.32 17.26
N ASN A 141 -35.12 -7.37 18.14
CA ASN A 141 -35.65 -7.38 19.50
C ASN A 141 -37.14 -6.97 19.53
N GLU A 142 -37.76 -7.01 20.71
CA GLU A 142 -39.18 -6.62 20.91
C GLU A 142 -39.48 -5.15 20.54
N TYR A 143 -38.45 -4.30 20.44
CA TYR A 143 -38.55 -2.90 20.04
C TYR A 143 -38.31 -2.68 18.54
N GLY A 144 -38.11 -3.76 17.75
CA GLY A 144 -37.83 -3.67 16.31
C GLY A 144 -36.40 -3.22 15.97
N GLN A 145 -35.48 -3.24 16.93
CA GLN A 145 -34.06 -2.94 16.71
C GLN A 145 -33.32 -4.23 16.33
N VAL A 146 -32.29 -4.12 15.50
CA VAL A 146 -31.48 -5.27 15.07
C VAL A 146 -30.72 -5.83 16.26
N ALA A 147 -31.06 -7.03 16.72
CA ALA A 147 -30.38 -7.71 17.81
C ALA A 147 -29.23 -8.59 17.30
N LYS A 148 -29.39 -9.17 16.12
CA LYS A 148 -28.40 -10.10 15.54
C LYS A 148 -28.50 -10.11 14.02
N GLU A 149 -27.36 -10.09 13.36
CA GLU A 149 -27.23 -10.31 11.92
C GLU A 149 -26.41 -11.57 11.70
N ILE A 150 -26.93 -12.51 10.91
CA ILE A 150 -26.30 -13.80 10.59
C ILE A 150 -26.00 -13.80 9.10
N ASP A 151 -24.73 -13.89 8.75
CA ASP A 151 -24.32 -13.97 7.35
C ASP A 151 -24.64 -15.33 6.72
N GLN A 152 -24.46 -15.42 5.42
CA GLN A 152 -24.79 -16.61 4.63
C GLN A 152 -23.96 -17.86 5.01
N ARG A 153 -22.85 -17.71 5.74
CA ARG A 153 -22.01 -18.80 6.25
C ARG A 153 -22.42 -19.23 7.68
N GLY A 154 -23.35 -18.51 8.30
CA GLY A 154 -23.82 -18.74 9.66
C GLY A 154 -23.05 -17.98 10.75
N PHE A 155 -22.08 -17.14 10.40
CA PHE A 155 -21.40 -16.29 11.36
C PHE A 155 -22.25 -15.07 11.71
N ALA A 156 -22.20 -14.61 12.96
CA ALA A 156 -23.14 -13.61 13.43
C ALA A 156 -22.50 -12.43 14.16
N ILE A 157 -23.01 -11.23 13.90
CA ILE A 157 -22.77 -10.03 14.70
C ILE A 157 -23.94 -9.86 15.66
N THR A 158 -23.66 -9.58 16.92
CA THR A 158 -24.70 -9.36 17.95
C THR A 158 -24.65 -7.91 18.44
N TYR A 159 -25.82 -7.30 18.58
CA TYR A 159 -25.98 -5.93 19.04
C TYR A 159 -26.76 -5.93 20.35
N VAL A 160 -26.19 -5.31 21.38
CA VAL A 160 -26.79 -5.23 22.71
C VAL A 160 -27.19 -3.80 23.00
N TYR A 161 -28.42 -3.62 23.47
CA TYR A 161 -28.99 -2.32 23.81
C TYR A 161 -29.26 -2.23 25.31
N ASP A 162 -29.17 -1.03 25.86
CA ASP A 162 -29.64 -0.75 27.22
C ASP A 162 -31.16 -0.51 27.27
N ASP A 163 -31.70 -0.32 28.47
CA ASP A 163 -33.12 -0.06 28.73
C ASP A 163 -33.64 1.25 28.09
N GLU A 164 -32.74 2.13 27.65
CA GLU A 164 -33.05 3.37 26.90
C GLU A 164 -32.96 3.16 25.37
N CYS A 165 -32.83 1.91 24.92
CA CYS A 165 -32.72 1.50 23.52
C CYS A 165 -31.46 2.02 22.82
N ARG A 166 -30.36 2.26 23.56
CA ARG A 166 -29.06 2.71 23.01
C ARG A 166 -28.10 1.54 22.84
N LEU A 167 -27.33 1.52 21.76
CA LEU A 167 -26.36 0.46 21.46
C LEU A 167 -25.17 0.54 22.42
N VAL A 168 -24.97 -0.44 23.31
CA VAL A 168 -23.91 -0.42 24.33
C VAL A 168 -22.80 -1.44 24.09
N GLU A 169 -23.07 -2.50 23.32
CA GLU A 169 -22.08 -3.51 22.95
C GLU A 169 -22.34 -4.04 21.54
N VAL A 170 -21.26 -4.26 20.80
CA VAL A 170 -21.24 -4.95 19.51
C VAL A 170 -20.29 -6.13 19.65
N VAL A 171 -20.80 -7.33 19.41
CA VAL A 171 -20.00 -8.57 19.38
C VAL A 171 -19.80 -8.95 17.92
N ASP A 172 -18.54 -9.02 17.48
CA ASP A 172 -18.19 -9.40 16.11
C ASP A 172 -18.43 -10.90 15.83
N LYS A 173 -18.11 -11.33 14.60
CA LYS A 173 -18.34 -12.71 14.15
C LYS A 173 -17.44 -13.76 14.79
N LEU A 174 -16.40 -13.31 15.50
CA LEU A 174 -15.45 -14.15 16.24
C LEU A 174 -15.71 -14.13 17.74
N GLY A 175 -16.65 -13.30 18.22
CA GLY A 175 -17.00 -13.16 19.62
C GLY A 175 -16.28 -12.02 20.34
N ASN A 176 -15.55 -11.14 19.64
CA ASN A 176 -14.89 -9.99 20.25
C ASN A 176 -15.89 -8.86 20.47
N SER A 177 -15.88 -8.26 21.67
CA SER A 177 -16.81 -7.21 22.06
C SER A 177 -16.19 -5.80 21.99
N SER A 178 -16.91 -4.87 21.37
CA SER A 178 -16.66 -3.43 21.47
C SER A 178 -17.79 -2.75 22.23
N TYR A 179 -17.48 -1.68 22.96
CA TYR A 179 -18.42 -1.02 23.89
C TYR A 179 -18.58 0.47 23.62
N LEU A 180 -19.80 0.97 23.85
CA LEU A 180 -20.14 2.39 23.81
C LEU A 180 -20.72 2.83 25.15
N LYS A 181 -20.28 4.01 25.64
CA LYS A 181 -20.86 4.65 26.83
C LYS A 181 -21.43 6.01 26.49
N TYR A 182 -22.56 6.34 27.09
CA TYR A 182 -23.33 7.56 26.81
C TYR A 182 -23.41 8.50 28.02
N ASN A 183 -23.64 9.78 27.75
CA ASN A 183 -24.09 10.75 28.76
C ASN A 183 -25.63 10.82 28.82
N ASP A 184 -26.15 11.59 29.78
CA ASP A 184 -27.59 11.82 29.99
C ASP A 184 -28.32 12.49 28.79
N LYS A 185 -27.56 12.98 27.80
CA LYS A 185 -28.08 13.56 26.55
C LYS A 185 -28.04 12.56 25.39
N ASN A 186 -27.78 11.27 25.65
CA ASN A 186 -27.66 10.21 24.65
C ASN A 186 -26.55 10.42 23.63
N GLN A 187 -25.45 11.07 24.04
CA GLN A 187 -24.25 11.26 23.22
C GLN A 187 -23.14 10.31 23.68
N ALA A 188 -22.47 9.64 22.75
CA ALA A 188 -21.41 8.69 23.06
C ALA A 188 -20.17 9.43 23.62
N VAL A 189 -19.81 9.19 24.88
CA VAL A 189 -18.65 9.86 25.53
C VAL A 189 -17.40 8.99 25.55
N LYS A 190 -17.55 7.68 25.32
CA LYS A 190 -16.45 6.72 25.30
C LYS A 190 -16.75 5.54 24.39
N GLU A 191 -15.76 5.15 23.61
CA GLU A 191 -15.72 3.94 22.78
C GLU A 191 -14.56 3.06 23.27
N ILE A 192 -14.80 1.75 23.38
CA ILE A 192 -13.79 0.74 23.70
C ILE A 192 -13.80 -0.27 22.56
N ASP A 193 -12.67 -0.44 21.88
CA ASP A 193 -12.57 -1.42 20.78
C ASP A 193 -12.40 -2.86 21.29
N GLY A 194 -12.37 -3.83 20.38
CA GLY A 194 -12.24 -5.26 20.70
C GLY A 194 -10.93 -5.64 21.39
N ASN A 195 -9.90 -4.79 21.27
CA ASN A 195 -8.61 -4.94 21.95
C ASN A 195 -8.57 -4.20 23.31
N GLY A 196 -9.63 -3.49 23.70
CA GLY A 196 -9.72 -2.70 24.92
C GLY A 196 -9.20 -1.27 24.82
N ASN A 197 -8.77 -0.80 23.63
CA ASN A 197 -8.30 0.58 23.47
C ASN A 197 -9.49 1.55 23.57
N THR A 198 -9.25 2.72 24.15
CA THR A 198 -10.31 3.67 24.48
C THR A 198 -10.20 4.96 23.68
N LYS A 199 -11.30 5.41 23.08
CA LYS A 199 -11.50 6.78 22.60
C LYS A 199 -12.53 7.50 23.46
N THR A 200 -12.40 8.82 23.61
CA THR A 200 -13.31 9.64 24.41
C THR A 200 -13.74 10.88 23.66
N TYR A 201 -14.94 11.40 23.97
CA TYR A 201 -15.55 12.55 23.30
C TYR A 201 -16.11 13.54 24.33
N ALA A 202 -15.94 14.84 24.06
CA ALA A 202 -16.64 15.92 24.74
C ALA A 202 -17.40 16.78 23.73
N TYR A 203 -18.56 17.27 24.14
CA TYR A 203 -19.51 17.97 23.28
C TYR A 203 -19.80 19.39 23.76
N ASP A 204 -20.11 20.29 22.83
CA ASP A 204 -20.72 21.57 23.16
C ASP A 204 -22.23 21.45 23.45
N ALA A 205 -22.90 22.58 23.72
CA ALA A 205 -24.34 22.63 23.97
C ALA A 205 -25.20 22.23 22.75
N TYR A 206 -24.64 22.29 21.53
CA TYR A 206 -25.30 21.92 20.28
C TYR A 206 -25.01 20.46 19.87
N GLY A 207 -24.20 19.73 20.65
CA GLY A 207 -23.83 18.34 20.39
C GLY A 207 -22.70 18.16 19.37
N GLN A 208 -21.89 19.19 19.16
CA GLN A 208 -20.69 19.13 18.31
C GLN A 208 -19.46 18.71 19.13
N VAL A 209 -18.57 17.91 18.55
CA VAL A 209 -17.38 17.37 19.26
C VAL A 209 -16.30 18.44 19.43
N ILE A 210 -16.12 18.93 20.65
CA ILE A 210 -15.10 19.95 20.97
C ILE A 210 -13.77 19.34 21.44
N GLU A 211 -13.79 18.08 21.88
CA GLU A 211 -12.60 17.31 22.24
C GLU A 211 -12.80 15.82 21.91
N GLU A 212 -11.77 15.20 21.37
CA GLU A 212 -11.74 13.77 21.05
C GLU A 212 -10.38 13.19 21.42
N SER A 213 -10.30 12.03 22.07
CA SER A 213 -9.04 11.30 22.24
C SER A 213 -8.88 10.19 21.19
N ASP A 214 -7.65 9.96 20.73
CA ASP A 214 -7.29 8.76 19.98
C ASP A 214 -7.15 7.54 20.90
N GLY A 215 -6.86 6.36 20.35
CA GLY A 215 -6.76 5.11 21.12
C GLY A 215 -5.51 5.02 22.00
N ARG A 216 -4.56 5.97 21.86
CA ARG A 216 -3.43 6.16 22.78
C ARG A 216 -3.72 7.23 23.85
N GLY A 217 -4.91 7.83 23.83
CA GLY A 217 -5.34 8.87 24.77
C GLY A 217 -4.95 10.30 24.38
N TYR A 218 -4.35 10.52 23.19
CA TYR A 218 -4.00 11.87 22.74
C TYR A 218 -5.22 12.63 22.23
N LYS A 219 -5.38 13.88 22.69
CA LYS A 219 -6.59 14.67 22.43
C LYS A 219 -6.53 15.51 21.15
N THR A 220 -7.64 15.77 20.50
CA THR A 220 -7.81 16.77 19.44
C THR A 220 -8.96 17.66 19.83
N THR A 221 -8.74 18.97 19.84
CA THR A 221 -9.78 19.95 20.22
C THR A 221 -10.27 20.74 19.02
N ARG A 222 -11.56 21.05 18.95
CA ARG A 222 -12.20 21.76 17.83
C ARG A 222 -13.04 22.94 18.31
N THR A 223 -13.10 23.99 17.50
CA THR A 223 -14.06 25.08 17.64
C THR A 223 -14.87 25.24 16.36
N TYR A 224 -16.11 25.70 16.51
CA TYR A 224 -17.08 25.80 15.42
C TYR A 224 -17.57 27.24 15.23
N ASP A 225 -17.95 27.60 14.02
CA ASP A 225 -18.74 28.81 13.77
C ASP A 225 -20.24 28.56 14.01
N VAL A 226 -21.06 29.59 13.81
CA VAL A 226 -22.53 29.51 13.98
C VAL A 226 -23.23 28.61 12.95
N LEU A 227 -22.55 28.22 11.87
CA LEU A 227 -23.05 27.28 10.86
C LEU A 227 -22.57 25.84 11.12
N GLY A 228 -21.76 25.62 12.16
CA GLY A 228 -21.18 24.33 12.51
C GLY A 228 -19.93 23.96 11.72
N ASN A 229 -19.29 24.92 11.04
CA ASN A 229 -18.02 24.68 10.35
C ASN A 229 -16.85 24.74 11.34
N VAL A 230 -15.88 23.83 11.20
CA VAL A 230 -14.67 23.79 12.06
C VAL A 230 -13.77 24.99 11.76
N THR A 231 -13.74 25.97 12.66
CA THR A 231 -12.90 27.18 12.55
C THR A 231 -11.48 26.96 13.05
N LYS A 232 -11.29 26.04 14.00
CA LYS A 232 -9.98 25.68 14.53
C LYS A 232 -9.96 24.22 14.93
N GLU A 233 -8.88 23.53 14.61
CA GLU A 233 -8.57 22.20 15.11
C GLU A 233 -7.15 22.21 15.68
N LYS A 234 -6.95 21.67 16.89
CA LYS A 234 -5.63 21.54 17.51
C LYS A 234 -5.35 20.09 17.85
N ASN A 235 -4.33 19.52 17.20
CA ASN A 235 -3.78 18.20 17.52
C ASN A 235 -2.30 18.35 17.90
N GLY A 236 -2.02 18.33 19.20
CA GLY A 236 -0.69 18.61 19.74
C GLY A 236 -0.23 20.03 19.39
N ASN A 237 0.92 20.14 18.70
CA ASN A 237 1.51 21.41 18.27
C ASN A 237 0.96 21.91 16.92
N LYS A 238 0.18 21.09 16.20
CA LYS A 238 -0.45 21.46 14.93
C LYS A 238 -1.80 22.10 15.19
N VAL A 239 -1.96 23.34 14.75
CA VAL A 239 -3.21 24.10 14.82
C VAL A 239 -3.68 24.40 13.40
N LEU A 240 -4.73 23.74 12.95
CA LEU A 240 -5.44 24.13 11.73
C LEU A 240 -6.41 25.28 12.07
N SER A 241 -6.43 26.35 11.29
CA SER A 241 -7.41 27.44 11.41
C SER A 241 -8.03 27.71 10.06
N ASN A 242 -9.35 27.62 9.98
CA ASN A 242 -10.12 27.82 8.77
C ASN A 242 -10.92 29.11 8.89
N ALA A 243 -10.88 29.93 7.85
CA ALA A 243 -11.77 31.07 7.70
C ALA A 243 -12.84 30.73 6.64
N TYR A 244 -14.08 31.04 6.96
CA TYR A 244 -15.23 30.86 6.07
C TYR A 244 -15.87 32.21 5.74
N ASP A 245 -16.42 32.33 4.54
CA ASP A 245 -17.31 33.45 4.22
C ASP A 245 -18.68 33.31 4.90
N LYS A 246 -19.56 34.32 4.74
CA LYS A 246 -20.93 34.31 5.31
C LYS A 246 -21.82 33.18 4.77
N LYS A 247 -21.40 32.48 3.72
CA LYS A 247 -22.13 31.37 3.09
C LYS A 247 -21.55 30.01 3.48
N GLY A 248 -20.47 29.96 4.28
CA GLY A 248 -19.80 28.74 4.70
C GLY A 248 -18.73 28.23 3.73
N ASN A 249 -18.32 29.03 2.73
CA ASN A 249 -17.25 28.62 1.82
C ASN A 249 -15.87 28.84 2.47
N LEU A 250 -14.97 27.86 2.38
CA LEU A 250 -13.62 27.92 2.95
C LEU A 250 -12.72 28.89 2.19
N VAL A 251 -12.52 30.10 2.70
CA VAL A 251 -11.73 31.15 2.01
C VAL A 251 -10.24 31.07 2.32
N GLU A 252 -9.86 30.54 3.48
CA GLU A 252 -8.46 30.45 3.89
C GLU A 252 -8.26 29.30 4.86
N THR A 253 -7.17 28.57 4.67
CA THR A 253 -6.67 27.58 5.64
C THR A 253 -5.28 28.00 6.09
N LYS A 254 -5.07 28.02 7.40
CA LYS A 254 -3.77 28.17 8.04
C LYS A 254 -3.42 26.92 8.81
N THR A 255 -2.18 26.48 8.69
CA THR A 255 -1.60 25.54 9.65
C THR A 255 -0.55 26.27 10.48
N ASN A 256 -0.84 26.39 11.77
CA ASN A 256 -0.27 27.35 12.71
C ASN A 256 -0.42 28.78 12.19
N THR A 257 0.68 29.41 11.78
CA THR A 257 0.70 30.78 11.25
C THR A 257 0.78 30.85 9.72
N ARG A 258 1.11 29.73 9.06
CA ARG A 258 1.33 29.63 7.61
C ARG A 258 0.00 29.44 6.88
N ILE A 259 -0.31 30.32 5.94
CA ILE A 259 -1.41 30.09 4.98
C ILE A 259 -1.01 28.91 4.10
N THR A 260 -1.82 27.85 4.12
CA THR A 260 -1.60 26.66 3.30
C THR A 260 -2.51 26.61 2.08
N GLN A 261 -3.63 27.33 2.14
CA GLN A 261 -4.56 27.47 1.03
C GLN A 261 -5.34 28.78 1.14
N LYS A 262 -5.63 29.40 0.00
CA LYS A 262 -6.58 30.52 -0.10
C LYS A 262 -7.49 30.33 -1.31
N ASN A 263 -8.79 30.54 -1.15
CA ASN A 263 -9.79 30.27 -2.17
C ASN A 263 -10.69 31.49 -2.42
N GLU A 264 -11.13 31.64 -3.66
CA GLU A 264 -12.11 32.62 -4.09
C GLU A 264 -13.28 31.91 -4.74
N TYR A 265 -14.50 32.32 -4.40
CA TYR A 265 -15.73 31.73 -4.89
C TYR A 265 -16.55 32.76 -5.66
N ASN A 266 -17.25 32.32 -6.70
CA ASN A 266 -18.20 33.18 -7.39
C ASN A 266 -19.49 33.37 -6.57
N LYS A 267 -20.42 34.19 -7.07
CA LYS A 267 -21.71 34.45 -6.42
C LYS A 267 -22.60 33.21 -6.25
N TYR A 268 -22.27 32.11 -6.91
CA TYR A 268 -22.95 30.82 -6.90
C TYR A 268 -22.24 29.75 -6.04
N ASN A 269 -21.26 30.14 -5.21
CA ASN A 269 -20.51 29.25 -4.30
C ASN A 269 -19.64 28.21 -5.01
N GLN A 270 -19.16 28.50 -6.22
CA GLN A 270 -18.23 27.65 -6.94
C GLN A 270 -16.82 28.24 -6.85
N LEU A 271 -15.81 27.38 -6.63
CA LEU A 271 -14.40 27.76 -6.49
C LEU A 271 -13.87 28.28 -7.83
N VAL A 272 -13.55 29.57 -7.94
CA VAL A 272 -13.04 30.16 -9.20
C VAL A 272 -11.53 30.39 -9.19
N THR A 273 -10.93 30.51 -8.01
CA THR A 273 -9.49 30.61 -7.87
C THR A 273 -9.05 29.95 -6.57
N SER A 274 -7.92 29.23 -6.62
CA SER A 274 -7.24 28.69 -5.45
C SER A 274 -5.75 29.04 -5.51
N TYR A 275 -5.18 29.32 -4.36
CA TYR A 275 -3.76 29.59 -4.15
C TYR A 275 -3.22 28.54 -3.17
N ASP A 276 -2.08 27.94 -3.52
CA ASP A 276 -1.32 27.13 -2.57
C ASP A 276 -0.50 28.00 -1.60
N ALA A 277 0.32 27.36 -0.77
CA ALA A 277 1.14 28.04 0.22
C ALA A 277 2.29 28.86 -0.39
N ARG A 278 2.68 28.60 -1.65
CA ARG A 278 3.61 29.43 -2.44
C ARG A 278 2.88 30.52 -3.26
N PHE A 279 1.56 30.66 -3.06
CA PHE A 279 0.68 31.53 -3.83
C PHE A 279 0.64 31.21 -5.34
N ALA A 280 0.99 29.97 -5.72
CA ALA A 280 0.80 29.52 -7.08
C ALA A 280 -0.71 29.39 -7.35
N LYS A 281 -1.16 30.03 -8.43
CA LYS A 281 -2.57 30.24 -8.73
C LYS A 281 -3.13 29.12 -9.60
N SER A 282 -4.29 28.62 -9.20
CA SER A 282 -5.17 27.77 -10.01
C SER A 282 -6.49 28.48 -10.25
N THR A 283 -7.07 28.37 -11.45
CA THR A 283 -8.36 28.97 -11.80
C THR A 283 -9.31 27.96 -12.39
N TYR A 284 -10.61 28.13 -12.12
CA TYR A 284 -11.65 27.23 -12.61
C TYR A 284 -12.83 28.03 -13.18
N THR A 285 -13.44 27.49 -14.23
CA THR A 285 -14.72 28.00 -14.76
C THR A 285 -15.73 26.87 -14.86
N TYR A 286 -17.01 27.23 -14.81
CA TYR A 286 -18.11 26.28 -14.79
C TYR A 286 -19.11 26.59 -15.92
N ASP A 287 -19.81 25.57 -16.39
CA ASP A 287 -20.95 25.75 -17.29
C ASP A 287 -22.22 26.16 -16.51
N ILE A 288 -23.33 26.33 -17.22
CA ILE A 288 -24.62 26.72 -16.62
C ILE A 288 -25.25 25.63 -15.75
N PHE A 289 -24.80 24.38 -15.89
CA PHE A 289 -25.24 23.24 -15.08
C PHE A 289 -24.37 23.04 -13.83
N GLY A 290 -23.25 23.78 -13.75
CA GLY A 290 -22.31 23.75 -12.64
C GLY A 290 -21.16 22.76 -12.81
N ASN A 291 -20.99 22.15 -14.00
CA ASN A 291 -19.86 21.29 -14.29
C ASN A 291 -18.60 22.13 -14.58
N GLN A 292 -17.42 21.64 -14.19
CA GLN A 292 -16.16 22.35 -14.43
C GLN A 292 -15.81 22.37 -15.93
N LYS A 293 -16.05 23.50 -16.59
CA LYS A 293 -15.80 23.72 -18.02
C LYS A 293 -14.32 23.90 -18.34
N SER A 294 -13.56 24.53 -17.46
CA SER A 294 -12.10 24.61 -17.63
C SER A 294 -11.38 24.76 -16.31
N SER A 295 -10.13 24.30 -16.27
CA SER A 295 -9.16 24.61 -15.23
C SER A 295 -7.84 25.09 -15.83
N ASN A 296 -7.13 25.90 -15.06
CA ASN A 296 -5.72 26.17 -15.26
C ASN A 296 -5.04 25.98 -13.90
N GLU A 297 -4.42 24.82 -13.71
CA GLU A 297 -3.75 24.43 -12.48
C GLU A 297 -2.27 24.75 -12.63
N LYS A 298 -1.88 25.94 -12.18
CA LYS A 298 -0.47 26.38 -12.18
C LYS A 298 0.19 26.27 -13.58
N GLY A 299 -0.56 26.51 -14.64
CA GLY A 299 -0.11 26.41 -16.04
C GLY A 299 -0.61 25.18 -16.80
N TYR A 300 -1.07 24.14 -16.11
CA TYR A 300 -1.71 22.97 -16.73
C TYR A 300 -3.17 23.29 -17.06
N LYS A 301 -3.50 23.35 -18.36
CA LYS A 301 -4.84 23.74 -18.82
C LYS A 301 -5.68 22.51 -19.13
N SER A 302 -6.89 22.46 -18.59
CA SER A 302 -7.91 21.48 -18.96
C SER A 302 -9.17 22.19 -19.42
N VAL A 303 -9.79 21.72 -20.49
CA VAL A 303 -11.07 22.22 -21.01
C VAL A 303 -11.98 21.03 -21.26
N SER A 304 -13.15 21.06 -20.64
CA SER A 304 -14.16 20.01 -20.72
C SER A 304 -15.46 20.56 -21.28
N THR A 305 -16.14 19.75 -22.09
CA THR A 305 -17.51 20.04 -22.54
C THR A 305 -18.43 18.91 -22.12
N TYR A 306 -19.60 19.28 -21.60
CA TYR A 306 -20.62 18.37 -21.13
C TYR A 306 -21.89 18.55 -21.94
N ASN A 307 -22.72 17.51 -22.03
CA ASN A 307 -24.10 17.67 -22.48
C ASN A 307 -25.02 18.12 -21.33
N VAL A 308 -26.29 18.36 -21.63
CA VAL A 308 -27.34 18.73 -20.66
C VAL A 308 -27.58 17.68 -19.56
N TYR A 309 -27.06 16.47 -19.73
CA TYR A 309 -27.17 15.35 -18.78
C TYR A 309 -25.98 15.27 -17.82
N GLY A 310 -24.98 16.15 -17.96
CA GLY A 310 -23.76 16.15 -17.14
C GLY A 310 -22.70 15.14 -17.59
N GLU A 311 -22.89 14.47 -18.74
CA GLU A 311 -21.91 13.56 -19.30
C GLU A 311 -20.78 14.34 -19.97
N LEU A 312 -19.52 13.98 -19.65
CA LEU A 312 -18.34 14.58 -20.26
C LEU A 312 -18.23 14.12 -21.71
N LEU A 313 -18.40 15.00 -22.70
CA LEU A 313 -18.31 14.67 -24.12
C LEU A 313 -16.89 14.78 -24.67
N LYS A 314 -16.13 15.74 -24.15
CA LYS A 314 -14.77 16.03 -24.63
C LYS A 314 -13.95 16.66 -23.53
N LYS A 315 -12.70 16.25 -23.44
CA LYS A 315 -11.67 16.84 -22.56
C LYS A 315 -10.45 17.16 -23.39
N SER A 316 -9.92 18.37 -23.27
CA SER A 316 -8.67 18.80 -23.90
C SER A 316 -7.70 19.26 -22.83
N GLU A 317 -6.49 18.71 -22.85
CA GLU A 317 -5.41 19.06 -21.94
C GLU A 317 -4.30 19.75 -22.71
N ASN A 318 -3.92 20.94 -22.24
CA ASN A 318 -2.95 21.85 -22.86
C ASN A 318 -3.19 22.12 -24.35
N GLY A 319 -4.41 21.91 -24.84
CA GLY A 319 -4.81 22.09 -26.25
C GLY A 319 -4.32 21.01 -27.22
N SER A 320 -3.50 20.05 -26.79
CA SER A 320 -2.86 19.08 -27.68
C SER A 320 -3.22 17.62 -27.41
N TYR A 321 -3.67 17.29 -26.20
CA TYR A 321 -4.20 15.97 -25.86
C TYR A 321 -5.71 16.06 -25.73
N VAL A 322 -6.45 15.37 -26.58
CA VAL A 322 -7.91 15.46 -26.65
C VAL A 322 -8.52 14.08 -26.47
N GLU A 323 -9.47 13.96 -25.55
CA GLU A 323 -10.30 12.78 -25.36
C GLU A 323 -11.75 13.13 -25.68
N GLU A 324 -12.43 12.26 -26.41
CA GLU A 324 -13.85 12.38 -26.76
C GLU A 324 -14.56 11.13 -26.25
N TYR A 325 -15.67 11.30 -25.53
CA TYR A 325 -16.34 10.22 -24.83
C TYR A 325 -17.76 10.05 -25.36
N THR A 326 -18.22 8.81 -25.39
CA THR A 326 -19.57 8.44 -25.80
C THR A 326 -20.20 7.53 -24.75
N TYR A 327 -21.51 7.63 -24.59
CA TYR A 327 -22.27 6.92 -23.57
C TYR A 327 -23.45 6.20 -24.21
N ASP A 328 -23.93 5.13 -23.57
CA ASP A 328 -25.17 4.47 -23.94
C ASP A 328 -26.40 5.18 -23.38
N GLU A 329 -27.58 4.62 -23.61
CA GLU A 329 -28.84 5.19 -23.16
C GLU A 329 -29.00 5.26 -21.63
N LEU A 330 -28.16 4.56 -20.86
CA LEU A 330 -28.13 4.62 -19.39
C LEU A 330 -27.01 5.50 -18.85
N SER A 331 -26.42 6.35 -19.70
CA SER A 331 -25.31 7.24 -19.33
C SER A 331 -24.04 6.50 -18.89
N ARG A 332 -23.83 5.25 -19.35
CA ARG A 332 -22.61 4.48 -19.08
C ARG A 332 -21.60 4.72 -20.19
N LEU A 333 -20.32 4.89 -19.84
CA LEU A 333 -19.25 5.15 -20.83
C LEU A 333 -19.07 3.95 -21.77
N VAL A 334 -19.27 4.15 -23.07
CA VAL A 334 -19.14 3.12 -24.10
C VAL A 334 -17.82 3.22 -24.85
N SER A 335 -17.42 4.41 -25.29
CA SER A 335 -16.19 4.57 -26.07
C SER A 335 -15.45 5.87 -25.74
N VAL A 336 -14.11 5.81 -25.82
CA VAL A 336 -13.21 6.96 -25.75
C VAL A 336 -12.37 7.01 -27.01
N LYS A 337 -12.29 8.20 -27.62
CA LYS A 337 -11.33 8.52 -28.69
C LYS A 337 -10.28 9.46 -28.15
N THR A 338 -9.02 9.06 -28.20
CA THR A 338 -7.87 9.93 -27.92
C THR A 338 -7.30 10.46 -29.22
N ASN A 339 -7.22 11.78 -29.36
CA ASN A 339 -6.71 12.49 -30.53
C ASN A 339 -7.31 12.00 -31.86
N GLY A 340 -8.63 11.75 -31.85
CA GLY A 340 -9.43 11.26 -32.99
C GLY A 340 -9.38 9.75 -33.22
N LYS A 341 -8.59 8.99 -32.46
CA LYS A 341 -8.45 7.54 -32.58
C LYS A 341 -9.18 6.86 -31.42
N GLU A 342 -10.01 5.87 -31.71
CA GLU A 342 -10.65 5.06 -30.67
C GLU A 342 -9.61 4.28 -29.86
N THR A 343 -9.62 4.52 -28.54
CA THR A 343 -8.68 3.96 -27.57
C THR A 343 -9.37 3.12 -26.51
N LEU A 344 -10.69 3.22 -26.35
CA LEU A 344 -11.46 2.39 -25.43
C LEU A 344 -12.83 2.10 -26.02
N ASN A 345 -13.28 0.86 -25.91
CA ASN A 345 -14.67 0.44 -26.10
C ASN A 345 -15.08 -0.50 -24.95
N LYS A 346 -16.31 -0.36 -24.49
CA LYS A 346 -16.91 -1.20 -23.44
C LYS A 346 -18.26 -1.72 -23.91
N VAL A 347 -18.54 -2.97 -23.54
CA VAL A 347 -19.85 -3.61 -23.70
C VAL A 347 -20.32 -4.04 -22.32
N TYR A 348 -21.57 -3.73 -22.01
CA TYR A 348 -22.22 -4.05 -20.74
C TYR A 348 -23.31 -5.11 -20.94
N ASP A 349 -23.55 -5.93 -19.93
CA ASP A 349 -24.79 -6.72 -19.85
C ASP A 349 -25.97 -5.88 -19.33
N ALA A 350 -27.13 -6.53 -19.20
CA ALA A 350 -28.37 -5.91 -18.72
C ALA A 350 -28.30 -5.45 -17.25
N ASN A 351 -27.39 -6.02 -16.45
CA ASN A 351 -27.14 -5.60 -15.06
C ASN A 351 -26.05 -4.51 -14.95
N GLY A 352 -25.46 -4.08 -16.07
CA GLY A 352 -24.41 -3.07 -16.10
C GLY A 352 -23.02 -3.58 -15.81
N ASN A 353 -22.79 -4.89 -15.87
CA ASN A 353 -21.44 -5.44 -15.76
C ASN A 353 -20.70 -5.29 -17.09
N GLU A 354 -19.43 -4.85 -17.03
CA GLU A 354 -18.53 -4.84 -18.18
C GLU A 354 -18.21 -6.27 -18.63
N VAL A 355 -18.82 -6.75 -19.71
CA VAL A 355 -18.62 -8.11 -20.25
C VAL A 355 -17.54 -8.16 -21.32
N LYS A 356 -17.25 -7.03 -21.99
CA LYS A 356 -16.14 -6.90 -22.93
C LYS A 356 -15.53 -5.51 -22.85
N VAL A 357 -14.20 -5.45 -22.81
CA VAL A 357 -13.43 -4.21 -22.85
C VAL A 357 -12.36 -4.33 -23.92
N THR A 358 -12.35 -3.40 -24.87
CA THR A 358 -11.32 -3.27 -25.89
C THR A 358 -10.58 -1.96 -25.65
N GLU A 359 -9.33 -2.03 -25.19
CA GLU A 359 -8.50 -0.85 -24.95
C GLU A 359 -7.29 -0.87 -25.88
N HIS A 360 -7.05 0.23 -26.59
CA HIS A 360 -6.03 0.34 -27.63
C HIS A 360 -6.04 -0.87 -28.58
N ASN A 361 -7.23 -1.32 -29.03
CA ASN A 361 -7.45 -2.52 -29.86
C ASN A 361 -7.11 -3.89 -29.19
N LEU A 362 -6.72 -3.93 -27.92
CA LEU A 362 -6.56 -5.16 -27.15
C LEU A 362 -7.86 -5.48 -26.40
N SER A 363 -8.43 -6.67 -26.62
CA SER A 363 -9.74 -7.04 -26.05
C SER A 363 -9.61 -8.01 -24.88
N LYS A 364 -10.52 -7.89 -23.91
CA LYS A 364 -10.77 -8.88 -22.85
C LYS A 364 -12.26 -9.08 -22.63
N GLU A 365 -12.64 -10.25 -22.15
CA GLU A 365 -14.00 -10.57 -21.76
C GLU A 365 -14.05 -11.02 -20.31
N ILE A 366 -15.10 -10.63 -19.59
CA ILE A 366 -15.30 -10.94 -18.17
C ILE A 366 -16.67 -11.63 -18.04
N VAL A 367 -16.70 -12.79 -17.41
CA VAL A 367 -17.93 -13.53 -17.10
C VAL A 367 -18.29 -13.32 -15.64
N TYR A 368 -19.57 -13.12 -15.36
CA TYR A 368 -20.11 -12.92 -14.02
C TYR A 368 -21.03 -14.07 -13.63
N ASP A 369 -21.13 -14.35 -12.32
CA ASP A 369 -22.15 -15.22 -11.77
C ASP A 369 -23.48 -14.47 -11.55
N LYS A 370 -24.48 -15.19 -11.02
CA LYS A 370 -25.82 -14.64 -10.72
C LYS A 370 -25.83 -13.54 -9.65
N LEU A 371 -24.73 -13.36 -8.92
CA LEU A 371 -24.57 -12.31 -7.91
C LEU A 371 -23.75 -11.13 -8.44
N ASN A 372 -23.55 -11.04 -9.76
CA ASN A 372 -22.74 -10.01 -10.43
C ASN A 372 -21.28 -10.00 -9.93
N ARG A 373 -20.74 -11.17 -9.55
CA ARG A 373 -19.33 -11.34 -9.16
C ARG A 373 -18.53 -11.88 -10.35
N PRO A 374 -17.35 -11.35 -10.65
CA PRO A 374 -16.57 -11.82 -11.79
C PRO A 374 -15.97 -13.20 -11.50
N VAL A 375 -16.27 -14.20 -12.32
CA VAL A 375 -15.86 -15.61 -12.12
C VAL A 375 -14.85 -16.11 -13.16
N GLU A 376 -14.72 -15.43 -14.30
CA GLU A 376 -13.80 -15.84 -15.37
C GLU A 376 -13.31 -14.63 -16.16
N LEU A 377 -12.00 -14.59 -16.41
CA LEU A 377 -11.35 -13.63 -17.31
C LEU A 377 -10.88 -14.35 -18.57
N LYS A 378 -11.23 -13.81 -19.74
CA LYS A 378 -10.82 -14.33 -21.04
C LYS A 378 -10.01 -13.30 -21.82
N LEU A 379 -8.94 -13.78 -22.44
CA LEU A 379 -8.11 -13.04 -23.40
C LEU A 379 -8.09 -13.76 -24.75
N PRO A 380 -7.84 -13.07 -25.87
CA PRO A 380 -7.65 -13.72 -27.17
C PRO A 380 -6.57 -14.79 -27.09
N SER A 381 -6.66 -15.86 -27.89
CA SER A 381 -5.52 -16.74 -28.17
C SER A 381 -4.39 -15.93 -28.80
N THR A 382 -3.15 -16.42 -28.75
CA THR A 382 -1.99 -15.66 -29.23
C THR A 382 -2.11 -15.28 -30.72
N ASP A 383 -2.74 -16.14 -31.52
CA ASP A 383 -3.05 -15.91 -32.94
C ASP A 383 -4.33 -15.07 -33.18
N GLY A 384 -5.08 -14.74 -32.12
CA GLY A 384 -6.32 -13.98 -32.17
C GLY A 384 -7.54 -14.76 -32.69
N SER A 385 -7.43 -16.08 -32.87
CA SER A 385 -8.49 -16.90 -33.48
C SER A 385 -9.69 -17.18 -32.55
N SER A 386 -9.51 -17.11 -31.22
CA SER A 386 -10.55 -17.43 -30.23
C SER A 386 -10.33 -16.70 -28.91
N MET A 387 -11.32 -16.66 -28.02
CA MET A 387 -11.14 -16.22 -26.63
C MET A 387 -10.84 -17.42 -25.72
N LYS A 388 -9.85 -17.29 -24.84
CA LYS A 388 -9.38 -18.33 -23.91
C LYS A 388 -9.43 -17.85 -22.48
N SER A 389 -9.91 -18.70 -21.58
CA SER A 389 -9.89 -18.45 -20.13
C SER A 389 -8.45 -18.39 -19.64
N VAL A 390 -8.10 -17.32 -18.95
CA VAL A 390 -6.77 -17.10 -18.35
C VAL A 390 -6.81 -16.96 -16.83
N GLN A 391 -8.01 -16.84 -16.27
CA GLN A 391 -8.24 -16.88 -14.83
C GLN A 391 -9.68 -17.31 -14.55
N LYS A 392 -9.89 -18.14 -13.52
CA LYS A 392 -11.20 -18.45 -12.95
C LYS A 392 -11.17 -18.30 -11.44
N VAL A 393 -12.28 -17.88 -10.86
CA VAL A 393 -12.41 -17.68 -9.41
C VAL A 393 -13.70 -18.29 -8.90
N THR A 394 -13.60 -18.99 -7.79
CA THR A 394 -14.75 -19.43 -6.98
C THR A 394 -14.81 -18.62 -5.70
N TYR A 395 -16.00 -18.48 -5.14
CA TYR A 395 -16.29 -17.64 -3.98
C TYR A 395 -16.99 -18.45 -2.90
N ASP A 396 -16.80 -18.06 -1.64
CA ASP A 396 -17.72 -18.42 -0.57
C ASP A 396 -19.02 -17.60 -0.68
N GLU A 397 -19.96 -17.90 0.21
CA GLU A 397 -21.26 -17.23 0.28
C GLU A 397 -21.10 -15.74 0.64
N SER A 398 -20.06 -15.36 1.40
CA SER A 398 -19.77 -13.95 1.73
C SER A 398 -18.99 -13.19 0.64
N GLY A 399 -18.71 -13.82 -0.51
CA GLY A 399 -18.00 -13.19 -1.62
C GLY A 399 -16.48 -13.17 -1.46
N ASN A 400 -15.91 -13.98 -0.56
CA ASN A 400 -14.47 -14.18 -0.47
C ASN A 400 -14.00 -15.20 -1.51
N ALA A 401 -12.91 -14.90 -2.23
CA ALA A 401 -12.31 -15.82 -3.20
C ALA A 401 -11.74 -17.07 -2.50
N LEU A 402 -12.25 -18.26 -2.83
CA LEU A 402 -11.82 -19.55 -2.28
C LEU A 402 -10.78 -20.26 -3.14
N VAL A 403 -10.97 -20.27 -4.46
CA VAL A 403 -10.05 -20.90 -5.41
C VAL A 403 -9.81 -19.95 -6.56
N ILE A 404 -8.54 -19.69 -6.87
CA ILE A 404 -8.10 -18.93 -8.04
C ILE A 404 -7.35 -19.91 -8.95
N GLU A 405 -7.93 -20.21 -10.11
CA GLU A 405 -7.33 -21.05 -11.15
C GLU A 405 -6.73 -20.15 -12.24
N ASP A 406 -5.46 -20.34 -12.60
CA ASP A 406 -4.82 -19.61 -13.70
C ASP A 406 -5.08 -20.26 -15.08
N GLY A 407 -4.61 -19.63 -16.16
CA GLY A 407 -4.79 -20.10 -17.54
C GLY A 407 -4.06 -21.41 -17.87
N ASN A 408 -3.15 -21.86 -17.00
CA ASN A 408 -2.49 -23.15 -17.09
C ASN A 408 -3.19 -24.23 -16.22
N GLY A 409 -4.26 -23.89 -15.50
CA GLY A 409 -5.02 -24.79 -14.63
C GLY A 409 -4.45 -24.94 -13.21
N ASN A 410 -3.46 -24.13 -12.83
CA ASN A 410 -2.88 -24.14 -11.50
C ASN A 410 -3.82 -23.44 -10.51
N LYS A 411 -3.99 -24.01 -9.32
CA LYS A 411 -4.97 -23.54 -8.33
C LYS A 411 -4.33 -23.03 -7.05
N GLU A 412 -4.57 -21.76 -6.73
CA GLU A 412 -4.39 -21.21 -5.40
C GLU A 412 -5.71 -21.36 -4.62
N THR A 413 -5.64 -21.72 -3.33
CA THR A 413 -6.80 -21.83 -2.46
C THR A 413 -6.64 -20.97 -1.21
N LYS A 414 -7.74 -20.41 -0.73
CA LYS A 414 -7.77 -19.50 0.42
C LYS A 414 -8.85 -19.91 1.40
N THR A 415 -8.63 -19.64 2.68
CA THR A 415 -9.64 -19.78 3.73
C THR A 415 -9.73 -18.51 4.55
N TYR A 416 -10.89 -18.30 5.18
CA TYR A 416 -11.20 -17.08 5.91
C TYR A 416 -11.84 -17.38 7.25
N ASP A 417 -11.67 -16.46 8.20
CA ASP A 417 -12.42 -16.47 9.45
C ASP A 417 -13.83 -15.84 9.27
N GLY A 418 -14.58 -15.77 10.37
CA GLY A 418 -15.91 -15.14 10.41
C GLY A 418 -15.88 -13.66 9.99
N ASN A 419 -14.84 -12.91 10.36
CA ASN A 419 -14.65 -11.50 10.03
C ASN A 419 -14.14 -11.26 8.59
N ASN A 420 -14.00 -12.31 7.79
CA ASN A 420 -13.45 -12.30 6.42
C ASN A 420 -11.94 -12.02 6.34
N ASN A 421 -11.20 -12.22 7.43
CA ASN A 421 -9.74 -12.18 7.37
C ASN A 421 -9.22 -13.47 6.75
N GLU A 422 -8.23 -13.36 5.86
CA GLU A 422 -7.60 -14.51 5.21
C GLU A 422 -6.73 -15.26 6.22
N ILE A 423 -7.08 -16.48 6.63
CA ILE A 423 -6.32 -17.24 7.64
C ILE A 423 -5.33 -18.22 7.03
N THR A 424 -5.55 -18.65 5.78
CA THR A 424 -4.57 -19.42 5.03
C THR A 424 -4.63 -19.12 3.54
N THR A 425 -3.47 -19.17 2.89
CA THR A 425 -3.37 -19.29 1.43
C THR A 425 -2.47 -20.46 1.07
N THR A 426 -2.97 -21.36 0.21
CA THR A 426 -2.23 -22.51 -0.31
C THR A 426 -2.03 -22.33 -1.82
N ASN A 427 -0.78 -22.19 -2.25
CA ASN A 427 -0.47 -22.05 -3.67
C ASN A 427 -0.63 -23.39 -4.42
N ALA A 428 -0.47 -23.36 -5.74
CA ALA A 428 -0.68 -24.54 -6.58
C ALA A 428 0.35 -25.68 -6.43
N ARG A 429 1.42 -25.48 -5.64
CA ARG A 429 2.33 -26.55 -5.22
C ARG A 429 1.87 -27.25 -3.93
N GLY A 430 0.73 -26.86 -3.35
CA GLY A 430 0.26 -27.37 -2.06
C GLY A 430 0.98 -26.75 -0.86
N VAL A 431 1.60 -25.58 -1.04
CA VAL A 431 2.37 -24.88 -0.01
C VAL A 431 1.48 -23.85 0.68
N THR A 432 1.32 -23.96 2.00
CA THR A 432 0.38 -23.15 2.79
C THR A 432 1.08 -22.08 3.65
N TYR A 433 0.62 -20.84 3.51
CA TYR A 433 0.88 -19.71 4.40
C TYR A 433 -0.27 -19.57 5.39
N ARG A 434 0.03 -19.10 6.61
CA ARG A 434 -0.95 -18.96 7.70
C ARG A 434 -0.89 -17.56 8.30
N TYR A 435 -2.05 -17.04 8.68
CA TYR A 435 -2.21 -15.70 9.21
C TYR A 435 -3.10 -15.72 10.47
N GLU A 436 -2.76 -14.87 11.43
CA GLU A 436 -3.53 -14.67 12.68
C GLU A 436 -3.77 -13.16 12.87
N TYR A 437 -4.93 -12.80 13.41
CA TYR A 437 -5.39 -11.41 13.54
C TYR A 437 -5.87 -11.12 14.96
N ASP A 438 -5.81 -9.85 15.37
CA ASP A 438 -6.40 -9.37 16.62
C ASP A 438 -7.90 -9.03 16.46
N ALA A 439 -8.55 -8.59 17.54
CA ALA A 439 -9.97 -8.24 17.54
C ALA A 439 -10.30 -7.00 16.68
N ASN A 440 -9.30 -6.20 16.31
CA ASN A 440 -9.44 -5.07 15.40
C ASN A 440 -9.11 -5.45 13.94
N ASN A 441 -8.90 -6.74 13.66
CA ASN A 441 -8.48 -7.28 12.36
C ASN A 441 -7.07 -6.82 11.91
N ASN A 442 -6.20 -6.44 12.85
CA ASN A 442 -4.78 -6.22 12.56
C ASN A 442 -4.05 -7.57 12.48
N LEU A 443 -3.15 -7.74 11.51
CA LEU A 443 -2.34 -8.95 11.38
C LEU A 443 -1.38 -9.08 12.57
N LEU A 444 -1.59 -10.09 13.42
CA LEU A 444 -0.72 -10.42 14.55
C LEU A 444 0.46 -11.29 14.13
N LYS A 445 0.25 -12.18 13.15
CA LYS A 445 1.28 -13.15 12.76
C LYS A 445 1.09 -13.63 11.33
N ALA A 446 2.20 -13.74 10.61
CA ALA A 446 2.27 -14.44 9.34
C ALA A 446 3.33 -15.54 9.44
N GLN A 447 2.98 -16.73 8.98
CA GLN A 447 3.87 -17.88 8.96
C GLN A 447 3.95 -18.48 7.57
N ASN A 448 5.18 -18.71 7.13
CA ASN A 448 5.47 -19.38 5.88
C ASN A 448 5.64 -20.90 6.09
N PRO A 449 5.53 -21.71 5.04
CA PRO A 449 5.62 -23.18 5.08
C PRO A 449 6.98 -23.72 5.57
N HIS A 450 8.05 -22.93 5.44
CA HIS A 450 9.39 -23.30 5.87
C HIS A 450 9.62 -23.02 7.37
N GLY A 451 8.57 -22.61 8.09
CA GLY A 451 8.62 -22.32 9.51
C GLY A 451 9.07 -20.90 9.85
N ARG A 452 9.27 -20.02 8.86
CA ARG A 452 9.54 -18.60 9.12
C ARG A 452 8.27 -17.95 9.65
N VAL A 453 8.41 -17.20 10.74
CA VAL A 453 7.34 -16.47 11.40
C VAL A 453 7.73 -15.00 11.51
N VAL A 454 6.79 -14.14 11.17
CA VAL A 454 6.81 -12.73 11.57
C VAL A 454 5.58 -12.45 12.42
N SER A 455 5.74 -11.68 13.51
CA SER A 455 4.65 -11.30 14.40
C SER A 455 4.68 -9.82 14.72
N TYR A 456 3.53 -9.24 15.06
CA TYR A 456 3.33 -7.81 15.23
C TYR A 456 2.55 -7.50 16.51
N VAL A 457 2.94 -6.42 17.17
CA VAL A 457 2.19 -5.81 18.28
C VAL A 457 1.81 -4.39 17.87
N TYR A 458 0.58 -3.99 18.20
CA TYR A 458 0.01 -2.71 17.82
C TYR A 458 -0.27 -1.82 19.04
N ASP A 459 -0.18 -0.51 18.85
CA ASP A 459 -0.75 0.46 19.80
C ASP A 459 -2.25 0.68 19.54
N GLY A 460 -2.92 1.46 20.40
CA GLY A 460 -4.35 1.74 20.25
C GLY A 460 -4.75 2.58 19.03
N ASN A 461 -3.80 3.06 18.24
CA ASN A 461 -4.04 3.67 16.93
C ASN A 461 -3.75 2.72 15.76
N ASN A 462 -3.54 1.43 16.05
CA ASN A 462 -3.16 0.39 15.09
C ASN A 462 -1.79 0.65 14.42
N ASN A 463 -0.88 1.40 15.06
CA ASN A 463 0.52 1.46 14.61
C ASN A 463 1.29 0.24 15.12
N VAL A 464 2.17 -0.33 14.29
CA VAL A 464 3.04 -1.45 14.71
C VAL A 464 4.10 -0.91 15.67
N ILE A 465 4.10 -1.31 16.93
CA ILE A 465 5.12 -0.91 17.91
C ILE A 465 6.21 -1.96 18.11
N THR A 466 5.93 -3.22 17.76
CA THR A 466 6.93 -4.30 17.77
C THR A 466 6.71 -5.23 16.59
N LYS A 467 7.81 -5.69 15.99
CA LYS A 467 7.84 -6.73 14.97
C LYS A 467 8.84 -7.79 15.43
N ASP A 468 8.42 -9.04 15.53
CA ASP A 468 9.31 -10.19 15.78
C ASP A 468 9.50 -10.96 14.47
N LEU A 469 10.75 -11.18 14.06
CA LEU A 469 11.15 -12.01 12.94
C LEU A 469 11.99 -13.19 13.46
N ASN A 470 11.37 -14.36 13.67
CA ASN A 470 12.03 -15.57 14.17
C ASN A 470 12.94 -15.32 15.40
N GLY A 471 12.51 -14.50 16.36
CA GLY A 471 13.26 -14.12 17.56
C GLY A 471 14.13 -12.86 17.42
N LYS A 472 14.13 -12.21 16.25
CA LYS A 472 14.77 -10.90 16.03
C LYS A 472 13.72 -9.79 16.08
N TYR A 473 13.85 -8.87 17.04
CA TYR A 473 12.83 -7.87 17.32
C TYR A 473 13.17 -6.50 16.74
N ALA A 474 12.19 -5.87 16.11
CA ALA A 474 12.16 -4.44 15.84
C ALA A 474 11.18 -3.72 16.77
N ILE A 475 11.51 -2.49 17.17
CA ILE A 475 10.71 -1.62 18.02
C ILE A 475 10.52 -0.29 17.30
N TYR A 476 9.27 0.17 17.23
CA TYR A 476 8.90 1.42 16.57
C TYR A 476 8.25 2.37 17.57
N ASN A 477 8.67 3.62 17.58
CA ASN A 477 8.08 4.66 18.42
C ASN A 477 7.47 5.76 17.58
N TYR A 478 6.27 6.18 17.93
CA TYR A 478 5.53 7.20 17.19
C TYR A 478 5.27 8.43 18.06
N ASP A 479 5.29 9.62 17.45
CA ASP A 479 4.78 10.82 18.11
C ASP A 479 3.24 10.79 18.18
N ARG A 480 2.67 11.85 18.77
CA ARG A 480 1.22 12.06 18.87
C ARG A 480 0.52 12.19 17.51
N GLN A 481 1.23 12.63 16.47
CA GLN A 481 0.72 12.77 15.12
C GLN A 481 0.87 11.46 14.29
N ASN A 482 1.25 10.35 14.93
CA ASN A 482 1.54 9.04 14.32
C ASN A 482 2.74 9.05 13.36
N ASN A 483 3.67 10.01 13.49
CA ASN A 483 4.93 9.96 12.75
C ASN A 483 5.93 9.04 13.48
N LEU A 484 6.65 8.20 12.73
CA LEU A 484 7.67 7.30 13.26
C LEU A 484 8.90 8.10 13.75
N THR A 485 9.07 8.27 15.05
CA THR A 485 10.18 9.04 15.65
C THR A 485 11.46 8.23 15.86
N SER A 486 11.35 6.91 15.99
CA SER A 486 12.52 6.04 16.02
C SER A 486 12.18 4.62 15.62
N GLU A 487 13.13 3.94 14.98
CA GLU A 487 13.13 2.51 14.74
C GLU A 487 14.39 1.91 15.34
N TYR A 488 14.22 0.86 16.16
CA TYR A 488 15.27 -0.12 16.41
C TYR A 488 14.91 -1.34 15.59
N ASN A 489 15.60 -1.61 14.48
CA ASN A 489 15.17 -2.68 13.58
C ASN A 489 15.60 -4.06 14.09
N GLU A 490 15.10 -5.12 13.44
CA GLU A 490 15.36 -6.52 13.73
C GLU A 490 16.86 -6.90 13.68
N TYR A 491 17.70 -6.05 13.09
CA TYR A 491 19.15 -6.23 12.97
C TYR A 491 19.94 -5.27 13.86
N LYS A 492 19.29 -4.72 14.90
CA LYS A 492 19.88 -3.87 15.94
C LYS A 492 20.34 -2.48 15.45
N TYR A 493 19.91 -2.03 14.27
CA TYR A 493 20.20 -0.69 13.78
C TYR A 493 19.23 0.31 14.39
N LYS A 494 19.76 1.46 14.84
CA LYS A 494 18.99 2.53 15.48
C LYS A 494 18.84 3.69 14.52
N HIS A 495 17.60 4.03 14.23
CA HIS A 495 17.23 5.14 13.37
C HIS A 495 16.39 6.11 14.18
N PHE A 496 16.68 7.40 14.09
CA PHE A 496 15.88 8.45 14.71
C PHE A 496 15.40 9.44 13.67
N TYR A 497 14.16 9.89 13.81
CA TYR A 497 13.53 10.81 12.89
C TYR A 497 12.92 11.96 13.68
N THR A 498 13.09 13.18 13.17
CA THR A 498 12.38 14.34 13.66
C THR A 498 11.50 14.89 12.56
N TYR A 499 10.37 15.49 12.95
CA TYR A 499 9.40 16.05 12.02
C TYR A 499 9.14 17.51 12.37
N ASP A 500 8.80 18.30 11.36
CA ASP A 500 8.14 19.58 11.60
C ASP A 500 6.65 19.38 11.93
N VAL A 501 5.97 20.47 12.22
CA VAL A 501 4.55 20.46 12.55
C VAL A 501 3.62 20.08 11.38
N TYR A 502 4.16 20.02 10.16
CA TYR A 502 3.45 19.64 8.95
C TYR A 502 3.61 18.15 8.63
N GLY A 503 4.42 17.42 9.41
CA GLY A 503 4.74 16.00 9.19
C GLY A 503 5.92 15.78 8.24
N ASN A 504 6.66 16.83 7.89
CA ASN A 504 7.85 16.68 7.04
C ASN A 504 9.04 16.26 7.90
N LYS A 505 9.78 15.22 7.47
CA LYS A 505 10.97 14.73 8.17
C LYS A 505 12.08 15.78 8.15
N THR A 506 12.37 16.45 9.26
CA THR A 506 13.41 17.49 9.36
C THR A 506 14.81 16.94 9.61
N SER A 507 14.91 15.74 10.18
CA SER A 507 16.18 15.03 10.27
C SER A 507 16.03 13.52 10.34
N TYR A 508 17.09 12.83 9.96
CA TYR A 508 17.26 11.39 10.08
C TYR A 508 18.65 11.13 10.67
N THR A 509 18.71 10.53 11.85
CA THR A 509 19.96 10.07 12.47
C THR A 509 20.12 8.58 12.19
N LYS A 510 21.25 8.24 11.59
CA LYS A 510 21.63 6.89 11.19
C LYS A 510 22.19 6.08 12.37
N PRO A 511 22.41 4.76 12.18
CA PRO A 511 23.01 3.90 13.20
C PRO A 511 24.41 4.33 13.66
N ASP A 512 25.23 4.90 12.78
CA ASP A 512 26.56 5.45 13.11
C ASP A 512 26.52 6.81 13.83
N GLY A 513 25.32 7.33 14.13
CA GLY A 513 25.12 8.63 14.75
C GLY A 513 25.22 9.83 13.79
N SER A 514 25.58 9.61 12.52
CA SER A 514 25.54 10.65 11.50
C SER A 514 24.10 11.11 11.26
N LYS A 515 23.95 12.40 10.96
CA LYS A 515 22.64 13.05 10.86
C LYS A 515 22.46 13.68 9.49
N ILE A 516 21.42 13.23 8.78
CA ILE A 516 20.91 13.89 7.58
C ILE A 516 19.84 14.91 8.00
N THR A 517 19.94 16.13 7.48
CA THR A 517 18.98 17.21 7.75
C THR A 517 18.22 17.60 6.49
N TYR A 518 16.96 18.02 6.66
CA TYR A 518 16.09 18.38 5.57
C TYR A 518 15.44 19.74 5.82
N LYS A 519 15.26 20.54 4.77
CA LYS A 519 14.45 21.75 4.79
C LYS A 519 13.42 21.72 3.69
N TYR A 520 12.28 22.34 3.97
CA TYR A 520 11.11 22.32 3.10
C TYR A 520 10.63 23.75 2.79
N ASP A 521 10.05 23.93 1.61
CA ASP A 521 9.40 25.18 1.22
C ASP A 521 7.96 25.30 1.77
N ALA A 522 7.21 26.28 1.24
CA ALA A 522 5.83 26.52 1.62
C ALA A 522 4.86 25.39 1.25
N ASN A 523 5.17 24.60 0.23
CA ASN A 523 4.35 23.49 -0.24
C ASN A 523 4.83 22.13 0.28
N ASN A 524 5.76 22.12 1.24
CA ASN A 524 6.40 20.90 1.75
C ASN A 524 7.32 20.19 0.73
N ASN A 525 7.83 20.89 -0.28
CA ASN A 525 8.86 20.35 -1.16
C ASN A 525 10.23 20.43 -0.48
N MET A 526 11.05 19.38 -0.59
CA MET A 526 12.39 19.33 0.02
C MET A 526 13.38 20.23 -0.72
N VAL A 527 13.61 21.45 -0.24
CA VAL A 527 14.55 22.40 -0.86
C VAL A 527 16.00 22.20 -0.46
N GLN A 528 16.25 21.43 0.61
CA GLN A 528 17.60 21.12 1.05
C GLN A 528 17.65 19.73 1.70
N ARG A 529 18.70 18.96 1.39
CA ARG A 529 19.11 17.73 2.08
C ARG A 529 20.60 17.86 2.40
N ASN A 530 20.96 18.01 3.67
CA ASN A 530 22.31 18.39 4.07
C ASN A 530 22.78 19.65 3.31
N ASN A 531 23.79 19.53 2.46
CA ASN A 531 24.31 20.61 1.62
C ASN A 531 23.75 20.58 0.20
N ASP A 532 23.00 19.54 -0.18
CA ASP A 532 22.31 19.45 -1.47
C ASP A 532 21.13 20.41 -1.48
N THR A 533 20.97 21.16 -2.57
CA THR A 533 19.88 22.13 -2.73
C THR A 533 19.03 21.80 -3.93
N TYR A 534 17.72 22.02 -3.80
CA TYR A 534 16.72 21.72 -4.81
C TYR A 534 15.84 22.94 -5.09
N LYS A 535 15.45 23.11 -6.35
CA LYS A 535 14.50 24.13 -6.79
C LYS A 535 13.36 23.48 -7.54
N TYR A 536 12.17 24.04 -7.34
CA TYR A 536 10.93 23.53 -7.89
C TYR A 536 10.24 24.59 -8.75
N ASP A 537 9.55 24.17 -9.81
CA ASP A 537 8.60 25.04 -10.50
C ASP A 537 7.30 25.22 -9.69
N ALA A 538 6.32 25.94 -10.25
CA ALA A 538 5.02 26.16 -9.61
C ALA A 538 4.17 24.89 -9.44
N ARG A 539 4.45 23.84 -10.22
CA ARG A 539 3.80 22.52 -10.20
C ARG A 539 4.57 21.48 -9.38
N ASP A 540 5.53 21.95 -8.58
CA ASP A 540 6.30 21.13 -7.65
C ASP A 540 7.25 20.13 -8.36
N ASN A 541 7.56 20.35 -9.65
CA ASN A 541 8.59 19.58 -10.37
C ASN A 541 10.00 20.10 -10.05
N VAL A 542 10.98 19.20 -9.87
CA VAL A 542 12.38 19.61 -9.63
C VAL A 542 13.00 20.18 -10.90
N ILE A 543 13.29 21.49 -10.93
CA ILE A 543 13.95 22.16 -12.07
C ILE A 543 15.46 22.28 -11.91
N SER A 544 15.97 22.15 -10.68
CA SER A 544 17.40 22.18 -10.41
C SER A 544 17.73 21.42 -9.14
N ALA A 545 18.81 20.65 -9.18
CA ALA A 545 19.40 20.00 -8.02
C ALA A 545 20.92 20.23 -8.03
N LYS A 546 21.51 20.65 -6.90
CA LYS A 546 22.92 21.02 -6.82
C LYS A 546 23.58 20.43 -5.59
N ASN A 547 24.76 19.82 -5.78
CA ASN A 547 25.65 19.34 -4.73
C ASN A 547 27.11 19.75 -5.04
N LYS A 548 28.08 19.11 -4.37
CA LYS A 548 29.52 19.32 -4.61
C LYS A 548 30.00 18.94 -6.02
N ALA A 549 29.31 18.04 -6.70
CA ALA A 549 29.67 17.58 -8.04
C ALA A 549 29.23 18.58 -9.14
N GLY A 550 28.24 19.42 -8.85
CA GLY A 550 27.77 20.44 -9.78
C GLY A 550 26.26 20.66 -9.68
N THR A 551 25.70 21.30 -10.69
CA THR A 551 24.26 21.56 -10.80
C THR A 551 23.68 20.77 -11.96
N ILE A 552 22.61 20.03 -11.70
CA ILE A 552 21.76 19.44 -12.72
C ILE A 552 20.54 20.34 -12.90
N THR A 553 20.09 20.49 -14.15
CA THR A 553 18.87 21.26 -14.46
C THR A 553 17.93 20.46 -15.34
N TYR A 554 16.64 20.66 -15.10
CA TYR A 554 15.56 19.98 -15.81
C TYR A 554 14.65 21.02 -16.47
N LYS A 555 14.11 20.68 -17.63
CA LYS A 555 13.00 21.38 -18.25
C LYS A 555 11.84 20.43 -18.44
N TYR A 556 10.63 20.91 -18.20
CA TYR A 556 9.40 20.14 -18.35
C TYR A 556 8.51 20.77 -19.42
N ASN A 557 7.72 19.94 -20.12
CA ASN A 557 6.64 20.43 -20.97
C ASN A 557 5.39 20.77 -20.13
N ALA A 558 4.31 21.18 -20.81
CA ALA A 558 3.06 21.51 -20.15
C ALA A 558 2.37 20.32 -19.44
N PHE A 559 2.80 19.08 -19.73
CA PHE A 559 2.31 17.83 -19.13
C PHE A 559 3.23 17.26 -18.05
N ASP A 560 4.16 18.06 -17.52
CA ASP A 560 5.12 17.64 -16.48
C ASP A 560 6.08 16.52 -16.91
N GLN A 561 6.30 16.38 -18.22
CA GLN A 561 7.26 15.42 -18.77
C GLN A 561 8.60 16.12 -19.00
N ILE A 562 9.71 15.46 -18.62
CA ILE A 562 11.06 16.00 -18.81
C ILE A 562 11.35 16.09 -20.31
N VAL A 563 11.69 17.29 -20.79
CA VAL A 563 12.09 17.55 -22.20
C VAL A 563 13.57 17.87 -22.35
N SER A 564 14.27 18.18 -21.28
CA SER A 564 15.72 18.41 -21.30
C SER A 564 16.31 18.21 -19.91
N VAL A 565 17.46 17.55 -19.87
CA VAL A 565 18.31 17.39 -18.68
C VAL A 565 19.70 17.86 -19.05
N LYS A 566 20.26 18.79 -18.26
CA LYS A 566 21.69 19.10 -18.28
C LYS A 566 22.36 18.51 -17.07
N ASP A 567 23.35 17.66 -17.29
CA ASP A 567 24.13 17.03 -16.23
C ASP A 567 25.12 18.03 -15.58
N THR A 568 25.89 17.56 -14.61
CA THR A 568 26.90 18.37 -13.91
C THR A 568 28.03 18.85 -14.82
N ASN A 569 28.28 18.18 -15.95
CA ASN A 569 29.29 18.51 -16.96
C ASN A 569 28.74 19.38 -18.10
N GLN A 570 27.50 19.89 -17.97
CA GLN A 570 26.79 20.65 -19.00
C GLN A 570 26.44 19.86 -20.28
N LYS A 571 26.55 18.53 -20.26
CA LYS A 571 26.00 17.68 -21.32
C LYS A 571 24.49 17.71 -21.26
N GLU A 572 23.86 17.95 -22.41
CA GLU A 572 22.41 18.06 -22.51
C GLU A 572 21.83 16.85 -23.24
N VAL A 573 20.85 16.18 -22.61
CA VAL A 573 19.97 15.19 -23.27
C VAL A 573 18.60 15.79 -23.41
N GLN A 574 18.03 15.71 -24.61
CA GLN A 574 16.70 16.26 -24.91
C GLN A 574 15.72 15.14 -25.23
N TYR A 575 14.47 15.33 -24.82
CA TYR A 575 13.38 14.38 -25.00
C TYR A 575 12.20 15.07 -25.66
N THR A 576 11.58 14.41 -26.64
CA THR A 576 10.33 14.88 -27.24
C THR A 576 9.26 13.80 -27.10
N TYR A 577 8.00 14.23 -27.02
CA TYR A 577 6.85 13.34 -26.87
C TYR A 577 5.88 13.55 -28.02
N ASN A 578 5.21 12.48 -28.44
CA ASN A 578 4.15 12.57 -29.43
C ASN A 578 2.85 13.13 -28.82
N LYS A 579 1.83 13.35 -29.66
CA LYS A 579 0.51 13.85 -29.23
C LYS A 579 -0.20 12.96 -28.20
N ASP A 580 0.18 11.68 -28.11
CA ASP A 580 -0.37 10.70 -27.17
C ASP A 580 0.50 10.60 -25.89
N LYS A 581 1.38 11.60 -25.65
CA LYS A 581 2.28 11.72 -24.49
C LYS A 581 3.34 10.62 -24.38
N LYS A 582 3.62 9.88 -25.45
CA LYS A 582 4.68 8.86 -25.48
C LYS A 582 6.00 9.44 -25.95
N LEU A 583 7.12 8.97 -25.38
CA LEU A 583 8.46 9.38 -25.79
C LEU A 583 8.66 9.09 -27.28
N SER A 584 8.96 10.12 -28.07
CA SER A 584 9.12 10.05 -29.52
C SER A 584 10.58 10.14 -29.95
N THR A 585 11.39 10.97 -29.27
CA THR A 585 12.79 11.16 -29.63
C THR A 585 13.64 11.42 -28.39
N ILE A 586 14.87 10.89 -28.40
CA ILE A 586 15.96 11.29 -27.51
C ILE A 586 17.08 11.87 -28.39
N THR A 587 17.57 13.06 -28.05
CA THR A 587 18.79 13.63 -28.62
C THR A 587 19.87 13.57 -27.55
N TYR A 588 20.95 12.83 -27.83
CA TYR A 588 22.09 12.62 -26.96
C TYR A 588 23.06 13.81 -27.05
N ALA A 589 23.94 13.95 -26.05
CA ALA A 589 24.89 15.06 -25.98
C ALA A 589 25.97 14.95 -27.07
N ASN A 590 26.28 13.74 -27.51
CA ASN A 590 27.17 13.48 -28.65
C ASN A 590 26.52 13.76 -30.02
N GLY A 591 25.24 14.17 -30.07
CA GLY A 591 24.49 14.47 -31.28
C GLY A 591 23.69 13.29 -31.86
N ASP A 592 23.83 12.09 -31.30
CA ASP A 592 23.02 10.94 -31.73
C ASP A 592 21.53 11.19 -31.51
N LEU A 593 20.72 10.74 -32.47
CA LEU A 593 19.28 10.94 -32.48
C LEU A 593 18.57 9.58 -32.47
N VAL A 594 17.86 9.27 -31.39
CA VAL A 594 17.07 8.03 -31.26
C VAL A 594 15.59 8.35 -31.39
N LYS A 595 14.89 7.76 -32.36
CA LYS A 595 13.45 7.94 -32.63
C LYS A 595 12.67 6.67 -32.29
N TYR A 596 11.54 6.84 -31.61
CA TYR A 596 10.60 5.79 -31.23
C TYR A 596 9.29 5.95 -32.01
N ALA A 597 8.81 4.87 -32.60
CA ALA A 597 7.49 4.82 -33.24
C ALA A 597 6.61 3.78 -32.55
N TYR A 598 5.30 4.01 -32.51
CA TYR A 598 4.32 3.14 -31.86
C TYR A 598 3.30 2.62 -32.87
N ASN A 599 2.73 1.44 -32.61
CA ASN A 599 1.71 0.82 -33.47
C ASN A 599 0.29 1.29 -33.08
N SER A 600 -0.72 0.72 -33.75
CA SER A 600 -2.14 0.99 -33.45
C SER A 600 -2.57 0.53 -32.05
N TYR A 601 -1.81 -0.34 -31.39
CA TYR A 601 -2.03 -0.77 -30.01
C TYR A 601 -1.31 0.12 -28.97
N ASN A 602 -0.68 1.22 -29.40
CA ASN A 602 0.15 2.07 -28.54
C ASN A 602 1.39 1.35 -27.95
N LEU A 603 1.82 0.25 -28.61
CA LEU A 603 3.01 -0.52 -28.28
C LEU A 603 4.19 -0.07 -29.17
N LEU A 604 5.42 -0.17 -28.66
CA LEU A 604 6.63 0.25 -29.38
C LEU A 604 6.78 -0.56 -30.68
N LYS A 605 6.72 0.09 -31.84
CA LYS A 605 6.80 -0.54 -33.16
C LYS A 605 8.23 -0.60 -33.70
N SER A 606 9.01 0.47 -33.51
CA SER A 606 10.39 0.52 -33.98
C SER A 606 11.21 1.56 -33.24
N VAL A 607 12.51 1.33 -33.16
CA VAL A 607 13.53 2.27 -32.69
C VAL A 607 14.52 2.53 -33.83
N LYS A 608 14.84 3.80 -34.07
CA LYS A 608 15.83 4.22 -35.06
C LYS A 608 16.92 5.05 -34.42
N LYS A 609 18.19 4.83 -34.78
CA LYS A 609 19.34 5.68 -34.42
C LYS A 609 19.83 6.37 -35.69
N ASN A 610 19.89 7.71 -35.70
CA ASN A 610 20.33 8.50 -36.86
C ASN A 610 19.63 8.05 -38.16
N ASP A 611 18.31 7.86 -38.07
CA ASP A 611 17.40 7.34 -39.12
C ASP A 611 17.59 5.88 -39.59
N ALA A 612 18.67 5.21 -39.17
CA ALA A 612 18.82 3.77 -39.32
C ALA A 612 17.91 3.01 -38.35
N THR A 613 17.16 2.02 -38.83
CA THR A 613 16.32 1.18 -37.96
C THR A 613 17.20 0.18 -37.23
N VAL A 614 17.28 0.30 -35.91
CA VAL A 614 18.09 -0.57 -35.05
C VAL A 614 17.26 -1.65 -34.38
N ALA A 615 15.95 -1.43 -34.23
CA ALA A 615 15.01 -2.44 -33.76
C ALA A 615 13.61 -2.24 -34.35
N ALA A 616 12.92 -3.33 -34.69
CA ALA A 616 11.51 -3.38 -35.04
C ALA A 616 10.81 -4.50 -34.27
N TYR A 617 9.57 -4.25 -33.84
CA TYR A 617 8.80 -5.12 -32.95
C TYR A 617 7.46 -5.51 -33.58
N GLU A 618 7.13 -6.79 -33.46
CA GLU A 618 5.83 -7.34 -33.79
C GLU A 618 5.20 -7.95 -32.54
N TYR A 619 3.87 -7.98 -32.49
CA TYR A 619 3.10 -8.38 -31.32
C TYR A 619 2.03 -9.39 -31.71
N ASN A 620 1.67 -10.26 -30.77
CA ASN A 620 0.56 -11.19 -30.90
C ASN A 620 -0.78 -10.50 -30.54
N ALA A 621 -1.91 -11.21 -30.61
CA ALA A 621 -3.24 -10.61 -30.37
C ALA A 621 -3.49 -10.20 -28.90
N ARG A 622 -2.66 -10.65 -27.96
CA ARG A 622 -2.65 -10.20 -26.55
C ARG A 622 -1.79 -8.95 -26.34
N GLY A 623 -1.09 -8.51 -27.38
CA GLY A 623 -0.10 -7.44 -27.33
C GLY A 623 1.28 -7.89 -26.88
N GLU A 624 1.51 -9.18 -26.64
CA GLU A 624 2.82 -9.68 -26.21
C GLU A 624 3.80 -9.70 -27.40
N VAL A 625 5.08 -9.40 -27.17
CA VAL A 625 6.09 -9.31 -28.24
C VAL A 625 6.24 -10.67 -28.92
N SER A 626 5.88 -10.82 -30.19
CA SER A 626 6.03 -12.08 -30.92
C SER A 626 7.34 -12.16 -31.70
N LYS A 627 7.89 -11.02 -32.12
CA LYS A 627 9.14 -10.95 -32.87
C LYS A 627 9.86 -9.62 -32.69
N VAL A 628 11.18 -9.67 -32.65
CA VAL A 628 12.08 -8.50 -32.64
C VAL A 628 13.11 -8.66 -33.75
N THR A 629 13.30 -7.62 -34.56
CA THR A 629 14.30 -7.57 -35.63
C THR A 629 15.29 -6.46 -35.36
N GLN A 630 16.58 -6.78 -35.21
CA GLN A 630 17.70 -5.85 -34.97
C GLN A 630 18.76 -6.05 -36.07
N GLY A 631 18.70 -5.27 -37.15
CA GLY A 631 19.56 -5.48 -38.32
C GLY A 631 19.37 -6.89 -38.92
N SER A 632 20.43 -7.69 -38.96
CA SER A 632 20.40 -9.08 -39.43
C SER A 632 19.95 -10.09 -38.37
N VAL A 633 19.76 -9.65 -37.12
CA VAL A 633 19.35 -10.49 -36.00
C VAL A 633 17.83 -10.49 -35.85
N VAL A 634 17.22 -11.68 -35.81
CA VAL A 634 15.77 -11.85 -35.64
C VAL A 634 15.50 -12.77 -34.47
N SER A 635 14.75 -12.30 -33.47
CA SER A 635 14.28 -13.09 -32.32
C SER A 635 12.78 -13.34 -32.42
N ILE A 636 12.33 -14.58 -32.28
CA ILE A 636 10.93 -15.00 -32.29
C ILE A 636 10.56 -15.54 -30.89
N TYR A 637 9.42 -15.11 -30.36
CA TYR A 637 9.00 -15.36 -28.99
C TYR A 637 7.73 -16.23 -28.94
N GLY A 638 7.60 -17.04 -27.89
CA GLY A 638 6.41 -17.83 -27.59
C GLY A 638 6.05 -17.75 -26.11
N TYR A 639 4.75 -17.80 -25.82
CA TYR A 639 4.16 -17.63 -24.50
C TYR A 639 3.25 -18.80 -24.13
N ASP A 640 3.09 -19.08 -22.85
CA ASP A 640 2.04 -19.97 -22.35
C ASP A 640 0.69 -19.22 -22.19
N ASN A 641 -0.33 -19.89 -21.63
CA ASN A 641 -1.64 -19.29 -21.47
C ASN A 641 -1.68 -18.18 -20.42
N ASN A 642 -0.74 -18.16 -19.47
CA ASN A 642 -0.59 -17.12 -18.45
C ASN A 642 0.20 -15.90 -18.95
N GLY A 643 0.73 -15.94 -20.18
CA GLY A 643 1.59 -14.90 -20.72
C GLY A 643 3.05 -15.03 -20.27
N ASN A 644 3.45 -16.16 -19.68
CA ASN A 644 4.84 -16.41 -19.35
C ASN A 644 5.63 -16.72 -20.62
N LEU A 645 6.81 -16.13 -20.78
CA LEU A 645 7.73 -16.45 -21.86
C LEU A 645 8.22 -17.90 -21.76
N ILE A 646 7.86 -18.74 -22.72
CA ILE A 646 8.29 -20.15 -22.80
C ILE A 646 9.30 -20.41 -23.91
N LYS A 647 9.47 -19.47 -24.86
CA LYS A 647 10.36 -19.68 -26.01
C LYS A 647 10.94 -18.37 -26.54
N LYS A 648 12.22 -18.39 -26.92
CA LYS A 648 12.89 -17.36 -27.72
C LYS A 648 13.92 -17.97 -28.64
N ASP A 649 13.68 -17.91 -29.95
CA ASP A 649 14.62 -18.36 -30.97
C ASP A 649 15.21 -17.16 -31.70
N THR A 650 16.53 -17.03 -31.67
CA THR A 650 17.29 -15.94 -32.30
C THR A 650 18.15 -16.47 -33.44
N THR A 651 17.97 -15.85 -34.60
CA THR A 651 18.75 -16.11 -35.81
C THR A 651 19.52 -14.87 -36.24
N LYS A 652 20.60 -15.06 -36.99
CA LYS A 652 21.34 -14.02 -37.70
C LYS A 652 21.45 -14.42 -39.16
N SER A 653 20.92 -13.61 -40.06
CA SER A 653 20.86 -13.91 -41.50
C SER A 653 20.30 -15.32 -41.78
N GLY A 654 19.27 -15.72 -41.02
CA GLY A 654 18.61 -17.04 -41.12
C GLY A 654 19.29 -18.19 -40.38
N LYS A 655 20.53 -18.03 -39.89
CA LYS A 655 21.24 -19.05 -39.11
C LYS A 655 20.94 -18.90 -37.61
N ALA A 656 20.53 -19.97 -36.94
CA ALA A 656 20.32 -19.94 -35.49
C ALA A 656 21.62 -19.63 -34.75
N ILE A 657 21.59 -18.61 -33.87
CA ILE A 657 22.72 -18.21 -33.03
C ILE A 657 22.42 -18.40 -31.53
N HIS A 658 21.15 -18.35 -31.14
CA HIS A 658 20.71 -18.61 -29.78
C HIS A 658 19.27 -19.09 -29.76
N THR A 659 18.96 -20.22 -29.13
CA THR A 659 17.59 -20.72 -28.95
C THR A 659 17.34 -21.06 -27.50
N THR A 660 16.20 -20.66 -26.96
CA THR A 660 15.80 -20.94 -25.57
C THR A 660 14.36 -21.42 -25.50
N SER A 661 14.10 -22.43 -24.68
CA SER A 661 12.76 -22.76 -24.21
C SER A 661 12.73 -22.95 -22.69
N LYS A 662 11.59 -22.72 -22.04
CA LYS A 662 11.38 -22.82 -20.59
C LYS A 662 10.17 -23.69 -20.26
N SER A 663 10.18 -24.25 -19.06
CA SER A 663 9.03 -24.91 -18.44
C SER A 663 8.97 -24.52 -16.98
N TYR A 664 7.77 -24.31 -16.47
CA TYR A 664 7.52 -23.80 -15.12
C TYR A 664 6.78 -24.84 -14.27
N ASP A 665 6.94 -24.77 -12.95
CA ASP A 665 6.04 -25.46 -12.02
C ASP A 665 4.71 -24.72 -11.85
N ALA A 666 3.81 -25.29 -11.05
CA ALA A 666 2.49 -24.74 -10.80
C ALA A 666 2.49 -23.36 -10.10
N ASN A 667 3.61 -22.96 -9.49
CA ASN A 667 3.78 -21.64 -8.87
C ASN A 667 4.62 -20.69 -9.73
N ASN A 668 4.67 -20.96 -11.04
CA ASN A 668 5.44 -20.23 -12.06
C ASN A 668 6.96 -20.16 -11.77
N ASN A 669 7.52 -21.08 -10.98
CA ASN A 669 8.98 -21.16 -10.85
C ASN A 669 9.58 -21.87 -12.07
N LEU A 670 10.68 -21.35 -12.61
CA LEU A 670 11.36 -21.96 -13.75
C LEU A 670 11.98 -23.30 -13.34
N VAL A 671 11.46 -24.45 -13.78
CA VAL A 671 12.00 -25.78 -13.42
C VAL A 671 12.94 -26.37 -14.47
N LYS A 672 12.83 -25.91 -15.71
CA LYS A 672 13.65 -26.37 -16.82
C LYS A 672 13.80 -25.27 -17.85
N GLU A 673 15.00 -25.15 -18.40
CA GLU A 673 15.21 -24.42 -19.65
C GLU A 673 16.12 -25.22 -20.58
N VAL A 674 15.96 -25.03 -21.89
CA VAL A 674 16.83 -25.61 -22.91
C VAL A 674 17.44 -24.48 -23.69
N ILE A 675 18.75 -24.28 -23.57
CA ILE A 675 19.51 -23.23 -24.27
C ILE A 675 20.42 -23.89 -25.30
N ASN A 676 20.26 -23.59 -26.58
CA ASN A 676 21.06 -24.15 -27.68
C ASN A 676 21.13 -25.69 -27.64
N GLY A 677 20.00 -26.35 -27.34
CA GLY A 677 19.90 -27.81 -27.19
C GLY A 677 20.43 -28.36 -25.86
N LYS A 678 21.05 -27.54 -25.00
CA LYS A 678 21.54 -27.94 -23.68
C LYS A 678 20.45 -27.72 -22.62
N THR A 679 20.10 -28.79 -21.91
CA THR A 679 19.06 -28.75 -20.87
C THR A 679 19.65 -28.35 -19.51
N ASN A 680 19.10 -27.29 -18.92
CA ASN A 680 19.29 -26.88 -17.54
C ASN A 680 18.02 -27.20 -16.72
N THR A 681 18.16 -27.55 -15.45
CA THR A 681 17.02 -27.86 -14.55
C THR A 681 17.20 -27.21 -13.19
N TYR A 682 16.09 -26.87 -12.53
CA TYR A 682 16.05 -26.16 -11.26
C TYR A 682 15.01 -26.79 -10.31
N LYS A 683 15.30 -26.77 -9.02
CA LYS A 683 14.40 -27.21 -7.94
C LYS A 683 14.32 -26.11 -6.88
N TYR A 684 13.14 -25.96 -6.27
CA TYR A 684 12.88 -24.92 -5.26
C TYR A 684 12.29 -25.52 -3.99
N ASN A 685 12.65 -24.96 -2.84
CA ASN A 685 12.06 -25.35 -1.56
C ASN A 685 10.62 -24.81 -1.43
N GLN A 686 10.00 -25.00 -0.26
CA GLN A 686 8.63 -24.53 -0.02
C GLN A 686 8.53 -23.00 0.13
N ALA A 687 9.61 -22.29 0.42
CA ALA A 687 9.67 -20.82 0.46
C ALA A 687 10.01 -20.21 -0.92
N ASP A 688 9.88 -20.97 -2.01
CA ASP A 688 10.25 -20.58 -3.38
C ASP A 688 11.76 -20.31 -3.60
N GLU A 689 12.64 -20.70 -2.68
CA GLU A 689 14.09 -20.46 -2.79
C GLU A 689 14.77 -21.56 -3.62
N LEU A 690 15.76 -21.20 -4.45
CA LEU A 690 16.46 -22.13 -5.33
C LEU A 690 17.25 -23.16 -4.51
N LEU A 691 16.83 -24.43 -4.53
CA LEU A 691 17.43 -25.54 -3.77
C LEU A 691 18.55 -26.26 -4.55
N GLU A 692 18.36 -26.42 -5.85
CA GLU A 692 19.32 -27.09 -6.73
C GLU A 692 19.21 -26.54 -8.15
N SER A 693 20.35 -26.33 -8.79
CA SER A 693 20.47 -26.07 -10.23
C SER A 693 21.38 -27.10 -10.88
N ASN A 694 21.07 -27.49 -12.11
CA ASN A 694 21.95 -28.27 -12.97
C ASN A 694 22.03 -27.54 -14.30
N LYS A 695 23.09 -26.74 -14.49
CA LYS A 695 23.17 -25.71 -15.53
C LYS A 695 24.49 -25.80 -16.30
N TYR A 696 24.45 -25.48 -17.59
CA TYR A 696 25.68 -25.27 -18.36
C TYR A 696 26.22 -23.86 -18.16
N VAL A 697 27.44 -23.74 -17.63
CA VAL A 697 28.19 -22.50 -17.46
C VAL A 697 29.51 -22.65 -18.19
N ASP A 698 29.84 -21.70 -19.08
CA ASP A 698 31.03 -21.73 -19.95
C ASP A 698 31.23 -23.08 -20.67
N GLY A 699 30.13 -23.69 -21.11
CA GLY A 699 30.14 -24.96 -21.84
C GLY A 699 30.20 -26.22 -20.97
N LYS A 700 30.48 -26.11 -19.67
CA LYS A 700 30.52 -27.23 -18.71
C LYS A 700 29.21 -27.34 -17.93
N LYS A 701 28.75 -28.57 -17.69
CA LYS A 701 27.56 -28.82 -16.87
C LYS A 701 27.95 -28.80 -15.39
N VAL A 702 27.33 -27.89 -14.62
CA VAL A 702 27.58 -27.68 -13.20
C VAL A 702 26.28 -27.95 -12.44
N THR A 703 26.33 -28.84 -11.46
CA THR A 703 25.24 -29.02 -10.50
C THR A 703 25.59 -28.27 -9.22
N THR A 704 24.74 -27.35 -8.79
CA THR A 704 24.92 -26.58 -7.56
C THR A 704 23.72 -26.83 -6.65
N LYS A 705 23.99 -27.26 -5.42
CA LYS A 705 22.98 -27.38 -4.35
C LYS A 705 23.11 -26.19 -3.41
N TYR A 706 21.98 -25.73 -2.89
CA TYR A 706 21.86 -24.59 -1.99
C TYR A 706 21.18 -25.00 -0.69
N SER A 707 21.44 -24.29 0.39
CA SER A 707 20.72 -24.38 1.66
C SER A 707 20.54 -22.99 2.24
N TYR A 708 19.45 -22.78 2.97
CA TYR A 708 19.08 -21.49 3.55
C TYR A 708 18.72 -21.61 5.02
N ASP A 709 18.87 -20.53 5.78
CA ASP A 709 18.37 -20.44 7.15
C ASP A 709 16.93 -19.87 7.20
N LEU A 710 16.40 -19.71 8.42
CA LEU A 710 15.07 -19.13 8.66
C LEU A 710 14.98 -17.63 8.35
N HIS A 711 16.08 -16.94 8.05
CA HIS A 711 16.09 -15.55 7.61
C HIS A 711 16.30 -15.42 6.10
N GLY A 712 16.35 -16.53 5.34
CA GLY A 712 16.56 -16.49 3.89
C GLY A 712 18.01 -16.28 3.48
N ASN A 713 18.95 -16.45 4.40
CA ASN A 713 20.37 -16.38 4.08
C ASN A 713 20.85 -17.71 3.51
N LYS A 714 21.60 -17.66 2.42
CA LYS A 714 22.25 -18.83 1.81
C LYS A 714 23.37 -19.34 2.71
N THR A 715 23.26 -20.53 3.30
CA THR A 715 24.22 -21.09 4.28
C THR A 715 25.24 -22.05 3.68
N VAL A 716 24.87 -22.80 2.64
CA VAL A 716 25.77 -23.75 1.98
C VAL A 716 25.53 -23.71 0.48
N THR A 717 26.62 -23.76 -0.29
CA THR A 717 26.58 -24.16 -1.71
C THR A 717 27.50 -25.35 -1.93
N SER A 718 27.10 -26.33 -2.72
CA SER A 718 27.95 -27.47 -3.09
C SER A 718 27.88 -27.72 -4.58
N SER A 719 29.02 -27.73 -5.26
CA SER A 719 29.13 -28.05 -6.68
C SER A 719 30.36 -28.90 -6.99
N SER A 720 30.59 -29.21 -8.28
CA SER A 720 31.84 -29.81 -8.75
C SER A 720 33.08 -28.96 -8.50
N GLU A 721 32.91 -27.67 -8.15
CA GLU A 721 34.01 -26.76 -7.81
C GLU A 721 34.36 -26.75 -6.31
N GLY A 722 33.64 -27.55 -5.50
CA GLY A 722 33.83 -27.66 -4.05
C GLY A 722 32.60 -27.22 -3.26
N LYS A 723 32.69 -27.39 -1.94
CA LYS A 723 31.68 -26.90 -0.98
C LYS A 723 32.08 -25.51 -0.50
N LYS A 724 31.10 -24.61 -0.41
CA LYS A 724 31.22 -23.32 0.29
C LYS A 724 30.23 -23.25 1.44
N THR A 725 30.70 -22.80 2.60
CA THR A 725 29.87 -22.53 3.77
C THR A 725 29.84 -21.03 4.03
N TYR A 726 28.65 -20.48 4.17
CA TYR A 726 28.40 -19.06 4.39
C TYR A 726 27.97 -18.86 5.84
N LYS A 727 28.66 -17.98 6.56
CA LYS A 727 28.33 -17.63 7.95
C LYS A 727 27.84 -16.20 8.01
N TYR A 728 26.84 -15.96 8.85
CA TYR A 728 26.21 -14.65 9.02
C TYR A 728 26.24 -14.25 10.48
N ASN A 729 26.38 -12.97 10.74
CA ASN A 729 26.30 -12.43 12.10
C ASN A 729 24.85 -12.16 12.53
N ASP A 730 24.66 -11.75 13.79
CA ASP A 730 23.36 -11.39 14.35
C ASP A 730 22.59 -10.33 13.55
N ARG A 731 23.31 -9.42 12.88
CA ARG A 731 22.74 -8.36 12.02
C ARG A 731 22.39 -8.84 10.62
N ASN A 732 22.41 -10.16 10.39
CA ASN A 732 22.11 -10.78 9.10
C ASN A 732 23.11 -10.44 7.98
N GLN A 733 24.32 -10.05 8.37
CA GLN A 733 25.39 -9.69 7.43
C GLN A 733 26.24 -10.93 7.16
N LEU A 734 26.63 -11.13 5.89
CA LEU A 734 27.52 -12.23 5.52
C LEU A 734 28.91 -11.98 6.12
N GLU A 735 29.40 -12.83 7.02
CA GLU A 735 30.67 -12.64 7.72
C GLU A 735 31.82 -13.38 7.01
N THR A 736 31.60 -14.64 6.63
CA THR A 736 32.60 -15.44 5.92
C THR A 736 32.01 -16.34 4.85
N ILE A 737 32.79 -16.62 3.81
CA ILE A 737 32.60 -17.74 2.89
C ILE A 737 33.81 -18.65 3.01
N GLU A 738 33.62 -19.84 3.57
CA GLU A 738 34.66 -20.86 3.75
C GLU A 738 34.62 -21.88 2.62
N SER A 739 35.77 -22.23 2.05
CA SER A 739 35.90 -23.23 0.98
C SER A 739 37.23 -23.97 1.07
N ASP A 740 37.41 -25.02 0.26
CA ASP A 740 38.69 -25.76 0.16
C ASP A 740 39.86 -24.87 -0.34
N LYS A 741 39.55 -23.72 -0.94
CA LYS A 741 40.56 -22.75 -1.42
C LYS A 741 40.98 -21.74 -0.35
N GLY A 742 40.30 -21.72 0.80
CA GLY A 742 40.48 -20.72 1.84
C GLY A 742 39.17 -19.99 2.18
N THR A 743 39.31 -18.94 2.98
CA THR A 743 38.18 -18.19 3.56
C THR A 743 38.16 -16.77 3.03
N ILE A 744 37.00 -16.34 2.53
CA ILE A 744 36.71 -14.93 2.24
C ILE A 744 36.03 -14.34 3.47
N SER A 745 36.51 -13.20 3.98
CA SER A 745 35.93 -12.51 5.15
C SER A 745 35.36 -11.15 4.75
N PHE A 746 34.24 -10.76 5.36
CA PHE A 746 33.50 -9.54 5.05
C PHE A 746 33.28 -8.75 6.33
N TYR A 747 33.51 -7.44 6.27
CA TYR A 747 33.39 -6.54 7.42
C TYR A 747 32.52 -5.36 7.02
N TYR A 748 31.59 -4.95 7.88
CA TYR A 748 30.61 -3.91 7.58
C TYR A 748 30.83 -2.69 8.49
N ASN A 749 30.38 -1.53 8.03
CA ASN A 749 30.29 -0.34 8.87
C ASN A 749 29.03 -0.38 9.76
N GLU A 750 28.89 0.62 10.65
CA GLU A 750 27.76 0.69 11.59
C GLU A 750 26.40 0.92 10.90
N ASN A 751 26.38 1.44 9.67
CA ASN A 751 25.16 1.61 8.86
C ASN A 751 24.77 0.36 8.05
N GLY A 752 25.56 -0.72 8.12
CA GLY A 752 25.28 -1.97 7.43
C GLY A 752 25.80 -2.05 5.99
N ASN A 753 26.71 -1.18 5.58
CA ASN A 753 27.40 -1.23 4.28
C ASN A 753 28.72 -2.03 4.39
N LEU A 754 29.04 -2.85 3.40
CA LEU A 754 30.30 -3.61 3.35
C LEU A 754 31.49 -2.66 3.31
N LYS A 755 32.38 -2.71 4.30
CA LYS A 755 33.59 -1.89 4.44
C LYS A 755 34.85 -2.58 3.93
N ASN A 756 35.02 -3.88 4.18
CA ASN A 756 36.16 -4.66 3.70
C ASN A 756 35.74 -6.05 3.23
N LYS A 757 36.39 -6.54 2.18
CA LYS A 757 36.30 -7.93 1.70
C LYS A 757 37.71 -8.49 1.53
N VAL A 758 38.10 -9.39 2.43
CA VAL A 758 39.38 -10.09 2.41
C VAL A 758 39.21 -11.41 1.68
N LYS A 759 39.93 -11.61 0.57
CA LYS A 759 39.86 -12.82 -0.26
C LYS A 759 40.71 -13.96 0.31
N GLU A 760 40.59 -15.13 -0.31
CA GLU A 760 41.30 -16.33 0.10
C GLU A 760 42.84 -16.18 0.05
N ASP A 761 43.35 -15.33 -0.84
CA ASP A 761 44.79 -15.01 -1.00
C ASP A 761 45.29 -13.91 -0.04
N GLY A 762 44.43 -13.42 0.87
CA GLY A 762 44.73 -12.34 1.80
C GLY A 762 44.64 -10.93 1.19
N SER A 763 44.37 -10.81 -0.12
CA SER A 763 44.12 -9.50 -0.73
C SER A 763 42.82 -8.89 -0.21
N ASN A 764 42.82 -7.58 0.02
CA ASN A 764 41.67 -6.86 0.58
C ASN A 764 41.05 -5.92 -0.46
N GLU A 765 39.72 -5.88 -0.50
CA GLU A 765 38.95 -4.84 -1.17
C GLU A 765 38.37 -3.90 -0.11
N VAL A 766 38.63 -2.60 -0.22
CA VAL A 766 38.22 -1.56 0.76
C VAL A 766 37.15 -0.69 0.13
N TYR A 767 36.03 -0.51 0.84
CA TYR A 767 34.87 0.25 0.38
C TYR A 767 34.64 1.45 1.30
N THR A 768 34.47 2.63 0.70
CA THR A 768 34.21 3.88 1.41
C THR A 768 32.90 4.48 0.95
N TYR A 769 32.09 4.95 1.89
CA TYR A 769 30.76 5.52 1.63
C TYR A 769 30.69 6.95 2.14
N ASP A 770 29.78 7.75 1.57
CA ASP A 770 29.44 9.07 2.07
C ASP A 770 28.32 9.06 3.13
N GLU A 771 27.95 10.26 3.60
CA GLU A 771 26.87 10.46 4.55
C GLU A 771 25.47 10.10 4.02
N ASN A 772 25.32 9.71 2.76
CA ASN A 772 24.08 9.20 2.16
C ASN A 772 24.13 7.67 1.92
N ASP A 773 25.16 6.98 2.44
CA ASP A 773 25.43 5.56 2.20
C ASP A 773 25.71 5.23 0.72
N GLN A 774 26.22 6.19 -0.05
CA GLN A 774 26.61 5.97 -1.45
C GLN A 774 28.10 5.58 -1.53
N LEU A 775 28.44 4.54 -2.30
CA LEU A 775 29.83 4.07 -2.43
C LEU A 775 30.67 5.12 -3.16
N THR A 776 31.54 5.86 -2.47
CA THR A 776 32.38 6.90 -3.07
C THR A 776 33.77 6.43 -3.47
N GLN A 777 34.27 5.34 -2.89
CA GLN A 777 35.55 4.76 -3.27
C GLN A 777 35.57 3.24 -3.08
N LEU A 778 36.18 2.53 -4.03
CA LEU A 778 36.52 1.11 -3.92
C LEU A 778 38.00 0.89 -4.26
N GLN A 779 38.79 0.41 -3.32
CA GLN A 779 40.16 -0.06 -3.57
C GLN A 779 40.14 -1.57 -3.83
N LYS A 780 40.71 -2.01 -4.95
CA LYS A 780 40.82 -3.43 -5.33
C LYS A 780 42.22 -3.71 -5.87
N GLY A 781 43.05 -4.35 -5.04
CA GLY A 781 44.46 -4.57 -5.36
C GLY A 781 45.22 -3.24 -5.51
N ALA A 782 45.90 -3.07 -6.65
CA ALA A 782 46.64 -1.84 -6.97
C ALA A 782 45.77 -0.72 -7.58
N TYR A 783 44.45 -0.91 -7.67
CA TYR A 783 43.56 0.08 -8.28
C TYR A 783 42.61 0.69 -7.26
N VAL A 784 42.38 1.99 -7.38
CA VAL A 784 41.39 2.76 -6.61
C VAL A 784 40.36 3.31 -7.58
N TYR A 785 39.09 3.05 -7.31
CA TYR A 785 37.94 3.51 -8.08
C TYR A 785 37.20 4.56 -7.27
N ASP A 786 37.25 5.83 -7.67
CA ASP A 786 36.49 6.92 -7.07
C ASP A 786 35.18 7.15 -7.84
N TYR A 787 34.08 7.31 -7.12
CA TYR A 787 32.75 7.52 -7.69
C TYR A 787 32.20 8.89 -7.31
N THR A 788 31.54 9.54 -8.25
CA THR A 788 30.86 10.82 -8.00
C THR A 788 29.37 10.70 -8.32
N TYR A 789 28.56 11.22 -7.40
CA TYR A 789 27.10 11.27 -7.52
C TYR A 789 26.62 12.71 -7.64
N ASP A 790 25.49 12.87 -8.28
CA ASP A 790 24.77 14.14 -8.30
C ASP A 790 23.88 14.34 -7.05
N ALA A 791 23.20 15.49 -7.00
CA ALA A 791 22.31 15.84 -5.89
C ALA A 791 21.05 14.97 -5.78
N GLN A 792 20.69 14.20 -6.82
CA GLN A 792 19.60 13.23 -6.77
C GLN A 792 20.07 11.84 -6.34
N GLY A 793 21.37 11.67 -6.12
CA GLY A 793 21.96 10.42 -5.67
C GLY A 793 22.29 9.45 -6.82
N GLU A 794 22.40 9.92 -8.05
CA GLU A 794 22.77 9.07 -9.18
C GLU A 794 24.24 9.22 -9.57
N ARG A 795 24.90 8.11 -9.92
CA ARG A 795 26.33 8.08 -10.26
C ARG A 795 26.58 8.68 -11.64
N VAL A 796 27.37 9.75 -11.72
CA VAL A 796 27.66 10.49 -12.96
C VAL A 796 29.12 10.36 -13.42
N LYS A 797 30.03 9.89 -12.55
CA LYS A 797 31.46 9.76 -12.87
C LYS A 797 32.12 8.64 -12.10
N GLN A 798 33.09 7.99 -12.73
CA GLN A 798 34.04 7.05 -12.13
C GLN A 798 35.47 7.46 -12.51
N VAL A 799 36.42 7.36 -11.59
CA VAL A 799 37.86 7.56 -11.84
C VAL A 799 38.61 6.35 -11.33
N LYS A 800 39.40 5.71 -12.18
CA LYS A 800 40.25 4.56 -11.83
C LYS A 800 41.71 4.98 -11.83
N SER A 801 42.35 4.88 -10.67
CA SER A 801 43.74 5.24 -10.44
C SER A 801 44.57 4.00 -10.16
N ASP A 802 45.77 3.90 -10.74
CA ASP A 802 46.77 2.88 -10.39
C ASP A 802 47.72 3.44 -9.33
N ILE A 803 47.78 2.81 -8.16
CA ILE A 803 48.62 3.30 -7.05
C ILE A 803 50.09 2.88 -7.18
N ARG A 804 50.42 2.00 -8.14
CA ARG A 804 51.81 1.55 -8.35
C ARG A 804 52.66 2.66 -8.95
N GLU A 805 53.92 2.69 -8.51
CA GLU A 805 54.97 3.51 -9.10
C GLU A 805 55.84 2.64 -10.00
N TYR A 806 55.99 3.04 -11.26
CA TYR A 806 56.72 2.29 -12.28
C TYR A 806 58.09 2.93 -12.52
N PRO A 807 59.19 2.16 -12.54
CA PRO A 807 60.53 2.72 -12.78
C PRO A 807 60.63 3.31 -14.18
N MET A 808 61.22 4.51 -14.28
CA MET A 808 61.48 5.19 -15.57
C MET A 808 62.69 4.62 -16.33
N THR A 809 62.87 3.29 -16.40
CA THR A 809 63.98 2.69 -17.16
C THR A 809 63.80 2.94 -18.66
N LEU A 810 64.41 4.03 -19.16
CA LEU A 810 64.69 4.39 -20.56
C LEU A 810 63.61 4.00 -21.58
N TRP A 811 62.41 4.54 -21.42
CA TRP A 811 61.45 4.73 -22.51
C TRP A 811 61.07 6.22 -22.51
N TYR A 812 61.92 7.04 -23.15
CA TYR A 812 61.55 8.40 -23.53
C TYR A 812 61.07 8.33 -24.98
N ASP A 813 59.76 8.44 -25.16
CA ASP A 813 59.12 8.71 -26.43
C ASP A 813 59.53 10.12 -26.87
N TYR A 814 60.21 10.22 -28.01
CA TYR A 814 60.66 11.49 -28.58
C TYR A 814 59.51 12.10 -29.39
N THR A 815 58.43 12.52 -28.73
CA THR A 815 57.40 13.34 -29.38
C THR A 815 57.74 14.82 -29.25
N VAL A 816 58.77 15.26 -29.99
CA VAL A 816 58.92 16.67 -30.33
C VAL A 816 58.75 16.82 -31.83
N SER A 817 57.54 17.23 -32.20
CA SER A 817 57.22 18.12 -33.31
C SER A 817 57.92 17.81 -34.64
N LEU A 818 57.33 16.91 -35.44
CA LEU A 818 57.51 16.94 -36.89
C LEU A 818 56.12 16.85 -37.54
N GLU A 819 55.70 17.95 -38.15
CA GLU A 819 54.62 17.97 -39.14
C GLU A 819 55.11 17.16 -40.35
N PHE A 820 54.44 16.06 -40.69
CA PHE A 820 54.59 15.41 -41.99
C PHE A 820 53.23 15.00 -42.51
N ASP A 821 52.83 15.66 -43.59
CA ASP A 821 51.76 15.23 -44.47
C ASP A 821 52.14 13.93 -45.20
N GLU A 822 51.14 13.05 -45.37
CA GLU A 822 51.05 11.91 -46.28
C GLU A 822 52.30 11.02 -46.45
N VAL A 823 52.45 10.00 -45.58
CA VAL A 823 53.28 8.81 -45.87
C VAL A 823 52.51 7.54 -45.48
N SER A 824 52.55 6.52 -46.34
CA SER A 824 51.75 5.30 -46.19
C SER A 824 52.30 4.35 -45.10
N GLU A 825 51.41 3.61 -44.42
CA GLU A 825 51.69 2.73 -43.25
C GLU A 825 52.86 1.75 -43.43
N LYS A 826 53.26 1.42 -44.67
CA LYS A 826 54.31 0.43 -44.95
C LYS A 826 55.74 0.97 -44.85
N GLU A 827 55.94 2.28 -45.01
CA GLU A 827 57.28 2.91 -44.89
C GLU A 827 57.64 3.26 -43.43
N VAL A 828 56.64 3.31 -42.54
CA VAL A 828 56.80 3.52 -41.10
C VAL A 828 57.33 2.24 -40.41
N GLU A 829 56.90 1.07 -40.86
CA GLU A 829 57.37 -0.23 -40.35
C GLU A 829 58.84 -0.51 -40.71
N ASP A 830 59.25 -0.22 -41.96
CA ASP A 830 60.65 -0.43 -42.40
C ASP A 830 61.64 0.57 -41.76
N SER A 831 61.15 1.75 -41.35
CA SER A 831 61.95 2.75 -40.64
C SER A 831 62.23 2.37 -39.17
N PHE A 832 61.37 1.56 -38.57
CA PHE A 832 61.49 1.11 -37.17
C PHE A 832 62.64 0.12 -36.97
N ASP A 833 62.91 -0.75 -37.96
CA ASP A 833 63.98 -1.75 -37.86
C ASP A 833 65.37 -1.17 -38.15
N ILE A 834 65.48 -0.12 -38.98
CA ILE A 834 66.73 0.61 -39.21
C ILE A 834 67.14 1.45 -37.98
N LEU A 835 66.17 2.01 -37.25
CA LEU A 835 66.40 2.80 -36.03
C LEU A 835 66.79 1.92 -34.83
N ARG A 836 66.26 0.70 -34.75
CA ARG A 836 66.64 -0.29 -33.72
C ARG A 836 68.11 -0.70 -33.79
N ASP A 837 68.66 -0.73 -35.00
CA ASP A 837 70.04 -1.13 -35.26
C ASP A 837 71.05 0.01 -34.98
N GLN A 838 70.62 1.27 -35.04
CA GLN A 838 71.46 2.44 -34.74
C GLN A 838 71.68 2.67 -33.24
N VAL A 839 70.73 2.25 -32.39
CA VAL A 839 70.82 2.35 -30.91
C VAL A 839 71.71 1.26 -30.30
N ARG A 840 72.12 0.25 -31.06
CA ARG A 840 72.94 -0.88 -30.58
C ARG A 840 74.42 -0.85 -30.98
N LYS A 841 75.00 0.29 -31.33
CA LYS A 841 76.46 0.38 -31.56
C LYS A 841 77.22 0.57 -30.25
N LYS A 842 77.57 -0.55 -29.60
CA LYS A 842 78.71 -0.60 -28.67
C LYS A 842 79.99 -0.21 -29.42
N LYS A 843 80.80 0.71 -28.89
CA LYS A 843 82.22 0.77 -29.26
C LYS A 843 82.91 -0.49 -28.74
N ALA A 844 83.99 -0.91 -29.40
CA ALA A 844 84.72 -2.16 -29.16
C ALA A 844 85.31 -2.34 -27.73
N ASN A 845 85.03 -1.41 -26.80
CA ASN A 845 85.67 -1.32 -25.49
C ASN A 845 84.68 -1.30 -24.32
N GLY A 846 83.36 -1.37 -24.56
CA GLY A 846 82.39 -1.68 -23.50
C GLY A 846 81.63 -0.53 -22.84
N ASP A 847 81.94 0.76 -23.08
CA ASP A 847 81.21 1.88 -22.46
C ASP A 847 80.21 2.57 -23.42
N VAL A 848 79.09 3.01 -22.86
CA VAL A 848 77.99 3.75 -23.52
C VAL A 848 78.21 5.25 -23.30
N CYS A 849 77.96 6.08 -24.32
CA CYS A 849 78.14 7.53 -24.28
C CYS A 849 77.25 8.18 -23.21
N GLU A 850 77.86 8.76 -22.17
CA GLU A 850 77.26 9.81 -21.35
C GLU A 850 77.42 11.14 -22.09
N GLU A 851 76.32 11.78 -22.49
CA GLU A 851 76.22 13.24 -22.38
C GLU A 851 74.78 13.75 -22.51
N VAL A 852 74.47 14.69 -21.63
CA VAL A 852 73.27 15.53 -21.49
C VAL A 852 72.05 14.86 -20.84
N LEU A 853 71.81 15.19 -19.56
CA LEU A 853 70.57 15.82 -19.08
C LEU A 853 70.70 16.23 -17.61
N SER A 854 71.02 17.50 -17.39
CA SER A 854 70.82 18.19 -16.12
C SER A 854 69.34 18.50 -15.92
N ALA A 855 68.58 17.51 -15.42
CA ALA A 855 67.27 17.74 -14.81
C ALA A 855 66.99 16.60 -13.83
N SER A 856 66.67 16.97 -12.59
CA SER A 856 66.18 16.07 -11.54
C SER A 856 64.81 15.51 -11.95
N TYR A 857 64.78 14.44 -12.74
CA TYR A 857 63.56 13.68 -13.02
C TYR A 857 63.31 12.64 -11.92
N PRO A 858 62.06 12.44 -11.47
CA PRO A 858 61.73 11.39 -10.52
C PRO A 858 62.10 10.02 -11.10
N SER A 859 62.61 9.09 -10.28
CA SER A 859 63.01 7.75 -10.74
C SER A 859 61.84 6.83 -11.13
N THR A 860 60.60 7.26 -10.87
CA THR A 860 59.36 6.52 -11.13
C THR A 860 58.29 7.43 -11.74
N TYR A 861 57.33 6.84 -12.47
CA TYR A 861 56.11 7.52 -12.94
C TYR A 861 54.86 6.77 -12.47
N LYS A 862 53.72 7.48 -12.40
CA LYS A 862 52.40 6.91 -12.14
C LYS A 862 51.59 6.91 -13.43
N LYS A 863 50.82 5.84 -13.66
CA LYS A 863 49.90 5.79 -14.80
C LYS A 863 48.80 6.84 -14.60
N GLU A 864 48.49 7.60 -15.64
CA GLU A 864 47.36 8.53 -15.64
C GLU A 864 46.03 7.81 -15.31
N PRO A 865 45.14 8.43 -14.53
CA PRO A 865 43.89 7.82 -14.15
C PRO A 865 42.92 7.71 -15.34
N GLU A 866 42.19 6.60 -15.40
CA GLU A 866 41.14 6.36 -16.39
C GLU A 866 39.84 7.00 -15.87
N VAL A 867 39.30 7.98 -16.61
CA VAL A 867 38.07 8.70 -16.22
C VAL A 867 36.89 8.25 -17.09
N THR A 868 35.82 7.80 -16.45
CA THR A 868 34.56 7.46 -17.11
C THR A 868 33.45 8.43 -16.71
N ILE A 869 32.73 8.97 -17.69
CA ILE A 869 31.58 9.87 -17.47
C ILE A 869 30.31 9.18 -17.95
N TYR A 870 29.28 9.19 -17.09
CA TYR A 870 27.98 8.61 -17.36
C TYR A 870 26.94 9.69 -17.58
N THR A 871 26.22 9.60 -18.70
CA THR A 871 24.95 10.30 -18.91
C THR A 871 23.84 9.28 -18.66
N LEU A 872 22.87 9.59 -17.79
CA LEU A 872 21.82 8.66 -17.37
C LEU A 872 20.44 9.04 -17.90
N ASP A 873 19.57 8.05 -18.13
CA ASP A 873 18.18 8.31 -18.50
C ASP A 873 17.36 8.69 -17.27
N ARG A 874 16.90 9.94 -17.21
CA ARG A 874 16.08 10.45 -16.10
C ARG A 874 14.59 10.18 -16.28
N ASN A 875 14.17 9.72 -17.45
CA ASN A 875 12.81 9.27 -17.69
C ASN A 875 12.61 7.79 -17.35
N GLN A 876 13.65 7.09 -16.90
CA GLN A 876 13.61 5.67 -16.64
C GLN A 876 13.92 5.34 -15.18
N GLU A 877 13.35 4.21 -14.75
CA GLU A 877 13.40 3.80 -13.36
C GLU A 877 14.72 3.07 -13.00
N TYR A 878 15.39 2.41 -13.97
CA TYR A 878 16.69 1.70 -13.81
C TYR A 878 17.93 2.54 -14.19
N THR A 879 19.14 2.03 -13.89
CA THR A 879 20.42 2.63 -14.32
C THR A 879 20.63 2.44 -15.83
N GLN A 880 19.84 3.15 -16.65
CA GLN A 880 20.12 3.22 -18.08
C GLN A 880 21.22 4.25 -18.33
N ILE A 881 22.41 3.75 -18.62
CA ILE A 881 23.52 4.56 -19.12
C ILE A 881 23.18 4.94 -20.55
N LEU A 882 22.77 6.19 -20.78
CA LEU A 882 22.52 6.76 -22.09
C LEU A 882 23.81 6.98 -22.86
N GLU A 883 24.83 7.55 -22.21
CA GLU A 883 26.17 7.68 -22.77
C GLU A 883 27.24 7.25 -21.78
N LYS A 884 28.27 6.56 -22.30
CA LYS A 884 29.52 6.28 -21.62
C LYS A 884 30.68 6.76 -22.49
N ASP A 885 31.52 7.64 -21.95
CA ASP A 885 32.73 8.14 -22.65
C ASP A 885 32.43 8.71 -24.05
N GLY A 886 31.28 9.36 -24.19
CA GLY A 886 30.80 9.97 -25.45
C GLY A 886 30.13 8.99 -26.42
N LYS A 887 30.04 7.70 -26.08
CA LYS A 887 29.34 6.68 -26.88
C LYS A 887 27.91 6.51 -26.36
N SER A 888 26.93 6.59 -27.27
CA SER A 888 25.52 6.42 -26.92
C SER A 888 25.07 4.95 -26.96
N ASN A 889 24.22 4.59 -26.01
CA ASN A 889 23.50 3.32 -25.97
C ASN A 889 22.07 3.52 -26.47
N VAL A 890 21.56 2.58 -27.25
CA VAL A 890 20.18 2.64 -27.75
C VAL A 890 19.30 1.62 -27.04
N TYR A 891 18.19 2.12 -26.51
CA TYR A 891 17.22 1.34 -25.74
C TYR A 891 15.92 1.11 -26.52
N GLY A 892 15.26 0.00 -26.20
CA GLY A 892 13.92 -0.37 -26.65
C GLY A 892 13.23 -1.18 -25.55
N ILE A 893 12.76 -2.40 -25.86
CA ILE A 893 12.27 -3.34 -24.82
C ILE A 893 13.42 -3.89 -23.96
N SER A 894 14.66 -3.72 -24.43
CA SER A 894 15.95 -4.00 -23.78
C SER A 894 16.98 -3.05 -24.36
N ILE A 895 18.22 -3.05 -23.87
CA ILE A 895 19.34 -2.53 -24.65
C ILE A 895 19.39 -3.25 -26.01
N VAL A 896 19.43 -2.49 -27.10
CA VAL A 896 19.40 -3.04 -28.46
C VAL A 896 20.70 -2.84 -29.22
N GLU A 897 21.45 -1.78 -28.90
CA GLU A 897 22.73 -1.47 -29.53
C GLU A 897 23.65 -0.68 -28.59
N GLU A 898 24.92 -1.05 -28.58
CA GLU A 898 26.02 -0.35 -27.89
C GLU A 898 27.24 -0.32 -28.83
N ASP A 899 27.70 0.87 -29.25
CA ASP A 899 28.91 1.04 -30.11
C ASP A 899 28.94 0.13 -31.37
N GLY A 900 27.80 0.05 -32.08
CA GLY A 900 27.63 -0.79 -33.27
C GLY A 900 27.59 -2.30 -32.99
N VAL A 901 27.44 -2.69 -31.72
CA VAL A 901 27.23 -4.07 -31.27
C VAL A 901 25.75 -4.27 -30.97
N THR A 902 25.10 -5.20 -31.67
CA THR A 902 23.74 -5.61 -31.35
C THR A 902 23.77 -6.50 -30.11
N GLN A 903 23.07 -6.06 -29.07
CA GLN A 903 22.89 -6.81 -27.83
C GLN A 903 21.64 -7.67 -27.93
N VAL A 904 21.79 -8.99 -27.72
CA VAL A 904 20.70 -9.95 -27.73
C VAL A 904 20.43 -10.41 -26.30
N ALA A 905 19.30 -10.01 -25.73
CA ALA A 905 18.85 -10.49 -24.42
C ALA A 905 18.30 -11.93 -24.48
N GLY A 906 18.39 -12.68 -23.39
CA GLY A 906 17.75 -13.98 -23.21
C GLY A 906 16.29 -13.87 -22.74
N LEU A 907 15.76 -14.94 -22.14
CA LEU A 907 14.42 -14.96 -21.54
C LEU A 907 14.37 -14.43 -20.10
N ASN A 908 15.50 -13.98 -19.55
CA ASN A 908 15.63 -13.36 -18.23
C ASN A 908 16.24 -11.94 -18.36
N ASN A 909 16.09 -11.31 -19.53
CA ASN A 909 16.68 -10.01 -19.88
C ASN A 909 18.22 -9.90 -19.80
N SER A 910 18.92 -10.96 -19.43
CA SER A 910 20.40 -10.99 -19.47
C SER A 910 20.89 -11.05 -20.91
N VAL A 911 21.96 -10.32 -21.25
CA VAL A 911 22.59 -10.42 -22.58
C VAL A 911 23.15 -11.82 -22.78
N VAL A 912 22.70 -12.53 -23.82
CA VAL A 912 23.14 -13.90 -24.14
C VAL A 912 24.02 -13.95 -25.38
N ALA A 913 24.00 -12.91 -26.22
CA ALA A 913 24.89 -12.76 -27.35
C ALA A 913 25.17 -11.28 -27.68
N GLU A 914 26.43 -10.99 -27.99
CA GLU A 914 26.90 -9.75 -28.61
C GLU A 914 27.19 -10.03 -30.08
N VAL A 915 26.63 -9.22 -30.99
CA VAL A 915 26.80 -9.39 -32.44
C VAL A 915 27.45 -8.15 -33.04
N LYS A 916 28.65 -8.30 -33.62
CA LYS A 916 29.38 -7.22 -34.33
C LYS A 916 29.87 -7.72 -35.70
N GLY A 917 29.36 -7.12 -36.77
CA GLY A 917 29.61 -7.64 -38.14
C GLY A 917 29.18 -9.11 -38.23
N ASP A 918 30.07 -10.01 -38.64
CA ASP A 918 29.82 -11.46 -38.66
C ASP A 918 30.13 -12.18 -37.34
N LYS A 919 30.83 -11.54 -36.40
CA LYS A 919 31.23 -12.14 -35.14
C LYS A 919 30.04 -12.22 -34.17
N VAL A 920 29.91 -13.35 -33.49
CA VAL A 920 28.92 -13.58 -32.42
C VAL A 920 29.69 -14.06 -31.20
N LYS A 921 29.58 -13.31 -30.10
CA LYS A 921 30.13 -13.69 -28.80
C LYS A 921 28.99 -14.06 -27.88
N LEU A 922 28.94 -15.33 -27.46
CA LEU A 922 27.94 -15.81 -26.52
C LEU A 922 28.35 -15.50 -25.09
N ALA A 923 27.35 -15.20 -24.26
CA ALA A 923 27.53 -15.00 -22.84
C ALA A 923 26.82 -16.09 -22.02
N SER A 924 27.43 -16.45 -20.90
CA SER A 924 26.85 -17.38 -19.93
C SER A 924 27.08 -16.92 -18.50
N TYR A 925 26.17 -17.30 -17.61
CA TYR A 925 26.11 -16.82 -16.24
C TYR A 925 25.89 -17.99 -15.28
N SER A 926 26.48 -17.90 -14.09
CA SER A 926 25.99 -18.66 -12.93
C SER A 926 24.54 -18.30 -12.61
N ASP A 927 23.92 -18.99 -11.65
CA ASP A 927 22.52 -18.73 -11.26
C ASP A 927 22.30 -17.29 -10.79
N TYR A 928 23.30 -16.71 -10.14
CA TYR A 928 23.28 -15.36 -9.56
C TYR A 928 24.05 -14.33 -10.41
N GLY A 929 24.24 -14.60 -11.71
CA GLY A 929 24.76 -13.59 -12.63
C GLY A 929 26.29 -13.46 -12.72
N TYR A 930 27.06 -14.21 -11.93
CA TYR A 930 28.53 -14.23 -12.11
C TYR A 930 28.89 -14.73 -13.52
N SER A 931 29.76 -13.98 -14.20
CA SER A 931 30.33 -14.32 -15.51
C SER A 931 31.79 -13.89 -15.59
N LYS A 932 32.56 -14.56 -16.45
CA LYS A 932 33.96 -14.20 -16.77
C LYS A 932 34.07 -13.06 -17.78
N HIS A 933 32.95 -12.55 -18.31
CA HIS A 933 32.96 -11.39 -19.18
C HIS A 933 33.38 -10.14 -18.41
N GLY A 934 34.02 -9.21 -19.12
CA GLY A 934 34.52 -7.96 -18.57
C GLY A 934 33.40 -6.96 -18.24
N GLU A 935 33.74 -5.69 -18.27
CA GLU A 935 32.80 -4.59 -18.09
C GLU A 935 31.77 -4.54 -19.25
N GLY A 936 30.51 -4.19 -18.97
CA GLY A 936 29.46 -4.02 -19.99
C GLY A 936 28.05 -4.38 -19.53
N HIS A 937 27.04 -4.21 -20.39
CA HIS A 937 25.66 -4.60 -20.10
C HIS A 937 25.48 -6.11 -20.24
N TYR A 938 25.23 -6.80 -19.13
CA TYR A 938 25.24 -8.26 -19.09
C TYR A 938 24.03 -8.85 -18.35
N TYR A 939 24.18 -9.21 -17.07
CA TYR A 939 23.13 -9.86 -16.29
C TYR A 939 21.95 -8.89 -16.07
N ASN A 940 20.73 -9.36 -16.35
CA ASN A 940 19.49 -8.57 -16.37
C ASN A 940 19.51 -7.30 -17.27
N GLY A 941 20.48 -7.18 -18.18
CA GLY A 941 20.67 -5.98 -19.02
C GLY A 941 21.37 -4.83 -18.28
N GLU A 942 21.76 -5.05 -17.03
CA GLU A 942 22.42 -4.07 -16.18
C GLU A 942 23.91 -3.98 -16.50
N HIS A 943 24.47 -2.77 -16.31
CA HIS A 943 25.88 -2.53 -16.51
C HIS A 943 26.70 -3.14 -15.36
N LYS A 944 27.53 -4.12 -15.70
CA LYS A 944 28.55 -4.69 -14.81
C LYS A 944 29.83 -3.90 -14.96
N GLU A 945 30.37 -3.45 -13.83
CA GLU A 945 31.63 -2.72 -13.75
C GLU A 945 32.85 -3.64 -13.88
N GLU A 946 34.01 -3.06 -14.19
CA GLU A 946 35.30 -3.77 -14.12
C GLU A 946 35.61 -4.29 -12.70
N THR A 947 35.10 -3.59 -11.67
CA THR A 947 35.15 -4.00 -10.27
C THR A 947 34.40 -5.32 -10.03
N GLY A 948 33.48 -5.69 -10.92
CA GLY A 948 32.61 -6.86 -10.84
C GLY A 948 31.24 -6.58 -10.22
N LEU A 949 31.02 -5.37 -9.69
CA LEU A 949 29.75 -4.95 -9.11
C LEU A 949 28.73 -4.54 -10.19
N ILE A 950 27.46 -4.62 -9.84
CA ILE A 950 26.34 -4.06 -10.60
C ILE A 950 25.69 -2.98 -9.75
N TYR A 951 25.58 -1.76 -10.29
CA TYR A 951 24.97 -0.62 -9.61
C TYR A 951 23.49 -0.49 -9.96
N LEU A 952 22.62 -0.77 -8.98
CA LEU A 952 21.16 -0.75 -9.13
C LEU A 952 20.55 0.51 -8.51
N ARG A 953 21.20 1.67 -8.68
CA ARG A 953 20.88 3.02 -8.13
C ARG A 953 20.89 3.13 -6.61
N ALA A 954 20.09 2.33 -5.92
CA ALA A 954 19.97 2.37 -4.46
C ALA A 954 21.05 1.52 -3.77
N ARG A 955 21.48 0.42 -4.40
CA ARG A 955 22.41 -0.55 -3.82
C ARG A 955 23.35 -1.15 -4.87
N TYR A 956 24.45 -1.71 -4.37
CA TYR A 956 25.41 -2.47 -5.15
C TYR A 956 25.20 -3.97 -4.98
N TYR A 957 25.05 -4.66 -6.10
CA TYR A 957 24.97 -6.12 -6.16
C TYR A 957 26.34 -6.71 -6.55
N ASP A 958 26.81 -7.72 -5.80
CA ASP A 958 28.00 -8.49 -6.15
C ASP A 958 27.60 -9.90 -6.64
N PRO A 959 27.61 -10.14 -7.96
CA PRO A 959 27.26 -11.43 -8.54
C PRO A 959 28.16 -12.59 -8.07
N SER A 960 29.39 -12.32 -7.61
CA SER A 960 30.33 -13.36 -7.16
C SER A 960 29.91 -14.01 -5.84
N ILE A 961 29.18 -13.27 -5.00
CA ILE A 961 28.59 -13.77 -3.75
C ILE A 961 27.09 -14.02 -3.91
N GLY A 962 26.44 -13.41 -4.90
CA GLY A 962 25.02 -13.49 -5.16
C GLY A 962 24.18 -12.80 -4.08
N ASN A 963 24.60 -11.60 -3.67
CA ASN A 963 23.91 -10.80 -2.67
C ASN A 963 24.23 -9.30 -2.80
N PHE A 964 23.42 -8.46 -2.16
CA PHE A 964 23.75 -7.04 -2.00
C PHE A 964 24.89 -6.84 -0.98
N ILE A 965 25.71 -5.83 -1.22
CA ILE A 965 26.78 -5.43 -0.28
C ILE A 965 26.33 -4.35 0.71
N GLN A 966 25.05 -3.94 0.66
CA GLN A 966 24.44 -2.93 1.51
C GLN A 966 23.08 -3.42 2.00
N ILE A 967 22.71 -3.00 3.21
CA ILE A 967 21.36 -3.22 3.74
C ILE A 967 20.36 -2.35 2.98
N ASP A 968 19.16 -2.88 2.75
CA ASP A 968 18.03 -2.05 2.33
C ASP A 968 17.49 -1.23 3.49
N ASN A 969 17.74 0.08 3.45
CA ASN A 969 17.19 1.03 4.41
C ASN A 969 15.85 1.65 3.94
N ASN A 970 15.42 1.37 2.70
CA ASN A 970 14.20 1.93 2.11
C ASN A 970 13.04 0.93 2.13
N TYR A 971 13.32 -0.37 2.29
CA TYR A 971 12.31 -1.42 2.31
C TYR A 971 12.49 -2.39 3.48
N ALA A 972 11.45 -2.49 4.31
CA ALA A 972 11.43 -3.29 5.53
C ALA A 972 10.74 -4.67 5.37
N GLY A 973 10.31 -5.02 4.15
CA GLY A 973 9.50 -6.20 3.84
C GLY A 973 7.98 -5.96 3.90
N GLU A 974 7.20 -6.83 3.26
CA GLU A 974 5.73 -6.85 3.34
C GLU A 974 5.23 -7.57 4.59
N LYS A 975 4.14 -7.09 5.20
CA LYS A 975 3.60 -7.68 6.43
C LYS A 975 3.20 -9.15 6.31
N GLU A 976 2.61 -9.51 5.17
CA GLU A 976 2.11 -10.88 4.92
C GLU A 976 3.17 -11.81 4.32
N ASP A 977 4.29 -11.29 3.81
CA ASP A 977 5.34 -12.08 3.16
C ASP A 977 6.62 -12.12 4.00
N VAL A 978 6.77 -13.22 4.74
CA VAL A 978 7.92 -13.49 5.60
C VAL A 978 9.23 -13.62 4.81
N GLY A 979 9.20 -13.95 3.52
CA GLY A 979 10.40 -14.06 2.68
C GLY A 979 11.07 -12.70 2.43
N THR A 980 10.27 -11.64 2.35
CA THR A 980 10.73 -10.27 2.01
C THR A 980 11.45 -9.55 3.15
N GLN A 981 11.53 -10.17 4.33
CA GLN A 981 12.10 -9.55 5.54
C GLN A 981 13.63 -9.49 5.54
N ASN A 982 14.29 -10.21 4.61
CA ASN A 982 15.74 -10.17 4.48
C ASN A 982 16.19 -8.95 3.66
N ARG A 983 16.75 -7.96 4.35
CA ARG A 983 17.16 -6.67 3.77
C ARG A 983 18.48 -6.72 2.97
N TYR A 984 19.15 -7.87 2.88
CA TYR A 984 20.35 -8.07 2.04
C TYR A 984 20.11 -8.98 0.83
N ASN A 985 19.05 -9.80 0.86
CA ASN A 985 18.82 -10.87 -0.10
C ASN A 985 18.51 -10.34 -1.50
N TYR A 986 19.22 -10.85 -2.50
CA TYR A 986 18.88 -10.58 -3.90
C TYR A 986 17.75 -11.50 -4.36
N THR A 987 16.64 -10.92 -4.85
CA THR A 987 15.52 -11.65 -5.48
C THR A 987 14.93 -12.78 -4.65
N LEU A 988 14.86 -12.62 -3.31
CA LEU A 988 14.38 -13.65 -2.38
C LEU A 988 15.05 -15.03 -2.59
N SER A 989 16.32 -15.05 -3.04
CA SER A 989 17.04 -16.27 -3.40
C SER A 989 16.39 -17.11 -4.52
N ASN A 990 15.59 -16.47 -5.38
CA ASN A 990 15.06 -17.02 -6.62
C ASN A 990 15.27 -16.03 -7.78
N PRO A 991 16.50 -16.00 -8.34
CA PRO A 991 16.88 -15.08 -9.42
C PRO A 991 16.20 -15.36 -10.77
N TYR A 992 15.35 -16.39 -10.83
CA TYR A 992 14.64 -16.80 -12.04
C TYR A 992 13.17 -16.38 -12.04
N LYS A 993 12.62 -15.99 -10.88
CA LYS A 993 11.22 -15.57 -10.70
C LYS A 993 11.11 -14.11 -10.27
N TYR A 994 11.90 -13.69 -9.29
CA TYR A 994 11.78 -12.34 -8.72
C TYR A 994 12.81 -11.37 -9.33
N VAL A 995 12.46 -10.09 -9.26
CA VAL A 995 13.33 -8.96 -9.60
C VAL A 995 13.49 -8.12 -8.33
N ASP A 996 14.61 -7.44 -8.17
CA ASP A 996 14.81 -6.58 -7.00
C ASP A 996 13.79 -5.42 -7.00
N ARG A 997 13.16 -5.18 -5.85
CA ARG A 997 11.98 -4.33 -5.72
C ARG A 997 12.30 -2.84 -5.58
N ASP A 998 13.41 -2.49 -4.94
CA ASP A 998 13.76 -1.10 -4.58
C ASP A 998 14.76 -0.45 -5.54
N GLY A 999 15.02 -1.10 -6.68
CA GLY A 999 15.71 -0.52 -7.83
C GLY A 999 14.80 0.23 -8.80
N ASN A 1000 13.54 0.53 -8.42
CA ASN A 1000 12.42 1.14 -9.16
C ASN A 1000 12.21 0.59 -10.60
N SER A 1001 11.08 -0.09 -10.82
CA SER A 1001 10.87 -1.00 -11.94
C SER A 1001 10.28 -0.41 -13.25
N TRP A 1002 11.01 -0.50 -14.38
CA TRP A 1002 10.36 -0.60 -15.70
C TRP A 1002 10.85 -1.77 -16.55
N ALA A 1003 10.12 -2.88 -16.55
CA ALA A 1003 9.97 -3.71 -17.74
C ALA A 1003 8.65 -4.50 -17.71
N GLU A 1004 7.54 -3.81 -17.47
CA GLU A 1004 6.27 -4.32 -17.99
C GLU A 1004 5.94 -3.53 -19.26
N ASN A 1005 6.08 -4.21 -20.40
CA ASN A 1005 5.53 -3.71 -21.65
C ASN A 1005 4.04 -3.42 -21.44
N PHE A 1006 3.49 -2.39 -22.06
CA PHE A 1006 2.06 -2.03 -21.92
C PHE A 1006 1.11 -3.24 -22.12
N ALA A 1007 1.53 -4.28 -22.84
CA ALA A 1007 0.79 -5.53 -22.98
C ALA A 1007 0.98 -6.58 -21.87
N SER A 1008 2.18 -6.75 -21.31
CA SER A 1008 2.34 -7.57 -20.09
C SER A 1008 1.68 -6.85 -18.92
N LYS A 1009 1.83 -5.53 -18.86
CA LYS A 1009 1.04 -4.63 -18.03
C LYS A 1009 -0.45 -4.76 -18.32
N TRP A 1010 -0.91 -4.90 -19.56
CA TRP A 1010 -2.34 -5.10 -19.86
C TRP A 1010 -2.85 -6.46 -19.35
N ALA A 1011 -2.08 -7.54 -19.50
CA ALA A 1011 -2.41 -8.86 -18.98
C ALA A 1011 -2.38 -8.90 -17.43
N HIS A 1012 -1.32 -8.37 -16.82
CA HIS A 1012 -1.16 -8.24 -15.37
C HIS A 1012 -2.15 -7.23 -14.78
N LEU A 1013 -2.40 -6.09 -15.39
CA LEU A 1013 -3.45 -5.14 -14.98
C LEU A 1013 -4.83 -5.71 -15.22
N SER A 1014 -5.06 -6.56 -16.22
CA SER A 1014 -6.38 -7.18 -16.39
C SER A 1014 -6.64 -8.20 -15.29
N ARG A 1015 -5.62 -8.98 -14.91
CA ARG A 1015 -5.65 -9.87 -13.73
C ARG A 1015 -5.71 -9.09 -12.41
N ALA A 1016 -4.91 -8.06 -12.23
CA ALA A 1016 -4.87 -7.22 -11.03
C ALA A 1016 -6.10 -6.31 -10.91
N ALA A 1017 -6.69 -5.84 -12.02
CA ALA A 1017 -7.97 -5.13 -12.02
C ALA A 1017 -9.12 -6.09 -11.72
N PHE A 1018 -9.04 -7.34 -12.19
CA PHE A 1018 -9.95 -8.41 -11.79
C PHE A 1018 -9.80 -8.73 -10.29
N GLU A 1019 -8.58 -8.87 -9.76
CA GLU A 1019 -8.26 -9.07 -8.34
C GLU A 1019 -8.58 -7.83 -7.48
N LYS A 1020 -8.47 -6.61 -8.02
CA LYS A 1020 -8.89 -5.35 -7.39
C LYS A 1020 -10.39 -5.21 -7.42
N LYS A 1021 -11.09 -5.65 -8.48
CA LYS A 1021 -12.56 -5.71 -8.54
C LYS A 1021 -13.07 -6.73 -7.52
N LEU A 1022 -12.38 -7.86 -7.37
CA LEU A 1022 -12.54 -8.84 -6.30
C LEU A 1022 -12.33 -8.20 -4.91
N LYS A 1023 -11.23 -7.47 -4.68
CA LYS A 1023 -10.92 -6.79 -3.40
C LYS A 1023 -11.88 -5.62 -3.10
N ASN A 1024 -12.34 -4.90 -4.12
CA ASN A 1024 -13.32 -3.82 -3.99
C ASN A 1024 -14.73 -4.36 -3.73
N GLN A 1025 -15.09 -5.53 -4.26
CA GLN A 1025 -16.32 -6.21 -3.85
C GLN A 1025 -16.25 -6.67 -2.39
N LYS A 1026 -15.10 -7.15 -1.90
CA LYS A 1026 -14.87 -7.40 -0.45
C LYS A 1026 -15.08 -6.13 0.40
N LYS A 1027 -14.54 -4.98 -0.04
CA LYS A 1027 -14.77 -3.67 0.61
C LYS A 1027 -16.22 -3.21 0.54
N ASN A 1028 -16.90 -3.45 -0.58
CA ASN A 1028 -18.29 -3.07 -0.77
C ASN A 1028 -19.25 -3.95 0.04
N VAL A 1029 -18.91 -5.20 0.36
CA VAL A 1029 -19.70 -6.01 1.30
C VAL A 1029 -19.52 -5.47 2.73
N ALA A 1030 -18.28 -5.21 3.17
CA ALA A 1030 -18.01 -4.60 4.48
C ALA A 1030 -18.59 -3.17 4.61
N GLN A 1031 -18.52 -2.36 3.55
CA GLN A 1031 -19.13 -1.03 3.49
C GLN A 1031 -20.65 -1.07 3.34
N LYS A 1032 -21.24 -2.06 2.67
CA LYS A 1032 -22.70 -2.27 2.66
C LYS A 1032 -23.20 -2.70 4.03
N THR A 1033 -22.44 -3.49 4.78
CA THR A 1033 -22.77 -3.88 6.16
C THR A 1033 -22.64 -2.69 7.12
N MET A 1034 -21.59 -1.88 7.01
CA MET A 1034 -21.44 -0.63 7.80
C MET A 1034 -22.38 0.49 7.36
N ALA A 1035 -22.75 0.57 6.09
CA ALA A 1035 -23.76 1.51 5.58
C ALA A 1035 -25.17 1.09 5.98
N LEU A 1036 -25.45 -0.21 6.09
CA LEU A 1036 -26.68 -0.73 6.68
C LEU A 1036 -26.76 -0.38 8.17
N ALA A 1037 -25.66 -0.55 8.93
CA ALA A 1037 -25.57 -0.11 10.31
C ALA A 1037 -25.68 1.42 10.48
N ALA A 1038 -25.02 2.21 9.63
CA ALA A 1038 -25.11 3.67 9.63
C ALA A 1038 -26.50 4.16 9.21
N TRP A 1039 -27.15 3.48 8.26
CA TRP A 1039 -28.53 3.73 7.85
C TRP A 1039 -29.50 3.38 8.98
N LEU A 1040 -29.34 2.25 9.67
CA LEU A 1040 -30.13 1.88 10.85
C LEU A 1040 -29.95 2.90 11.99
N ILE A 1041 -28.73 3.39 12.21
CA ILE A 1041 -28.43 4.49 13.15
C ILE A 1041 -29.08 5.80 12.68
N GLU A 1042 -29.15 6.07 11.38
CA GLU A 1042 -29.79 7.25 10.80
C GLU A 1042 -31.33 7.16 10.84
N GLN A 1043 -31.92 5.98 10.66
CA GLN A 1043 -33.36 5.74 10.85
C GLN A 1043 -33.75 5.90 12.32
N ALA A 1044 -32.92 5.42 13.25
CA ALA A 1044 -33.09 5.66 14.69
C ALA A 1044 -32.97 7.15 15.06
N LYS A 1045 -32.07 7.91 14.41
CA LYS A 1045 -31.96 9.38 14.58
C LYS A 1045 -33.14 10.15 13.97
N LYS A 1046 -33.66 9.72 12.81
CA LYS A 1046 -34.83 10.34 12.16
C LYS A 1046 -36.14 10.13 12.92
N ALA A 1047 -36.28 8.99 13.61
CA ALA A 1047 -37.40 8.73 14.51
C ALA A 1047 -37.41 9.65 15.75
N VAL A 1048 -36.29 10.32 16.06
CA VAL A 1048 -36.16 11.28 17.18
C VAL A 1048 -36.48 12.73 16.75
N THR A 1049 -36.58 13.04 15.44
CA THR A 1049 -36.63 14.44 14.96
C THR A 1049 -37.90 14.85 14.19
N THR A 1050 -39.01 14.10 14.19
CA THR A 1050 -40.26 14.55 13.54
C THR A 1050 -41.20 15.29 14.50
N PRO A 1051 -41.61 16.55 14.24
CA PRO A 1051 -42.69 17.21 14.97
C PRO A 1051 -44.05 16.68 14.49
N LYS A 1052 -44.94 16.26 15.40
CA LYS A 1052 -46.34 15.99 15.08
C LYS A 1052 -47.11 17.29 14.88
N ASN A 1053 -47.58 17.56 13.66
CA ASN A 1053 -48.71 18.46 13.43
C ASN A 1053 -49.54 17.95 12.24
N ASN A 1054 -50.73 17.40 12.54
CA ASN A 1054 -51.97 17.89 11.94
C ASN A 1054 -53.21 17.28 12.60
N GLN A 1055 -54.14 18.15 12.97
CA GLN A 1055 -55.49 17.83 13.39
C GLN A 1055 -56.33 17.42 12.17
N SER A 1056 -57.14 16.37 12.29
CA SER A 1056 -58.33 16.16 11.46
C SER A 1056 -59.33 15.27 12.23
N LYS A 1057 -60.59 15.70 12.23
CA LYS A 1057 -61.72 15.22 13.04
C LYS A 1057 -62.29 13.89 12.53
N THR A 1058 -62.74 13.02 13.43
CA THR A 1058 -63.66 11.91 13.09
C THR A 1058 -64.81 11.79 14.12
N PRO A 1059 -66.06 11.44 13.69
CA PRO A 1059 -67.19 11.20 14.58
C PRO A 1059 -67.38 9.71 14.96
N LYS A 1060 -68.09 9.50 16.08
CA LYS A 1060 -68.37 8.24 16.81
C LYS A 1060 -69.29 7.24 16.08
N PRO A 1061 -69.22 5.94 16.48
CA PRO A 1061 -70.43 5.14 16.69
C PRO A 1061 -70.46 4.36 18.05
N LYS A 1062 -71.67 4.04 18.52
CA LYS A 1062 -72.06 3.10 19.61
C LYS A 1062 -72.86 1.91 19.00
N PRO A 1063 -73.38 0.91 19.76
CA PRO A 1063 -72.71 -0.19 20.49
C PRO A 1063 -73.28 -1.60 20.11
N ASN A 1064 -72.62 -2.64 20.65
CA ASN A 1064 -72.75 -4.11 20.52
C ASN A 1064 -74.16 -4.75 20.76
N PRO A 1065 -74.44 -6.01 20.33
CA PRO A 1065 -74.42 -7.15 21.29
C PRO A 1065 -74.01 -8.57 20.74
N ASN A 1066 -73.48 -9.40 21.66
CA ASN A 1066 -72.97 -10.81 21.55
C ASN A 1066 -74.11 -11.88 21.73
N PRO A 1067 -74.00 -13.23 21.44
CA PRO A 1067 -73.13 -14.22 22.16
C PRO A 1067 -72.61 -15.51 21.42
N ASN A 1068 -71.34 -15.89 21.68
CA ASN A 1068 -70.60 -17.19 21.95
C ASN A 1068 -71.23 -18.62 21.70
N PRO A 1069 -70.48 -19.79 21.75
CA PRO A 1069 -69.05 -20.07 22.08
C PRO A 1069 -68.29 -21.21 21.30
N GLY A 1070 -66.94 -21.27 21.41
CA GLY A 1070 -66.14 -22.45 20.98
C GLY A 1070 -64.59 -22.40 21.06
N LYS A 1071 -64.03 -22.33 22.28
CA LYS A 1071 -62.63 -22.58 22.76
C LYS A 1071 -61.42 -22.70 21.79
N GLY A 1072 -60.47 -21.76 21.94
CA GLY A 1072 -59.03 -21.88 21.62
C GLY A 1072 -58.23 -20.85 22.43
N LYS A 1073 -57.10 -21.26 23.02
CA LYS A 1073 -56.37 -20.57 24.11
C LYS A 1073 -56.13 -19.06 23.90
N ASP A 1074 -56.44 -18.29 24.93
CA ASP A 1074 -56.47 -16.82 24.98
C ASP A 1074 -55.05 -16.20 25.05
N TRP A 1075 -54.65 -15.51 23.98
CA TRP A 1075 -53.45 -14.68 23.86
C TRP A 1075 -53.72 -13.18 24.18
N GLY A 1076 -54.95 -12.82 24.57
CA GLY A 1076 -55.38 -11.44 24.74
C GLY A 1076 -54.81 -10.75 25.99
N GLY A 1077 -54.53 -11.50 27.07
CA GLY A 1077 -53.95 -10.94 28.29
C GLY A 1077 -52.52 -10.42 28.11
N PHE A 1078 -51.69 -11.16 27.37
CA PHE A 1078 -50.27 -10.81 27.12
C PHE A 1078 -50.11 -9.58 26.23
N ILE A 1079 -50.99 -9.42 25.23
CA ILE A 1079 -51.00 -8.25 24.34
C ILE A 1079 -51.50 -7.00 25.08
N THR A 1080 -52.40 -7.15 26.06
CA THR A 1080 -52.92 -6.03 26.85
C THR A 1080 -51.89 -5.50 27.85
N ASP A 1081 -51.06 -6.38 28.43
CA ASP A 1081 -49.97 -5.98 29.33
C ASP A 1081 -48.79 -5.33 28.58
N ILE A 1082 -48.47 -5.80 27.37
CA ILE A 1082 -47.49 -5.16 26.48
C ILE A 1082 -48.00 -3.80 25.98
N ALA A 1083 -49.27 -3.68 25.61
CA ALA A 1083 -49.87 -2.40 25.22
C ALA A 1083 -49.88 -1.39 26.38
N LYS A 1084 -50.08 -1.85 27.63
CA LYS A 1084 -49.99 -1.03 28.84
C LYS A 1084 -48.56 -0.54 29.10
N PHE A 1085 -47.56 -1.40 28.94
CA PHE A 1085 -46.15 -1.03 29.07
C PHE A 1085 -45.71 -0.03 28.00
N ILE A 1086 -46.16 -0.22 26.75
CA ILE A 1086 -45.93 0.72 25.64
C ILE A 1086 -46.62 2.07 25.90
N LEU A 1087 -47.84 2.07 26.47
CA LEU A 1087 -48.53 3.30 26.89
C LEU A 1087 -47.82 4.02 28.05
N GLU A 1088 -47.27 3.29 29.02
CA GLU A 1088 -46.49 3.84 30.14
C GLU A 1088 -45.14 4.44 29.69
N CYS A 1089 -44.45 3.80 28.73
CA CYS A 1089 -43.25 4.34 28.09
C CYS A 1089 -43.54 5.59 27.23
N LEU A 1090 -44.70 5.64 26.56
CA LEU A 1090 -45.15 6.80 25.80
C LEU A 1090 -45.66 7.94 26.71
N GLU A 1091 -46.20 7.65 27.90
CA GLU A 1091 -46.61 8.65 28.89
C GLU A 1091 -45.41 9.27 29.64
N LYS A 1092 -44.34 8.51 29.89
CA LYS A 1092 -43.06 9.06 30.42
C LYS A 1092 -42.49 10.14 29.50
N LYS A 1093 -42.51 9.92 28.18
CA LYS A 1093 -42.06 10.89 27.16
C LYS A 1093 -42.95 12.14 27.06
N LYS A 1094 -44.20 12.07 27.54
CA LYS A 1094 -45.18 13.17 27.49
C LYS A 1094 -45.18 14.04 28.75
N ASN A 1095 -44.73 13.51 29.88
CA ASN A 1095 -44.63 14.24 31.15
C ASN A 1095 -43.31 15.02 31.33
N ASP A 1096 -42.22 14.60 30.68
CA ASP A 1096 -40.94 15.34 30.74
C ASP A 1096 -40.92 16.59 29.84
N GLN A 1097 -41.86 16.71 28.89
CA GLN A 1097 -42.01 17.89 28.04
C GLN A 1097 -42.90 19.00 28.64
N LYS A 1098 -43.38 18.87 29.89
CA LYS A 1098 -44.36 19.82 30.46
C LYS A 1098 -43.95 20.58 31.73
N ASN A 1099 -42.75 20.37 32.28
CA ASN A 1099 -42.30 21.12 33.46
C ASN A 1099 -40.94 21.79 33.22
N ASN A 1100 -40.97 22.93 32.55
CA ASN A 1100 -39.91 23.93 32.62
C ASN A 1100 -40.56 25.26 32.96
N ASP A 1101 -40.74 25.52 34.27
CA ASP A 1101 -40.74 26.86 34.88
C ASP A 1101 -40.90 26.79 36.42
N ASN A 1102 -39.84 27.24 37.11
CA ASN A 1102 -39.78 27.91 38.44
C ASN A 1102 -40.12 27.19 39.77
N ASN A 1103 -39.03 26.99 40.56
CA ASN A 1103 -38.81 27.20 42.01
C ASN A 1103 -39.47 26.31 43.13
N LYS A 1104 -38.57 25.62 43.87
CA LYS A 1104 -38.52 25.24 45.31
C LYS A 1104 -39.76 24.62 46.02
N VAL A 1105 -39.60 23.40 46.58
CA VAL A 1105 -39.50 23.04 48.03
C VAL A 1105 -39.76 21.51 48.27
N LYS A 1106 -38.78 20.86 48.94
CA LYS A 1106 -38.76 19.71 49.91
C LYS A 1106 -39.57 18.40 49.72
N ASP A 1107 -38.81 17.31 49.85
CA ASP A 1107 -39.05 16.01 50.52
C ASP A 1107 -40.49 15.46 50.67
N ASN A 1108 -40.73 14.26 50.12
CA ASN A 1108 -40.83 13.03 50.92
C ASN A 1108 -41.00 11.76 50.07
N ASN A 1109 -40.33 10.70 50.51
CA ASN A 1109 -40.37 9.34 50.01
C ASN A 1109 -41.75 8.65 50.13
N SER A 1110 -41.88 7.59 49.31
CA SER A 1110 -42.63 6.34 49.53
C SER A 1110 -43.94 6.14 48.76
N VAL A 1111 -44.17 4.87 48.42
CA VAL A 1111 -45.24 4.27 47.60
C VAL A 1111 -44.89 4.34 46.10
N VAL A 1112 -44.29 3.32 45.47
CA VAL A 1112 -44.88 2.00 45.21
C VAL A 1112 -43.78 0.91 45.18
N ILE A 1113 -43.65 0.15 46.26
CA ILE A 1113 -43.21 -1.25 46.23
C ILE A 1113 -44.48 -2.08 46.30
N LYS A 1114 -44.89 -2.68 45.17
CA LYS A 1114 -45.72 -3.89 45.04
C LYS A 1114 -46.26 -3.96 43.61
N ASN A 1115 -45.50 -4.61 42.73
CA ASN A 1115 -46.02 -5.53 41.69
C ASN A 1115 -44.88 -6.23 40.91
N MET A 1116 -43.70 -6.42 41.53
CA MET A 1116 -42.79 -7.48 41.12
C MET A 1116 -43.22 -8.79 41.80
N LYS A 1117 -43.84 -9.68 41.04
CA LYS A 1117 -43.77 -11.15 41.18
C LYS A 1117 -44.67 -11.79 40.13
N VAL A 1118 -44.07 -12.20 39.02
CA VAL A 1118 -44.22 -13.47 38.26
C VAL A 1118 -43.51 -13.19 36.92
N SER A 1119 -42.23 -13.50 36.77
CA SER A 1119 -41.79 -14.76 36.17
C SER A 1119 -40.33 -15.07 36.53
N ASN A 1120 -40.17 -15.88 37.58
CA ASN A 1120 -38.91 -16.50 37.98
C ASN A 1120 -38.58 -17.70 37.09
N LYS A 1121 -38.02 -17.47 35.90
CA LYS A 1121 -37.31 -18.53 35.15
C LYS A 1121 -35.96 -18.13 34.53
N MET A 1122 -35.56 -16.84 34.54
CA MET A 1122 -34.22 -16.41 34.09
C MET A 1122 -33.22 -16.17 35.25
N ILE A 1123 -33.69 -16.06 36.51
CA ILE A 1123 -32.86 -15.84 37.71
C ILE A 1123 -32.52 -17.17 38.40
N LYS A 1124 -32.10 -18.16 37.62
CA LYS A 1124 -31.48 -19.40 38.15
C LYS A 1124 -30.17 -19.78 37.44
N TYR A 1125 -29.70 -18.96 36.50
CA TYR A 1125 -28.42 -19.19 35.81
C TYR A 1125 -27.32 -18.17 36.15
N ILE A 1126 -27.60 -17.14 36.96
CA ILE A 1126 -26.65 -16.04 37.26
C ILE A 1126 -26.31 -15.93 38.77
N LYS A 1127 -26.70 -16.90 39.62
CA LYS A 1127 -26.29 -16.93 41.04
C LYS A 1127 -25.69 -18.28 41.45
N ALA A 1128 -24.46 -18.49 41.00
CA ALA A 1128 -23.39 -19.27 41.62
C ALA A 1128 -22.13 -18.81 40.85
N VAL A 1129 -21.49 -17.72 41.23
CA VAL A 1129 -20.42 -17.70 42.24
C VAL A 1129 -20.45 -16.35 42.97
N GLU A 1130 -20.71 -16.44 44.28
CA GLU A 1130 -20.18 -15.66 45.42
C GLU A 1130 -19.63 -14.25 45.13
N GLY A 1131 -20.05 -13.16 45.77
CA GLY A 1131 -20.56 -13.03 47.13
C GLY A 1131 -19.53 -12.30 48.00
N ARG A 1132 -19.62 -10.95 48.04
CA ARG A 1132 -19.36 -10.03 49.17
C ARG A 1132 -19.01 -8.63 48.64
N GLU A 1133 -19.93 -7.69 48.82
CA GLU A 1133 -19.56 -6.29 49.02
C GLU A 1133 -18.78 -6.17 50.35
N PRO A 1134 -17.96 -5.13 50.50
CA PRO A 1134 -18.18 -4.29 51.65
C PRO A 1134 -18.12 -2.78 51.36
N GLU A 1135 -19.06 -2.10 52.01
CA GLU A 1135 -19.10 -0.66 52.25
C GLU A 1135 -17.92 -0.15 53.11
N LEU A 1136 -17.71 1.16 52.99
CA LEU A 1136 -16.82 2.05 53.74
C LEU A 1136 -16.67 1.78 55.25
N TYR A 1137 -15.43 1.87 55.74
CA TYR A 1137 -15.11 2.32 57.11
C TYR A 1137 -13.90 3.27 57.14
N TYR A 1138 -14.07 4.39 57.83
CA TYR A 1138 -13.05 5.33 58.26
C TYR A 1138 -12.62 4.94 59.69
N VAL A 1139 -11.34 4.62 59.95
CA VAL A 1139 -10.76 4.66 61.32
C VAL A 1139 -9.28 5.07 61.29
N ARG A 1140 -8.95 5.90 62.29
CA ARG A 1140 -7.69 6.51 62.75
C ARG A 1140 -6.46 5.61 62.74
N GLY A 1141 -5.30 6.26 62.60
CA GLY A 1141 -3.99 5.64 62.63
C GLY A 1141 -3.48 5.23 64.01
N GLU A 1142 -2.37 4.49 63.98
CA GLU A 1142 -1.32 4.43 64.99
C GLU A 1142 -0.07 3.74 64.42
N GLN A 1143 1.06 3.97 65.08
CA GLN A 1143 2.44 3.79 64.66
C GLN A 1143 3.02 2.36 64.81
N PHE A 1144 4.22 2.22 64.21
CA PHE A 1144 5.34 1.31 64.50
C PHE A 1144 5.51 0.03 63.66
N GLY A 1145 6.72 -0.09 63.12
CA GLY A 1145 7.27 -1.36 62.61
C GLY A 1145 8.39 -1.23 61.57
N THR A 1146 9.46 -0.51 61.87
CA THR A 1146 10.70 -0.46 61.08
C THR A 1146 11.35 -1.85 60.95
N ILE A 1147 11.63 -2.29 59.72
CA ILE A 1147 12.78 -3.15 59.39
C ILE A 1147 13.48 -2.49 58.21
N GLY A 1148 14.70 -2.00 58.44
CA GLY A 1148 15.42 -1.13 57.53
C GLY A 1148 16.22 -1.86 56.46
N TYR A 1149 16.47 -1.14 55.35
CA TYR A 1149 17.72 -1.19 54.61
C TYR A 1149 18.11 0.25 54.27
N GLY A 1150 19.36 0.59 54.59
CA GLY A 1150 19.82 1.96 54.75
C GLY A 1150 20.23 2.67 53.47
N HIS A 1151 20.09 4.00 53.50
CA HIS A 1151 20.90 4.93 52.74
C HIS A 1151 21.40 6.03 53.69
N HIS A 1152 22.69 6.34 53.64
CA HIS A 1152 23.34 7.38 54.43
C HIS A 1152 23.13 8.76 53.79
N PHE A 1153 22.65 9.73 54.57
CA PHE A 1153 22.71 11.16 54.22
C PHE A 1153 24.07 11.72 54.63
N THR A 1154 24.73 12.44 53.74
CA THR A 1154 26.12 12.87 53.91
C THR A 1154 26.29 14.27 54.49
N THR A 1155 25.20 15.03 54.69
CA THR A 1155 25.26 16.36 55.31
C THR A 1155 24.05 16.65 56.22
N GLN A 1156 24.24 17.49 57.24
CA GLN A 1156 23.19 17.90 58.17
C GLN A 1156 22.12 18.79 57.49
N GLU A 1157 22.50 19.53 56.44
CA GLU A 1157 21.56 20.32 55.62
C GLU A 1157 20.59 19.45 54.81
N GLU A 1158 21.03 18.26 54.34
CA GLU A 1158 20.13 17.31 53.66
C GLU A 1158 19.12 16.67 54.62
N GLN A 1159 19.51 16.43 55.88
CA GLN A 1159 18.58 15.97 56.91
C GLN A 1159 17.55 17.05 57.29
N ASP A 1160 17.98 18.30 57.41
CA ASP A 1160 17.10 19.41 57.80
C ASP A 1160 16.14 19.81 56.66
N ALA A 1161 16.57 19.71 55.40
CA ALA A 1161 15.73 19.93 54.23
C ALA A 1161 14.65 18.85 54.07
N PHE A 1162 14.99 17.58 54.32
CA PHE A 1162 14.03 16.47 54.26
C PHE A 1162 12.96 16.56 55.35
N MET A 1163 13.33 17.02 56.56
CA MET A 1163 12.40 17.17 57.67
C MET A 1163 11.51 18.42 57.60
N ASN A 1164 11.89 19.45 56.83
CA ASN A 1164 11.09 20.67 56.70
C ASN A 1164 9.94 20.58 55.68
N ILE A 1165 10.05 19.69 54.68
CA ILE A 1165 9.01 19.52 53.65
C ILE A 1165 7.75 18.83 54.23
N TYR A 1166 7.91 18.02 55.28
CA TYR A 1166 6.79 17.25 55.86
C TYR A 1166 5.95 18.02 56.90
N LYS A 1167 6.30 19.27 57.26
CA LYS A 1167 5.68 19.96 58.40
C LYS A 1167 4.87 21.22 58.11
N ASN A 1168 4.84 21.77 56.89
CA ASN A 1168 4.07 22.99 56.60
C ASN A 1168 3.34 22.93 55.24
N PRO A 1169 2.03 22.58 55.19
CA PRO A 1169 1.24 22.79 53.99
C PRO A 1169 1.01 24.28 53.75
N LEU A 1170 1.23 24.73 52.50
CA LEU A 1170 0.97 26.11 52.07
C LEU A 1170 -0.50 26.46 52.27
N THR A 1171 -0.76 27.63 52.85
CA THR A 1171 -2.13 28.12 53.01
C THR A 1171 -2.69 28.60 51.67
N GLU A 1172 -4.01 28.56 51.51
CA GLU A 1172 -4.74 28.97 50.29
C GLU A 1172 -4.34 30.38 49.78
N LYS A 1173 -3.91 31.25 50.71
CA LYS A 1173 -3.45 32.62 50.43
C LYS A 1173 -2.03 32.69 49.83
N GLN A 1174 -1.21 31.66 50.02
CA GLN A 1174 0.11 31.52 49.40
C GLN A 1174 0.01 30.88 48.00
N MET A 1175 -1.03 30.09 47.77
CA MET A 1175 -1.34 29.50 46.47
C MET A 1175 -1.79 30.57 45.46
N ASP A 1176 -2.54 31.57 45.93
CA ASP A 1176 -3.05 32.68 45.11
C ASP A 1176 -1.97 33.71 44.75
N ALA A 1177 -0.85 33.74 45.50
CA ALA A 1177 0.31 34.59 45.24
C ALA A 1177 1.26 34.01 44.17
N ILE A 1178 1.23 32.69 43.94
CA ILE A 1178 2.06 32.00 42.93
C ILE A 1178 1.45 32.13 41.52
N LEU A 1179 0.15 32.40 41.41
CA LEU A 1179 -0.57 32.50 40.14
C LEU A 1179 -0.46 33.88 39.46
N ARG A 1180 0.27 34.84 40.05
CA ARG A 1180 0.45 36.18 39.48
C ARG A 1180 1.94 36.57 39.48
N GLU A 1181 2.63 36.12 38.44
CA GLU A 1181 3.75 36.76 37.72
C GLU A 1181 4.85 35.76 37.30
N ASP A 1182 5.32 35.96 36.07
CA ASP A 1182 6.28 35.16 35.33
C ASP A 1182 7.64 35.00 36.05
N LEU A 1183 8.22 33.79 36.04
CA LEU A 1183 9.50 33.48 35.37
C LEU A 1183 9.96 32.03 35.61
N LEU A 1184 10.32 31.37 34.50
CA LEU A 1184 11.40 30.39 34.31
C LEU A 1184 12.01 29.71 35.55
N THR A 1185 11.73 28.40 35.71
CA THR A 1185 12.64 27.25 35.90
C THR A 1185 11.94 26.12 36.69
N PHE A 1186 11.15 25.31 35.99
CA PHE A 1186 10.47 24.12 36.55
C PHE A 1186 10.85 22.80 35.83
N GLU A 1187 11.85 22.83 34.94
CA GLU A 1187 12.30 21.63 34.21
C GLU A 1187 13.37 20.80 34.96
N GLY A 1188 14.00 21.36 35.99
CA GLY A 1188 15.02 20.64 36.78
C GLY A 1188 14.45 19.67 37.83
N ILE A 1189 13.28 19.97 38.39
CA ILE A 1189 12.71 19.22 39.54
C ILE A 1189 11.74 18.12 39.10
N VAL A 1190 11.10 18.27 37.93
CA VAL A 1190 10.15 17.28 37.39
C VAL A 1190 10.86 16.02 36.88
N ASN A 1191 12.09 16.12 36.39
CA ASN A 1191 12.80 14.98 35.80
C ASN A 1191 13.38 14.00 36.84
N ALA A 1192 13.65 14.42 38.08
CA ALA A 1192 14.11 13.52 39.13
C ALA A 1192 12.96 12.66 39.71
N ASN A 1193 11.77 13.23 39.84
CA ASN A 1193 10.59 12.53 40.39
C ASN A 1193 9.91 11.56 39.42
N MET A 1194 10.15 11.68 38.10
CA MET A 1194 9.51 10.85 37.09
C MET A 1194 10.25 9.53 36.79
N GLN A 1195 11.51 9.39 37.21
CA GLN A 1195 12.26 8.13 37.12
C GLN A 1195 11.90 7.17 38.27
N GLU A 1196 11.75 7.69 39.49
CA GLU A 1196 11.35 6.90 40.67
C GLU A 1196 9.91 6.37 40.54
N LEU A 1197 8.98 7.18 40.02
CA LEU A 1197 7.59 6.78 39.77
C LEU A 1197 7.48 5.72 38.66
N LYS A 1198 8.36 5.75 37.65
CA LYS A 1198 8.43 4.74 36.58
C LYS A 1198 8.98 3.40 37.07
N PHE A 1199 9.82 3.39 38.10
CA PHE A 1199 10.33 2.14 38.69
C PHE A 1199 9.25 1.45 39.55
N GLN A 1200 8.50 2.21 40.35
CA GLN A 1200 7.40 1.68 41.17
C GLN A 1200 6.18 1.23 40.34
N LEU A 1201 5.86 1.92 39.23
CA LEU A 1201 4.80 1.48 38.31
C LEU A 1201 5.16 0.21 37.54
N LYS A 1202 6.44 -0.04 37.24
CA LYS A 1202 6.87 -1.28 36.57
C LYS A 1202 6.76 -2.52 37.47
N GLN A 1203 6.99 -2.39 38.77
CA GLN A 1203 6.81 -3.49 39.73
C GLN A 1203 5.33 -3.80 39.99
N ASN A 1204 4.49 -2.78 40.17
CA ASN A 1204 3.06 -2.99 40.42
C ASN A 1204 2.30 -3.55 39.19
N VAL A 1205 2.78 -3.29 37.97
CA VAL A 1205 2.24 -3.90 36.74
C VAL A 1205 2.70 -5.35 36.56
N PHE A 1206 3.89 -5.71 37.06
CA PHE A 1206 4.40 -7.08 37.01
C PHE A 1206 3.65 -8.01 37.98
N ASP A 1207 3.33 -7.54 39.19
CA ASP A 1207 2.56 -8.29 40.20
C ASP A 1207 1.05 -8.39 39.86
N ALA A 1208 0.51 -7.41 39.13
CA ALA A 1208 -0.85 -7.46 38.59
C ALA A 1208 -1.00 -8.49 37.45
N TYR A 1209 0.04 -8.68 36.63
CA TYR A 1209 0.03 -9.66 35.54
C TYR A 1209 0.12 -11.12 36.02
N THR A 1210 0.75 -11.37 37.18
CA THR A 1210 0.82 -12.72 37.79
C THR A 1210 -0.47 -13.11 38.52
N SER A 1211 -1.31 -12.14 38.89
CA SER A 1211 -2.57 -12.36 39.60
C SER A 1211 -3.75 -12.74 38.68
N LEU A 1212 -3.67 -12.42 37.38
CA LEU A 1212 -4.74 -12.67 36.39
C LEU A 1212 -4.67 -14.06 35.73
N ALA A 1213 -3.58 -14.80 35.92
CA ALA A 1213 -3.39 -16.11 35.29
C ALA A 1213 -4.10 -17.30 36.01
N MET A 1214 -4.87 -17.06 37.07
CA MET A 1214 -5.52 -18.14 37.86
C MET A 1214 -7.05 -18.25 37.74
N ASN A 1215 -7.72 -17.49 36.86
CA ASN A 1215 -9.17 -17.64 36.67
C ASN A 1215 -9.56 -17.81 35.18
N GLY A 1216 -9.48 -19.06 34.72
CA GLY A 1216 -10.38 -19.70 33.75
C GLY A 1216 -10.67 -19.01 32.41
N GLY A 1217 -9.96 -19.42 31.35
CA GLY A 1217 -10.34 -19.20 29.96
C GLY A 1217 -9.21 -19.60 29.02
N GLY A 1218 -9.27 -20.80 28.45
CA GLY A 1218 -8.15 -21.43 27.74
C GLY A 1218 -7.70 -20.69 26.48
N ALA A 1219 -6.42 -20.30 26.45
CA ALA A 1219 -5.62 -20.12 25.25
C ALA A 1219 -4.28 -20.83 25.48
N TYR A 1220 -4.00 -21.84 24.66
CA TYR A 1220 -2.74 -22.57 24.69
C TYR A 1220 -1.63 -21.67 24.13
N ILE A 1221 -0.84 -21.06 25.01
CA ILE A 1221 0.45 -20.46 24.66
C ILE A 1221 1.53 -21.32 25.30
N TYR A 1222 2.31 -21.98 24.45
CA TYR A 1222 3.61 -22.49 24.82
C TYR A 1222 4.58 -21.32 24.88
N GLU A 1223 4.93 -20.86 26.08
CA GLU A 1223 6.19 -20.16 26.30
C GLU A 1223 6.93 -20.81 27.46
N ILE A 1224 8.09 -21.38 27.12
CA ILE A 1224 9.11 -21.85 28.03
C ILE A 1224 9.85 -20.59 28.51
N LEU A 1225 9.54 -20.11 29.71
CA LEU A 1225 10.44 -19.25 30.48
C LEU A 1225 10.97 -20.06 31.66
N VAL A 1226 12.20 -20.55 31.52
CA VAL A 1226 12.97 -21.17 32.60
C VAL A 1226 13.61 -20.05 33.41
N PHE A 1227 13.20 -19.89 34.66
CA PHE A 1227 14.03 -19.27 35.68
C PHE A 1227 14.19 -20.22 36.87
N GLU A 1228 15.44 -20.59 37.12
CA GLU A 1228 15.86 -21.31 38.31
C GLU A 1228 15.70 -20.41 39.54
N LYS A 1229 14.92 -20.87 40.53
CA LYS A 1229 15.32 -20.74 41.93
C LYS A 1229 14.59 -21.78 42.77
N ASP A 1230 15.38 -22.45 43.60
CA ASP A 1230 15.01 -23.32 44.71
C ASP A 1230 14.59 -24.75 44.33
N GLY A 1231 15.61 -25.58 44.16
CA GLY A 1231 15.48 -27.01 43.95
C GLY A 1231 14.63 -27.70 45.02
N ARG A 1232 13.52 -28.30 44.58
CA ARG A 1232 12.86 -29.50 45.12
C ARG A 1232 11.85 -29.99 44.08
N TYR A 1233 12.05 -31.23 43.62
CA TYR A 1233 11.19 -31.92 42.65
C TYR A 1233 9.87 -32.34 43.30
N GLY A 1234 8.74 -32.04 42.65
CA GLY A 1234 7.41 -32.58 42.95
C GLY A 1234 6.85 -33.33 41.74
N GLU A 1235 6.22 -34.47 42.00
CA GLU A 1235 5.77 -35.47 41.03
C GLU A 1235 4.67 -35.01 40.06
N VAL A 1236 4.63 -35.67 38.89
CA VAL A 1236 3.65 -35.50 37.82
C VAL A 1236 2.32 -36.19 38.21
N ASP A 1237 1.23 -35.44 38.23
CA ASP A 1237 -0.13 -35.98 38.38
C ASP A 1237 -0.60 -36.69 37.08
N GLN A 1238 -1.19 -37.87 37.26
CA GLN A 1238 -1.46 -38.91 36.24
C GLN A 1238 -2.86 -38.84 35.60
N SER A 1239 -3.43 -37.67 35.36
CA SER A 1239 -4.80 -37.57 34.82
C SER A 1239 -4.89 -37.16 33.35
N PHE A 1240 -4.27 -37.94 32.45
CA PHE A 1240 -4.62 -37.96 31.02
C PHE A 1240 -4.58 -39.39 30.45
N ARG A 1241 -5.50 -40.23 30.94
CA ARG A 1241 -5.98 -41.40 30.19
C ARG A 1241 -7.50 -41.34 30.21
N ASN A 1242 -8.11 -40.88 29.11
CA ASN A 1242 -9.37 -41.38 28.56
C ASN A 1242 -9.86 -40.47 27.44
N ILE A 1243 -9.22 -40.54 26.27
CA ILE A 1243 -9.90 -40.25 25.00
C ILE A 1243 -9.64 -41.47 24.11
N LYS A 1244 -10.72 -42.20 23.80
CA LYS A 1244 -10.71 -43.31 22.85
C LYS A 1244 -10.58 -42.75 21.43
N TYR A 1245 -9.59 -43.23 20.68
CA TYR A 1245 -9.41 -42.93 19.26
C TYR A 1245 -10.21 -43.93 18.41
N GLY A 1246 -10.93 -43.42 17.41
CA GLY A 1246 -11.49 -44.22 16.32
C GLY A 1246 -10.40 -44.58 15.31
N ASP A 1247 -10.48 -45.79 14.79
CA ASP A 1247 -9.43 -46.51 14.06
C ASP A 1247 -8.96 -45.86 12.74
N GLY A 1248 -7.63 -45.83 12.57
CA GLY A 1248 -6.97 -45.86 11.25
C GLY A 1248 -5.92 -44.77 10.97
N GLY A 1249 -4.63 -45.07 11.23
CA GLY A 1249 -3.50 -44.37 10.57
C GLY A 1249 -2.36 -43.93 11.50
N THR A 1250 -1.30 -44.74 11.55
CA THR A 1250 -0.08 -44.61 12.35
C THR A 1250 0.90 -43.53 11.85
N GLU A 1251 1.07 -42.41 12.57
CA GLU A 1251 2.27 -41.56 12.40
C GLU A 1251 2.68 -40.67 13.62
N LEU A 1252 2.17 -40.93 14.84
CA LEU A 1252 2.59 -40.18 16.05
C LEU A 1252 3.49 -40.97 17.03
N GLY A 1253 3.54 -42.30 16.94
CA GLY A 1253 4.38 -43.13 17.81
C GLY A 1253 5.90 -42.95 17.59
N GLY A 1254 6.31 -42.43 16.43
CA GLY A 1254 7.71 -42.15 16.09
C GLY A 1254 8.23 -40.77 16.51
N LEU A 1255 7.35 -39.86 16.93
CA LEU A 1255 7.71 -38.50 17.36
C LEU A 1255 8.03 -38.44 18.87
N VAL A 1256 7.36 -39.26 19.68
CA VAL A 1256 7.59 -39.31 21.13
C VAL A 1256 8.92 -40.01 21.47
N LYS A 1257 9.25 -41.13 20.79
CA LYS A 1257 10.53 -41.84 20.99
C LYS A 1257 11.77 -41.06 20.53
N ARG A 1258 11.64 -40.18 19.52
CA ARG A 1258 12.75 -39.32 19.09
C ARG A 1258 13.03 -38.19 20.08
N ARG A 1259 11.99 -37.66 20.72
CA ARG A 1259 12.10 -36.55 21.66
C ARG A 1259 12.65 -36.98 23.03
N GLU A 1260 12.38 -38.22 23.45
CA GLU A 1260 13.01 -38.80 24.66
C GLU A 1260 14.51 -39.06 24.47
N GLU A 1261 14.94 -39.43 23.26
CA GLU A 1261 16.37 -39.66 22.94
C GLU A 1261 17.16 -38.35 22.80
N GLU A 1262 16.55 -37.29 22.26
CA GLU A 1262 17.15 -35.93 22.21
C GLU A 1262 17.31 -35.31 23.61
N ILE A 1263 16.38 -35.57 24.52
CA ILE A 1263 16.47 -35.13 25.93
C ILE A 1263 17.55 -35.92 26.69
N ARG A 1264 17.79 -37.18 26.33
CA ARG A 1264 18.86 -38.02 26.91
C ARG A 1264 20.26 -37.56 26.48
N ILE A 1265 20.44 -37.18 25.21
CA ILE A 1265 21.72 -36.70 24.68
C ILE A 1265 22.10 -35.32 25.25
N MET A 1266 21.12 -34.46 25.55
CA MET A 1266 21.37 -33.15 26.18
C MET A 1266 21.79 -33.24 27.66
N ARG A 1267 21.62 -34.39 28.34
CA ARG A 1267 22.01 -34.55 29.76
C ARG A 1267 23.47 -34.95 30.00
N GLU A 1268 24.21 -35.43 29.00
CA GLU A 1268 25.53 -36.06 29.23
C GLU A 1268 26.74 -35.28 28.64
N GLY A 1269 26.56 -34.04 28.19
CA GLY A 1269 27.63 -33.24 27.58
C GLY A 1269 28.00 -31.98 28.36
N ILE A 1270 28.59 -32.09 29.56
CA ILE A 1270 29.23 -30.97 30.25
C ILE A 1270 30.67 -31.36 30.62
N TYR A 1271 31.65 -30.75 29.93
CA TYR A 1271 33.03 -30.67 30.38
C TYR A 1271 33.22 -29.35 31.15
N GLU A 1272 33.79 -29.44 32.35
CA GLU A 1272 34.18 -28.29 33.19
C GLU A 1272 35.40 -27.57 32.63
N HIS A 1273 35.35 -26.24 32.57
CA HIS A 1273 36.56 -25.41 32.69
C HIS A 1273 36.22 -24.10 33.44
N GLU A 1274 36.84 -23.91 34.60
CA GLU A 1274 37.07 -22.64 35.30
C GLU A 1274 35.86 -21.75 35.68
N GLY A 1275 34.91 -22.34 36.40
CA GLY A 1275 34.48 -21.75 37.68
C GLY A 1275 33.74 -20.40 37.70
N LYS A 1276 33.09 -19.94 36.62
CA LYS A 1276 32.12 -18.83 36.65
C LYS A 1276 30.97 -19.07 35.65
N ARG A 1277 29.71 -19.07 36.11
CA ARG A 1277 28.50 -19.24 35.26
C ARG A 1277 27.89 -17.88 34.91
N PHE A 1278 27.58 -17.67 33.63
CA PHE A 1278 26.65 -16.66 33.09
C PHE A 1278 25.41 -17.36 32.56
#